data_AF-A0A8C5CHI5-F1
#
_entry.id   AF-A0A8C5CHI5-F1
#
_cell.length_a   1.000
_cell.length_b   1.000
_cell.length_c   1.000
_cell.angle_alpha   90.00
_cell.angle_beta   90.00
_cell.angle_gamma   90.00
#
_symmetry.space_group_name_H-M   'P 1'
#
loop_
_entity.id
_entity.type
_entity.pdbx_description
1 polymer ?
#
loop_
_entity_poly.entity_id
_entity_poly.type
_entity_poly.pdbx_seq_one_letter_code
_entity_poly.pdbx_strand_id
1 'polypeptide(L)'
;MSSKEGGTALTRRNCRLASDTDKPKSTGIVNEKLLTDYLHHVFPSTKPGPTLASLRKPLGFQDLGSHLEKLLGRLGPNTVVLDHTSGFEGLLFVDDDLLGVIGHSNFSSIRATTCVYKGKWVYEVLISSQGLMQIGWCTLNCHFNQEEGVGDTPDSYAYDGNRVRKWNVTTTNYGKSWAAGDIVSCMIDLDEGTITFCLNGQSLGTAFTDIKMGPGVAYFPAISLSFKESVAFNFGTLALTGLWATYPVEGYLPLQNPPTAELLKAQKLLGYIKTVLATTIDVQEERLVEKDCSSWKLHGEPTVLLAMAHIFNHFAPLMCKVYLVEDVLMSFLTVSILEVCLVLYLVDDYEVNECLKQLMMSLLRAYRFSPIIPDLGFQIHYLRLTTAILHHEKSRKYLLSNRTFDVLRSVVFFYIKTPLRVKEAGLEELIPTTWWPTRFDKEGKDELEAKSETADERLRRRAYERGCQRLKKRIEVVEELQVQILRLLLNNKDRGTGEASRYIFLNKFRKFLQENASNRGHPTALCPPEYMLCFLHRLITAVRSYWDEGKRKGPGCINSEEAYVPPQLFYNGKVDYFDLQRLGGLLSHLKKTLKDELASKTNIIIDPAEILTTSMDDLDEDEESGAAQRPFGAAAMGGALARPSWLSSPTLGRANRFLSTAAVSLMTPRRPLAPPEKVKVRTLAVEQRTEEDIEGSHGNDGLLLGRPLEEPDQPIAEKSLLEIVDGIVMMYNLSVHQQLGKMVVVSDDVHEYAMALKDTEEKIARCPARRADILDELQKSQKVFAEKLNHLSRRLAWINATVYSKEKMLDVYWLLRVCIRTVEHADHTGSLFAVAPEFYLNVAMNAYSALKNYFSPANSMDDLPGYEDTLTQLAAILAKHFADPRIVGTDIKDSLMQALASYVCYPQSLRAVERIPEEQRVAMMRNLLAPYEQRPWAQTNWILVRLWRGCGFGYRYTRLPHLLKTKPEDTNLPSLQKPCPSLLLQRHMAELLSMDKDMAASFLNSVLNQLNWAFSEFIGMIQEIQQAAERPERNFVDTRQLKVCATCFDLSVSLLRVLEMTVTLVPEIFLDWSRPSAELLLRRLAQLLNQVLNRVTAERNLFDRVVNLRLPGLESVDHYPILVAVTGILVQILVEGQRQGISRAASVLLSDPCFQLHSIQHLLGEGGEPAGSSTTHFSLHAYTDYISEEEERKVEGMLAFLTEESKQAAASTAPTSEEDLCPICYAHSISAVFKPCSHKSCKACINQHLMNNKDCFFCKATITGVEDYTKPASS
;
A
#
# COMPACT_ATOMS: atom_id res chain seq x y z
N MET A 1 51.15 51.04 -12.19
CA MET A 1 52.63 51.11 -12.10
C MET A 1 53.12 49.82 -11.46
N SER A 2 54.01 49.10 -12.17
CA SER A 2 55.04 48.09 -11.79
C SER A 2 54.85 47.23 -10.53
N SER A 3 55.06 45.90 -10.44
CA SER A 3 55.95 44.92 -11.13
C SER A 3 55.54 43.49 -10.67
N LYS A 4 55.33 42.50 -11.56
CA LYS A 4 56.26 41.47 -12.12
C LYS A 4 56.80 40.40 -11.14
N GLU A 5 56.41 39.15 -11.39
CA GLU A 5 57.20 37.93 -11.74
C GLU A 5 56.27 36.70 -11.57
N GLY A 6 56.18 35.67 -12.42
CA GLY A 6 56.98 35.18 -13.52
C GLY A 6 57.00 33.65 -13.45
N GLY A 7 55.97 32.97 -13.98
CA GLY A 7 55.89 31.50 -14.03
C GLY A 7 55.82 31.00 -15.47
N THR A 8 56.89 30.38 -15.95
CA THR A 8 57.01 29.77 -17.29
C THR A 8 56.56 28.31 -17.28
N ALA A 9 55.75 27.98 -18.29
CA ALA A 9 55.15 26.67 -18.54
C ALA A 9 56.12 25.68 -19.19
N LEU A 10 55.85 24.37 -19.02
CA LEU A 10 56.26 23.31 -19.93
C LEU A 10 55.14 22.25 -20.12
N THR A 11 54.44 22.43 -21.24
CA THR A 11 53.81 21.45 -22.17
C THR A 11 53.20 20.13 -21.68
N ARG A 12 51.86 20.11 -21.80
CA ARG A 12 50.95 18.97 -22.05
C ARG A 12 51.50 18.02 -23.13
N ARG A 13 51.60 16.72 -22.81
CA ARG A 13 51.58 15.64 -23.81
C ARG A 13 50.48 14.64 -23.44
N ASN A 14 49.49 14.54 -24.32
CA ASN A 14 48.47 13.50 -24.32
C ASN A 14 49.12 12.12 -24.51
N CYS A 15 48.77 11.15 -23.68
CA CYS A 15 48.89 9.73 -24.01
C CYS A 15 47.54 9.06 -23.75
N ARG A 16 46.99 8.49 -24.83
CA ARG A 16 45.80 7.64 -24.85
C ARG A 16 46.04 6.41 -23.96
N LEU A 17 45.06 6.08 -23.11
CA LEU A 17 44.98 4.84 -22.38
C LEU A 17 44.76 3.68 -23.37
N ALA A 18 45.73 2.78 -23.44
CA ALA A 18 45.53 1.41 -23.89
C ALA A 18 45.49 0.53 -22.63
N SER A 19 44.48 -0.34 -22.58
CA SER A 19 44.26 -1.37 -21.58
C SER A 19 45.42 -2.38 -21.59
N ASP A 20 46.14 -2.47 -20.48
CA ASP A 20 46.81 -3.71 -20.06
C ASP A 20 46.97 -3.71 -18.54
N THR A 21 46.15 -4.56 -17.91
CA THR A 21 46.25 -5.01 -16.54
C THR A 21 47.38 -6.02 -16.43
N ASP A 22 48.47 -5.66 -15.74
CA ASP A 22 49.22 -6.52 -14.80
C ASP A 22 50.59 -5.92 -14.48
N LYS A 23 50.71 -5.37 -13.27
CA LYS A 23 51.89 -5.29 -12.37
C LYS A 23 51.83 -4.02 -11.50
N PRO A 24 51.99 -4.13 -10.16
CA PRO A 24 52.15 -2.95 -9.32
C PRO A 24 53.54 -2.34 -9.56
N LYS A 25 53.59 -1.06 -9.91
CA LYS A 25 54.84 -0.27 -9.94
C LYS A 25 55.15 0.18 -8.52
N SER A 26 56.20 -0.37 -7.92
CA SER A 26 56.80 0.12 -6.68
C SER A 26 57.38 1.52 -6.88
N THR A 27 56.80 2.54 -6.24
CA THR A 27 57.40 3.87 -6.13
C THR A 27 57.87 4.12 -4.71
N GLY A 28 59.17 4.45 -4.54
CA GLY A 28 59.66 5.20 -3.38
C GLY A 28 60.47 4.44 -2.32
N ILE A 29 61.78 4.30 -2.58
CA ILE A 29 62.94 4.23 -1.66
C ILE A 29 62.64 4.07 -0.15
N VAL A 30 62.50 2.83 0.31
CA VAL A 30 63.02 2.37 1.62
C VAL A 30 63.58 0.96 1.39
N ASN A 31 64.79 0.69 1.87
CA ASN A 31 65.43 -0.61 1.70
C ASN A 31 64.66 -1.67 2.51
N GLU A 32 63.85 -2.47 1.82
CA GLU A 32 62.94 -3.49 2.37
C GLU A 32 63.66 -4.40 3.39
N LYS A 33 64.94 -4.69 3.17
CA LYS A 33 65.79 -5.47 4.08
C LYS A 33 66.07 -4.77 5.40
N LEU A 34 66.48 -3.50 5.36
CA LEU A 34 66.77 -2.69 6.55
C LEU A 34 65.54 -2.49 7.44
N LEU A 35 64.36 -2.36 6.83
CA LEU A 35 63.11 -2.18 7.55
C LEU A 35 62.56 -3.50 8.11
N THR A 36 62.73 -4.61 7.37
CA THR A 36 62.43 -5.96 7.86
C THR A 36 63.35 -6.33 9.02
N ASP A 37 64.62 -5.97 8.94
CA ASP A 37 65.60 -6.13 10.01
C ASP A 37 65.25 -5.24 11.21
N TYR A 38 64.82 -3.99 11.01
CA TYR A 38 64.32 -3.11 12.08
C TYR A 38 63.07 -3.67 12.76
N LEU A 39 62.08 -4.14 12.01
CA LEU A 39 60.87 -4.78 12.55
C LEU A 39 61.19 -6.09 13.29
N HIS A 40 62.18 -6.87 12.82
CA HIS A 40 62.69 -8.04 13.54
C HIS A 40 63.47 -7.67 14.81
N HIS A 41 64.12 -6.52 14.82
CA HIS A 41 64.89 -6.03 15.97
C HIS A 41 63.98 -5.45 17.06
N VAL A 42 62.92 -4.74 16.68
CA VAL A 42 61.90 -4.19 17.58
C VAL A 42 60.93 -5.28 18.08
N PHE A 43 60.64 -6.30 17.25
CA PHE A 43 59.73 -7.41 17.60
C PHE A 43 60.39 -8.78 17.37
N PRO A 44 61.19 -9.30 18.32
CA PRO A 44 61.86 -10.58 18.16
C PRO A 44 60.86 -11.75 18.18
N SER A 45 60.73 -12.43 17.04
CA SER A 45 59.95 -13.67 16.90
C SER A 45 60.73 -14.89 17.40
N THR A 46 60.13 -15.71 18.27
CA THR A 46 60.68 -17.00 18.67
C THR A 46 60.59 -18.03 17.52
N LYS A 47 61.76 -18.40 16.97
CA LYS A 47 62.08 -19.53 16.05
C LYS A 47 61.31 -19.61 14.71
N PRO A 48 62.02 -19.58 13.56
CA PRO A 48 61.43 -19.91 12.26
C PRO A 48 61.41 -21.44 12.03
N GLY A 49 60.24 -21.99 11.73
CA GLY A 49 60.10 -23.30 11.06
C GLY A 49 60.38 -23.17 9.54
N PRO A 50 60.68 -24.28 8.84
CA PRO A 50 61.20 -24.23 7.47
C PRO A 50 60.17 -23.72 6.43
N THR A 51 60.69 -23.08 5.39
CA THR A 51 60.00 -22.31 4.35
C THR A 51 59.21 -23.15 3.33
N LEU A 52 58.05 -22.59 2.94
CA LEU A 52 57.00 -23.19 2.13
C LEU A 52 57.26 -23.06 0.61
N ALA A 53 58.34 -23.66 0.11
CA ALA A 53 58.73 -23.55 -1.31
C ALA A 53 58.87 -24.90 -2.05
N SER A 54 58.05 -25.90 -1.74
CA SER A 54 58.08 -27.20 -2.46
C SER A 54 56.73 -27.74 -2.99
N LEU A 55 55.61 -27.02 -2.88
CA LEU A 55 54.30 -27.51 -3.33
C LEU A 55 53.75 -26.73 -4.53
N ARG A 56 54.43 -26.81 -5.68
CA ARG A 56 53.82 -26.61 -7.00
C ARG A 56 54.42 -27.59 -8.00
N LYS A 57 53.85 -28.80 -8.05
CA LYS A 57 53.88 -29.68 -9.22
C LYS A 57 52.43 -29.93 -9.68
N PRO A 58 52.16 -30.00 -10.99
CA PRO A 58 50.84 -30.38 -11.50
C PRO A 58 50.57 -31.85 -11.15
N LEU A 59 49.34 -32.12 -10.71
CA LEU A 59 48.89 -33.43 -10.21
C LEU A 59 48.95 -34.50 -11.32
N GLY A 60 49.79 -35.52 -11.12
CA GLY A 60 49.73 -36.78 -11.87
C GLY A 60 48.94 -37.83 -11.08
N PHE A 61 48.37 -38.81 -11.78
CA PHE A 61 47.50 -39.88 -11.25
C PHE A 61 48.11 -40.72 -10.10
N GLN A 62 49.42 -40.61 -9.86
CA GLN A 62 50.16 -41.35 -8.82
C GLN A 62 50.10 -40.70 -7.43
N ASP A 63 49.76 -39.40 -7.31
CA ASP A 63 49.67 -38.68 -6.03
C ASP A 63 48.24 -38.60 -5.46
N LEU A 64 47.27 -39.26 -6.10
CA LEU A 64 45.86 -39.23 -5.70
C LEU A 64 45.63 -39.94 -4.35
N GLY A 65 46.36 -41.03 -4.08
CA GLY A 65 46.25 -41.80 -2.84
C GLY A 65 46.69 -41.03 -1.59
N SER A 66 47.79 -40.27 -1.68
CA SER A 66 48.32 -39.46 -0.58
C SER A 66 47.54 -38.17 -0.34
N HIS A 67 46.77 -37.69 -1.34
CA HIS A 67 45.81 -36.59 -1.19
C HIS A 67 44.46 -37.04 -0.63
N LEU A 68 44.00 -38.25 -0.97
CA LEU A 68 42.80 -38.87 -0.41
C LEU A 68 42.95 -39.15 1.09
N GLU A 69 44.15 -39.50 1.57
CA GLU A 69 44.42 -39.67 3.00
C GLU A 69 44.33 -38.36 3.81
N LYS A 70 44.44 -37.18 3.17
CA LYS A 70 44.28 -35.87 3.83
C LYS A 70 42.85 -35.34 3.84
N LEU A 71 41.95 -35.89 3.03
CA LEU A 71 40.53 -35.52 2.96
C LEU A 71 39.70 -36.55 3.73
N LEU A 72 39.76 -36.49 5.06
CA LEU A 72 39.01 -37.35 5.98
C LEU A 72 37.49 -37.26 5.70
N GLY A 73 36.93 -38.09 4.81
CA GLY A 73 35.48 -38.30 4.67
C GLY A 73 34.68 -37.29 3.83
N ARG A 74 35.33 -36.44 3.02
CA ARG A 74 34.70 -35.38 2.20
C ARG A 74 35.16 -35.43 0.74
N LEU A 75 34.25 -35.15 -0.20
CA LEU A 75 34.52 -35.06 -1.64
C LEU A 75 33.95 -33.77 -2.23
N GLY A 76 34.70 -33.10 -3.11
CA GLY A 76 34.29 -31.85 -3.76
C GLY A 76 35.29 -30.70 -3.61
N PRO A 77 35.04 -29.55 -4.26
CA PRO A 77 35.93 -28.39 -4.24
C PRO A 77 36.11 -27.83 -2.82
N ASN A 78 37.25 -27.18 -2.52
CA ASN A 78 37.50 -26.59 -1.18
C ASN A 78 36.47 -25.51 -0.81
N THR A 79 36.05 -24.72 -1.79
CA THR A 79 34.95 -23.76 -1.64
C THR A 79 33.63 -24.46 -1.91
N VAL A 80 32.72 -24.43 -0.95
CA VAL A 80 31.41 -25.10 -1.03
C VAL A 80 30.34 -24.07 -1.38
N VAL A 81 29.58 -24.34 -2.43
CA VAL A 81 28.50 -23.48 -2.95
C VAL A 81 27.33 -24.33 -3.43
N LEU A 82 26.22 -23.70 -3.78
CA LEU A 82 25.09 -24.36 -4.44
C LEU A 82 25.41 -24.65 -5.91
N ASP A 83 25.15 -25.88 -6.36
CA ASP A 83 25.40 -26.31 -7.73
C ASP A 83 24.26 -25.89 -8.67
N HIS A 84 24.37 -24.67 -9.20
CA HIS A 84 23.47 -24.11 -10.20
C HIS A 84 23.71 -24.63 -11.63
N THR A 85 24.61 -25.61 -11.84
CA THR A 85 24.95 -26.12 -13.17
C THR A 85 24.36 -27.48 -13.46
N SER A 86 24.41 -28.40 -12.49
CA SER A 86 23.98 -29.80 -12.67
C SER A 86 23.24 -30.38 -11.47
N GLY A 87 23.08 -29.60 -10.41
CA GLY A 87 22.60 -30.05 -9.10
C GLY A 87 21.25 -29.46 -8.72
N PHE A 88 20.44 -29.02 -9.67
CA PHE A 88 19.14 -28.38 -9.39
C PHE A 88 18.04 -28.82 -10.35
N GLU A 89 16.80 -28.60 -9.93
CA GLU A 89 15.58 -28.80 -10.70
C GLU A 89 14.56 -27.69 -10.39
N GLY A 90 13.77 -27.29 -11.38
CA GLY A 90 12.83 -26.17 -11.29
C GLY A 90 13.49 -24.79 -11.48
N LEU A 91 12.67 -23.73 -11.39
CA LEU A 91 13.15 -22.37 -11.56
C LEU A 91 13.64 -21.81 -10.21
N LEU A 92 14.92 -21.47 -10.13
CA LEU A 92 15.60 -20.95 -8.93
C LEU A 92 16.32 -19.66 -9.28
N PHE A 93 16.32 -18.71 -8.35
CA PHE A 93 17.24 -17.58 -8.37
C PHE A 93 18.31 -17.81 -7.30
N VAL A 94 19.57 -17.77 -7.71
CA VAL A 94 20.72 -17.97 -6.82
C VAL A 94 21.51 -16.66 -6.77
N ASP A 95 21.92 -16.25 -5.57
CA ASP A 95 22.69 -15.02 -5.35
C ASP A 95 24.09 -15.09 -6.01
N ASP A 96 24.72 -13.93 -6.24
CA ASP A 96 26.07 -13.84 -6.86
C ASP A 96 27.15 -14.65 -6.12
N ASP A 97 26.99 -14.85 -4.81
CA ASP A 97 27.91 -15.64 -3.97
C ASP A 97 27.60 -17.14 -3.97
N LEU A 98 26.52 -17.56 -4.65
CA LEU A 98 26.03 -18.93 -4.74
C LEU A 98 25.67 -19.58 -3.38
N LEU A 99 25.35 -18.75 -2.38
CA LEU A 99 24.94 -19.19 -1.05
C LEU A 99 23.47 -18.87 -0.75
N GLY A 100 22.91 -17.81 -1.35
CA GLY A 100 21.48 -17.48 -1.28
C GLY A 100 20.66 -18.13 -2.41
N VAL A 101 19.45 -18.58 -2.11
CA VAL A 101 18.56 -19.19 -3.11
C VAL A 101 17.08 -18.88 -2.86
N ILE A 102 16.32 -18.65 -3.94
CA ILE A 102 14.88 -18.36 -3.94
C ILE A 102 14.15 -19.31 -4.91
N GLY A 103 13.06 -19.93 -4.44
CA GLY A 103 12.18 -20.76 -5.26
C GLY A 103 11.25 -19.95 -6.16
N HIS A 104 11.15 -20.29 -7.45
CA HIS A 104 10.22 -19.67 -8.40
C HIS A 104 9.40 -20.70 -9.20
N SER A 105 9.37 -21.95 -8.73
CA SER A 105 8.40 -22.95 -9.16
C SER A 105 7.72 -23.59 -7.94
N ASN A 106 6.81 -24.54 -8.16
CA ASN A 106 6.04 -25.15 -7.07
C ASN A 106 6.94 -25.80 -6.02
N PHE A 107 7.98 -26.53 -6.44
CA PHE A 107 8.95 -27.17 -5.56
C PHE A 107 10.33 -27.27 -6.20
N SER A 108 11.06 -26.15 -6.21
CA SER A 108 12.39 -26.09 -6.81
C SER A 108 13.44 -26.69 -5.86
N SER A 109 14.33 -27.56 -6.36
CA SER A 109 15.31 -28.27 -5.53
C SER A 109 16.75 -28.01 -5.97
N ILE A 110 17.68 -27.87 -5.03
CA ILE A 110 19.11 -27.68 -5.33
C ILE A 110 19.99 -28.35 -4.27
N ARG A 111 21.14 -28.88 -4.70
CA ARG A 111 22.19 -29.45 -3.82
C ARG A 111 23.50 -28.68 -3.89
N ALA A 112 24.35 -28.85 -2.89
CA ALA A 112 25.68 -28.25 -2.85
C ALA A 112 26.69 -28.99 -3.75
N THR A 113 27.83 -28.36 -4.04
CA THR A 113 28.92 -28.91 -4.87
C THR A 113 29.78 -29.97 -4.17
N THR A 114 29.60 -30.16 -2.85
CA THR A 114 30.45 -31.01 -1.99
C THR A 114 29.59 -32.01 -1.22
N CYS A 115 30.08 -33.24 -1.10
CA CYS A 115 29.45 -34.30 -0.30
C CYS A 115 30.38 -34.91 0.74
N VAL A 116 29.78 -35.66 1.66
CA VAL A 116 30.44 -36.31 2.79
C VAL A 116 30.06 -37.79 2.83
N TYR A 117 31.01 -38.64 3.19
CA TYR A 117 30.84 -40.11 3.20
C TYR A 117 31.43 -40.80 4.45
N LYS A 118 32.11 -40.05 5.33
CA LYS A 118 32.64 -40.54 6.61
C LYS A 118 32.86 -39.39 7.59
N GLY A 119 32.78 -39.63 8.90
CA GLY A 119 32.97 -38.60 9.93
C GLY A 119 31.71 -37.78 10.23
N LYS A 120 31.86 -36.73 11.04
CA LYS A 120 30.76 -35.90 11.52
C LYS A 120 30.80 -34.53 10.88
N TRP A 121 29.70 -34.13 10.24
CA TRP A 121 29.62 -32.91 9.43
C TRP A 121 28.40 -32.05 9.74
N VAL A 122 28.57 -30.74 9.61
CA VAL A 122 27.51 -29.76 9.83
C VAL A 122 27.54 -28.65 8.79
N TYR A 123 26.36 -28.23 8.35
CA TYR A 123 26.15 -26.95 7.67
C TYR A 123 24.95 -26.24 8.28
N GLU A 124 24.83 -24.95 8.02
CA GLU A 124 23.73 -24.14 8.53
C GLU A 124 22.95 -23.49 7.41
N VAL A 125 21.66 -23.29 7.67
CA VAL A 125 20.75 -22.61 6.76
C VAL A 125 20.00 -21.53 7.52
N LEU A 126 20.10 -20.32 7.00
CA LEU A 126 19.41 -19.16 7.50
C LEU A 126 18.09 -18.98 6.75
N ILE A 127 17.00 -19.08 7.50
CA ILE A 127 15.64 -19.02 6.98
C ILE A 127 15.31 -17.55 6.65
N SER A 128 15.07 -17.22 5.38
CA SER A 128 14.73 -15.84 4.99
C SER A 128 13.21 -15.61 4.85
N SER A 129 12.43 -16.67 4.67
CA SER A 129 10.97 -16.67 4.64
C SER A 129 10.39 -17.88 5.39
N GLN A 130 9.12 -17.82 5.80
CA GLN A 130 8.52 -18.80 6.72
C GLN A 130 7.56 -19.80 6.06
N GLY A 131 7.64 -20.02 4.75
CA GLY A 131 6.75 -20.93 4.03
C GLY A 131 7.30 -22.35 3.88
N LEU A 132 6.80 -23.06 2.85
CA LEU A 132 7.02 -24.49 2.65
C LEU A 132 8.40 -24.77 2.06
N MET A 133 9.28 -25.37 2.86
CA MET A 133 10.63 -25.76 2.45
C MET A 133 10.99 -27.09 3.11
N GLN A 134 11.93 -27.82 2.51
CA GLN A 134 12.50 -29.05 3.06
C GLN A 134 14.02 -28.95 3.00
N ILE A 135 14.68 -28.98 4.16
CA ILE A 135 16.14 -28.78 4.29
C ILE A 135 16.77 -30.07 4.81
N GLY A 136 17.81 -30.56 4.14
CA GLY A 136 18.57 -31.69 4.67
C GLY A 136 19.58 -32.29 3.70
N TRP A 137 19.68 -33.62 3.70
CA TRP A 137 20.75 -34.34 3.03
C TRP A 137 20.19 -35.24 1.93
N CYS A 138 20.85 -35.31 0.78
CA CYS A 138 20.50 -36.23 -0.29
C CYS A 138 21.74 -36.94 -0.85
N THR A 139 21.59 -38.14 -1.38
CA THR A 139 22.67 -38.78 -2.15
C THR A 139 22.62 -38.38 -3.62
N LEU A 140 23.62 -38.80 -4.40
CA LEU A 140 23.65 -38.57 -5.85
C LEU A 140 22.45 -39.21 -6.58
N ASN A 141 21.88 -40.28 -6.03
CA ASN A 141 20.75 -41.02 -6.60
C ASN A 141 19.39 -40.35 -6.34
N CYS A 142 19.34 -39.28 -5.55
CA CYS A 142 18.12 -38.51 -5.36
C CYS A 142 17.81 -37.75 -6.64
N HIS A 143 16.71 -38.14 -7.31
CA HIS A 143 16.18 -37.43 -8.47
C HIS A 143 15.19 -36.37 -8.02
N PHE A 144 15.40 -35.13 -8.46
CA PHE A 144 14.46 -34.04 -8.23
C PHE A 144 13.51 -33.91 -9.41
N ASN A 145 12.25 -33.58 -9.13
CA ASN A 145 11.27 -33.15 -10.13
C ASN A 145 10.36 -32.06 -9.53
N GLN A 146 9.33 -31.63 -10.26
CA GLN A 146 8.45 -30.54 -9.80
C GLN A 146 7.53 -30.92 -8.62
N GLU A 147 7.42 -32.21 -8.30
CA GLU A 147 6.57 -32.76 -7.24
C GLU A 147 7.36 -33.42 -6.10
N GLU A 148 8.53 -33.98 -6.41
CA GLU A 148 9.41 -34.69 -5.48
C GLU A 148 10.74 -33.94 -5.29
N GLY A 149 11.01 -33.57 -4.04
CA GLY A 149 12.23 -32.89 -3.63
C GLY A 149 13.01 -33.65 -2.55
N VAL A 150 13.75 -32.89 -1.74
CA VAL A 150 14.61 -33.43 -0.68
C VAL A 150 13.74 -33.95 0.47
N GLY A 151 13.81 -35.25 0.72
CA GLY A 151 13.01 -35.95 1.74
C GLY A 151 11.86 -36.76 1.16
N ASP A 152 11.55 -36.63 -0.13
CA ASP A 152 10.49 -37.41 -0.79
C ASP A 152 11.00 -38.76 -1.35
N THR A 153 12.32 -38.95 -1.40
CA THR A 153 12.97 -40.17 -1.91
C THR A 153 13.68 -40.95 -0.80
N PRO A 154 13.89 -42.29 -0.94
CA PRO A 154 14.61 -43.07 0.08
C PRO A 154 16.09 -42.67 0.21
N ASP A 155 16.62 -42.01 -0.81
CA ASP A 155 17.99 -41.51 -0.89
C ASP A 155 18.13 -40.05 -0.40
N SER A 156 17.10 -39.51 0.29
CA SER A 156 17.13 -38.16 0.87
C SER A 156 16.39 -38.05 2.22
N TYR A 157 16.83 -37.09 3.04
CA TYR A 157 16.37 -36.91 4.42
C TYR A 157 16.22 -35.42 4.68
N ALA A 158 15.04 -34.97 5.08
CA ALA A 158 14.79 -33.54 5.29
C ALA A 158 13.99 -33.21 6.54
N TYR A 159 14.12 -31.96 6.96
CA TYR A 159 13.32 -31.30 7.96
C TYR A 159 12.52 -30.16 7.33
N ASP A 160 11.23 -30.11 7.65
CA ASP A 160 10.29 -29.07 7.27
C ASP A 160 9.76 -28.41 8.54
N GLY A 161 10.27 -27.22 8.85
CA GLY A 161 9.85 -26.45 10.02
C GLY A 161 8.57 -25.65 9.80
N ASN A 162 8.00 -25.55 8.60
CA ASN A 162 6.67 -24.97 8.45
C ASN A 162 5.60 -25.98 8.88
N ARG A 163 5.77 -27.24 8.48
CA ARG A 163 4.86 -28.35 8.84
C ARG A 163 5.27 -29.11 10.10
N VAL A 164 6.42 -28.78 10.69
CA VAL A 164 6.98 -29.40 11.92
C VAL A 164 7.14 -30.91 11.77
N ARG A 165 7.79 -31.30 10.67
CA ARG A 165 7.89 -32.70 10.23
C ARG A 165 9.28 -33.03 9.70
N LYS A 166 9.65 -34.30 9.80
CA LYS A 166 10.78 -34.90 9.08
C LYS A 166 10.28 -35.75 7.92
N TRP A 167 11.08 -35.80 6.86
CA TRP A 167 10.73 -36.40 5.56
C TRP A 167 11.81 -37.38 5.10
N ASN A 168 11.40 -38.61 4.82
CA ASN A 168 12.16 -39.64 4.07
C ASN A 168 11.13 -40.61 3.46
N VAL A 169 10.67 -40.32 2.23
CA VAL A 169 9.52 -40.97 1.54
C VAL A 169 8.17 -40.74 2.22
N THR A 170 8.13 -40.88 3.54
CA THR A 170 6.97 -40.63 4.39
C THR A 170 7.28 -39.51 5.38
N THR A 171 6.23 -38.90 5.92
CA THR A 171 6.35 -37.76 6.83
C THR A 171 5.90 -38.10 8.24
N THR A 172 6.69 -37.70 9.23
CA THR A 172 6.40 -37.89 10.66
C THR A 172 6.64 -36.61 11.44
N ASN A 173 5.90 -36.40 12.53
CA ASN A 173 6.06 -35.21 13.38
C ASN A 173 7.46 -35.18 13.98
N TYR A 174 8.15 -34.05 13.85
CA TYR A 174 9.51 -33.88 14.35
C TYR A 174 9.88 -32.39 14.42
N GLY A 175 10.58 -31.99 15.47
CA GLY A 175 11.13 -30.64 15.61
C GLY A 175 10.13 -29.60 16.10
N LYS A 176 10.36 -28.35 15.70
CA LYS A 176 9.56 -27.16 16.10
C LYS A 176 9.15 -26.39 14.83
N SER A 177 8.28 -25.39 14.95
CA SER A 177 8.08 -24.50 13.80
C SER A 177 9.36 -23.67 13.54
N TRP A 178 9.62 -23.21 12.32
CA TRP A 178 10.64 -22.18 12.01
C TRP A 178 10.01 -20.81 11.75
N ALA A 179 10.82 -19.77 11.79
CA ALA A 179 10.45 -18.40 11.47
C ALA A 179 11.56 -17.73 10.64
N ALA A 180 11.21 -16.69 9.87
CA ALA A 180 12.22 -15.91 9.16
C ALA A 180 13.23 -15.30 10.15
N GLY A 181 14.52 -15.51 9.88
CA GLY A 181 15.65 -15.15 10.75
C GLY A 181 16.20 -16.31 11.58
N ASP A 182 15.53 -17.45 11.64
CA ASP A 182 16.05 -18.63 12.34
C ASP A 182 17.22 -19.27 11.60
N ILE A 183 18.09 -19.93 12.35
CA ILE A 183 19.21 -20.73 11.84
C ILE A 183 18.91 -22.20 12.10
N VAL A 184 18.89 -22.99 11.03
CA VAL A 184 18.79 -24.45 11.08
C VAL A 184 20.17 -25.05 10.87
N SER A 185 20.73 -25.68 11.90
CA SER A 185 21.97 -26.44 11.78
C SER A 185 21.63 -27.89 11.43
N CYS A 186 22.18 -28.37 10.32
CA CYS A 186 21.93 -29.70 9.77
C CYS A 186 23.16 -30.58 10.02
N MET A 187 23.03 -31.56 10.90
CA MET A 187 24.14 -32.40 11.35
C MET A 187 23.99 -33.83 10.82
N ILE A 188 25.08 -34.40 10.33
CA ILE A 188 25.15 -35.81 9.93
C ILE A 188 26.36 -36.46 10.59
N ASP A 189 26.11 -37.57 11.29
CA ASP A 189 27.12 -38.44 11.88
C ASP A 189 27.19 -39.71 11.03
N LEU A 190 28.21 -39.81 10.19
CA LEU A 190 28.42 -40.97 9.32
C LEU A 190 29.23 -42.07 10.01
N ASP A 191 29.67 -41.84 11.25
CA ASP A 191 30.32 -42.88 12.06
C ASP A 191 29.25 -43.71 12.80
N GLU A 192 28.19 -43.05 13.29
CA GLU A 192 27.04 -43.69 13.97
C GLU A 192 25.78 -43.82 13.08
N GLY A 193 25.81 -43.28 11.86
CA GLY A 193 24.70 -43.34 10.91
C GLY A 193 23.45 -42.55 11.33
N THR A 194 23.62 -41.35 11.87
CA THR A 194 22.51 -40.53 12.36
C THR A 194 22.45 -39.14 11.72
N ILE A 195 21.25 -38.58 11.61
CA ILE A 195 21.01 -37.19 11.21
C ILE A 195 20.24 -36.48 12.31
N THR A 196 20.71 -35.29 12.69
CA THR A 196 20.13 -34.44 13.73
C THR A 196 19.99 -33.02 13.21
N PHE A 197 18.92 -32.33 13.64
CA PHE A 197 18.72 -30.92 13.33
C PHE A 197 18.69 -30.09 14.60
N CYS A 198 19.23 -28.89 14.54
CA CYS A 198 19.13 -27.90 15.60
C CYS A 198 18.45 -26.64 15.06
N LEU A 199 17.64 -25.99 15.89
CA LEU A 199 17.01 -24.70 15.57
C LEU A 199 17.55 -23.65 16.54
N ASN A 200 18.24 -22.64 16.02
CA ASN A 200 18.99 -21.66 16.82
C ASN A 200 19.89 -22.39 17.85
N GLY A 201 20.47 -23.49 17.37
CA GLY A 201 21.29 -24.49 18.06
C GLY A 201 20.71 -25.23 19.26
N GLN A 202 19.42 -25.08 19.55
CA GLN A 202 18.72 -26.06 20.37
C GLN A 202 18.52 -27.34 19.56
N SER A 203 19.02 -28.47 20.04
CA SER A 203 18.78 -29.77 19.41
C SER A 203 17.28 -30.08 19.38
N LEU A 204 16.80 -30.55 18.23
CA LEU A 204 15.44 -31.02 18.02
C LEU A 204 15.29 -32.53 18.30
N GLY A 205 16.34 -33.17 18.81
CA GLY A 205 16.47 -34.63 18.95
C GLY A 205 17.02 -35.28 17.68
N THR A 206 17.26 -36.60 17.72
CA THR A 206 17.72 -37.34 16.52
C THR A 206 16.57 -37.50 15.52
N ALA A 207 16.76 -37.04 14.29
CA ALA A 207 15.74 -37.15 13.24
C ALA A 207 15.75 -38.54 12.60
N PHE A 208 16.92 -39.05 12.26
CA PHE A 208 17.08 -40.32 11.56
C PHE A 208 18.22 -41.13 12.18
N THR A 209 18.02 -42.43 12.28
CA THR A 209 19.03 -43.43 12.67
C THR A 209 19.17 -44.45 11.54
N ASP A 210 20.27 -45.20 11.53
CA ASP A 210 20.52 -46.27 10.56
C ASP A 210 20.47 -45.80 9.09
N ILE A 211 20.99 -44.59 8.83
CA ILE A 211 21.02 -44.05 7.46
C ILE A 211 21.87 -44.95 6.55
N LYS A 212 21.52 -45.01 5.26
CA LYS A 212 22.21 -45.83 4.26
C LYS A 212 23.69 -45.44 4.18
N MET A 213 24.59 -46.37 4.46
CA MET A 213 26.04 -46.17 4.42
C MET A 213 26.71 -47.33 3.67
N GLY A 214 27.86 -47.06 3.03
CA GLY A 214 28.62 -48.07 2.30
C GLY A 214 29.31 -47.52 1.05
N PRO A 215 30.04 -48.38 0.31
CA PRO A 215 30.71 -47.97 -0.93
C PRO A 215 29.74 -47.35 -1.93
N GLY A 216 30.09 -46.18 -2.45
CA GLY A 216 29.26 -45.44 -3.43
C GLY A 216 28.16 -44.57 -2.82
N VAL A 217 28.05 -44.49 -1.48
CA VAL A 217 27.08 -43.62 -0.80
C VAL A 217 27.78 -42.39 -0.21
N ALA A 218 27.36 -41.21 -0.67
CA ALA A 218 27.82 -39.92 -0.16
C ALA A 218 26.65 -38.95 -0.13
N TYR A 219 26.63 -38.08 0.88
CA TYR A 219 25.53 -37.16 1.16
C TYR A 219 25.91 -35.71 0.85
N PHE A 220 25.06 -35.04 0.10
CA PHE A 220 25.11 -33.62 -0.23
C PHE A 220 24.10 -32.86 0.63
N PRO A 221 24.44 -31.68 1.15
CA PRO A 221 23.45 -30.70 1.57
C PRO A 221 22.52 -30.37 0.41
N ALA A 222 21.22 -30.33 0.68
CA ALA A 222 20.21 -30.01 -0.31
C ALA A 222 18.99 -29.32 0.32
N ILE A 223 18.24 -28.62 -0.52
CA ILE A 223 16.99 -27.98 -0.15
C ILE A 223 15.96 -28.08 -1.27
N SER A 224 14.69 -28.10 -0.89
CA SER A 224 13.56 -27.85 -1.76
C SER A 224 12.72 -26.67 -1.26
N LEU A 225 12.31 -25.78 -2.17
CA LEU A 225 11.69 -24.49 -1.89
C LEU A 225 10.39 -24.34 -2.69
N SER A 226 9.32 -23.92 -2.03
CA SER A 226 8.11 -23.48 -2.76
C SER A 226 8.26 -22.07 -3.35
N PHE A 227 7.28 -21.68 -4.15
CA PHE A 227 7.25 -20.37 -4.81
C PHE A 227 7.44 -19.21 -3.83
N LYS A 228 8.43 -18.34 -4.11
CA LYS A 228 8.88 -17.17 -3.33
C LYS A 228 9.57 -17.48 -1.99
N GLU A 229 9.80 -18.74 -1.66
CA GLU A 229 10.56 -19.07 -0.45
C GLU A 229 12.06 -18.89 -0.65
N SER A 230 12.76 -18.44 0.39
CA SER A 230 14.15 -18.01 0.31
C SER A 230 14.96 -18.40 1.54
N VAL A 231 16.22 -18.77 1.32
CA VAL A 231 17.20 -19.10 2.37
C VAL A 231 18.61 -18.65 1.98
N ALA A 232 19.53 -18.65 2.95
CA ALA A 232 20.96 -18.53 2.72
C ALA A 232 21.74 -19.64 3.44
N PHE A 233 22.70 -20.26 2.75
CA PHE A 233 23.53 -21.34 3.28
C PHE A 233 24.83 -20.81 3.88
N ASN A 234 25.27 -21.47 4.96
CA ASN A 234 26.60 -21.34 5.51
C ASN A 234 27.25 -22.73 5.62
N PHE A 235 28.22 -22.99 4.74
CA PHE A 235 29.01 -24.23 4.75
C PHE A 235 30.30 -24.12 5.57
N GLY A 236 30.58 -22.97 6.20
CA GLY A 236 31.88 -22.61 6.80
C GLY A 236 32.63 -21.51 6.05
N THR A 237 32.00 -20.88 5.04
CA THR A 237 32.51 -19.74 4.26
C THR A 237 32.60 -18.45 5.06
N LEU A 238 31.90 -18.39 6.20
CA LEU A 238 31.75 -17.21 7.03
C LEU A 238 32.25 -17.47 8.44
N ALA A 239 32.77 -16.43 9.09
CA ALA A 239 33.39 -16.59 10.40
C ALA A 239 32.33 -17.00 11.43
N LEU A 240 32.64 -18.07 12.15
CA LEU A 240 31.85 -18.60 13.26
C LEU A 240 31.98 -17.70 14.51
N THR A 241 31.88 -16.39 14.35
CA THR A 241 32.07 -15.41 15.43
C THR A 241 30.80 -14.57 15.57
N GLY A 242 29.88 -15.06 16.40
CA GLY A 242 28.86 -14.26 17.08
C GLY A 242 27.42 -14.42 16.62
N LEU A 243 27.14 -14.60 15.32
CA LEU A 243 25.77 -14.79 14.81
C LEU A 243 25.45 -16.25 14.43
N TRP A 244 26.40 -16.93 13.80
CA TRP A 244 26.29 -18.32 13.33
C TRP A 244 26.97 -19.33 14.27
N ALA A 245 27.53 -18.84 15.37
CA ALA A 245 28.28 -19.67 16.30
C ALA A 245 27.82 -19.42 17.72
N THR A 246 26.58 -19.76 17.99
CA THR A 246 26.28 -20.13 19.37
C THR A 246 26.71 -21.57 19.67
N TYR A 247 27.05 -22.43 18.69
CA TYR A 247 27.32 -23.85 18.99
C TYR A 247 28.27 -24.54 17.98
N PRO A 248 29.60 -24.52 18.16
CA PRO A 248 30.42 -25.61 17.63
C PRO A 248 29.93 -26.90 18.30
N VAL A 249 29.14 -27.70 17.59
CA VAL A 249 28.68 -28.98 18.12
C VAL A 249 29.89 -29.88 18.26
N GLU A 250 30.19 -30.26 19.50
CA GLU A 250 31.41 -30.97 19.86
C GLU A 250 31.59 -32.21 18.95
N GLY A 251 32.70 -32.24 18.22
CA GLY A 251 33.05 -33.32 17.29
C GLY A 251 32.58 -33.18 15.84
N TYR A 252 31.79 -32.17 15.46
CA TYR A 252 31.35 -31.95 14.07
C TYR A 252 32.25 -30.95 13.33
N LEU A 253 32.53 -31.22 12.05
CA LEU A 253 33.32 -30.36 11.16
C LEU A 253 32.43 -29.60 10.15
N PRO A 254 32.75 -28.34 9.82
CA PRO A 254 32.08 -27.63 8.73
C PRO A 254 32.49 -28.22 7.37
N LEU A 255 31.62 -28.12 6.36
CA LEU A 255 31.94 -28.61 5.02
C LEU A 255 33.03 -27.79 4.31
N GLN A 256 33.24 -26.55 4.73
CA GLN A 256 34.33 -25.69 4.28
C GLN A 256 35.22 -25.34 5.47
N ASN A 257 36.50 -25.65 5.36
CA ASN A 257 37.47 -25.34 6.40
C ASN A 257 37.74 -23.83 6.47
N PRO A 258 37.94 -23.27 7.68
CA PRO A 258 38.33 -21.88 7.83
C PRO A 258 39.75 -21.63 7.27
N PRO A 259 40.03 -20.44 6.73
CA PRO A 259 41.33 -20.08 6.14
C PRO A 259 42.41 -19.86 7.23
N THR A 260 42.76 -20.91 7.95
CA THR A 260 43.53 -20.87 9.21
C THR A 260 44.89 -20.16 9.08
N ALA A 261 45.62 -20.39 7.99
CA ALA A 261 46.92 -19.75 7.76
C ALA A 261 46.80 -18.23 7.57
N GLU A 262 45.77 -17.79 6.84
CA GLU A 262 45.51 -16.38 6.59
C GLU A 262 44.92 -15.70 7.82
N LEU A 263 44.13 -16.43 8.60
CA LEU A 263 43.59 -15.99 9.88
C LEU A 263 44.70 -15.69 10.89
N LEU A 264 45.63 -16.63 11.08
CA LEU A 264 46.80 -16.44 11.96
C LEU A 264 47.66 -15.25 11.50
N LYS A 265 47.84 -15.09 10.17
CA LYS A 265 48.56 -13.95 9.60
C LYS A 265 47.84 -12.63 9.88
N ALA A 266 46.52 -12.57 9.67
CA ALA A 266 45.71 -11.39 9.92
C ALA A 266 45.69 -11.01 11.40
N GLN A 267 45.51 -11.97 12.31
CA GLN A 267 45.56 -11.75 13.76
C GLN A 267 46.93 -11.24 14.23
N LYS A 268 48.03 -11.77 13.66
CA LYS A 268 49.38 -11.31 13.96
C LYS A 268 49.63 -9.87 13.49
N LEU A 269 49.23 -9.55 12.25
CA LEU A 269 49.31 -8.18 11.72
C LEU A 269 48.46 -7.20 12.52
N LEU A 270 47.26 -7.61 12.94
CA LEU A 270 46.41 -6.83 13.82
C LEU A 270 47.07 -6.58 15.18
N GLY A 271 47.73 -7.60 15.75
CA GLY A 271 48.53 -7.44 16.96
C GLY A 271 49.65 -6.40 16.79
N TYR A 272 50.30 -6.37 15.63
CA TYR A 272 51.30 -5.33 15.32
C TYR A 272 50.69 -3.94 15.22
N ILE A 273 49.51 -3.80 14.58
CA ILE A 273 48.78 -2.52 14.53
C ILE A 273 48.49 -2.01 15.95
N LYS A 274 47.92 -2.87 16.81
CA LYS A 274 47.65 -2.53 18.22
C LYS A 274 48.91 -2.09 18.98
N THR A 275 50.00 -2.81 18.77
CA THR A 275 51.28 -2.53 19.47
C THR A 275 51.86 -1.20 19.01
N VAL A 276 51.88 -0.94 17.70
CA VAL A 276 52.40 0.31 17.13
C VAL A 276 51.54 1.51 17.57
N LEU A 277 50.22 1.36 17.67
CA LEU A 277 49.32 2.39 18.21
C LEU A 277 49.56 2.66 19.70
N ALA A 278 50.04 1.68 20.47
CA ALA A 278 50.29 1.83 21.91
C ALA A 278 51.65 2.48 22.26
N THR A 279 52.54 2.69 21.27
CA THR A 279 53.93 3.14 21.50
C THR A 279 54.28 4.47 20.84
N THR A 280 54.97 5.35 21.56
CA THR A 280 55.69 6.53 21.02
C THR A 280 57.17 6.50 21.42
N ILE A 281 58.06 7.04 20.57
CA ILE A 281 59.50 7.19 20.89
C ILE A 281 59.70 8.52 21.62
N ASP A 282 60.27 8.51 22.82
CA ASP A 282 60.71 9.75 23.47
C ASP A 282 62.04 10.21 22.84
N VAL A 283 62.00 11.36 22.15
CA VAL A 283 63.16 11.93 21.43
C VAL A 283 64.28 12.37 22.39
N GLN A 284 64.01 12.57 23.69
CA GLN A 284 65.04 12.96 24.65
C GLN A 284 65.75 11.78 25.33
N GLU A 285 65.07 10.63 25.49
CA GLU A 285 65.60 9.46 26.22
C GLU A 285 65.81 8.22 25.35
N GLU A 286 65.46 8.26 24.05
CA GLU A 286 65.49 7.10 23.13
C GLU A 286 64.77 5.85 23.70
N ARG A 287 63.79 6.05 24.59
CA ARG A 287 63.03 4.98 25.24
C ARG A 287 61.59 4.96 24.76
N LEU A 288 61.05 3.75 24.61
CA LEU A 288 59.65 3.50 24.28
C LEU A 288 58.80 3.75 25.53
N VAL A 289 57.78 4.60 25.40
CA VAL A 289 56.82 4.87 26.47
C VAL A 289 55.44 4.40 26.03
N GLU A 290 54.79 3.54 26.82
CA GLU A 290 53.40 3.14 26.61
C GLU A 290 52.46 4.28 26.97
N LYS A 291 51.51 4.58 26.08
CA LYS A 291 50.51 5.62 26.30
C LYS A 291 49.12 5.10 26.01
N ASP A 292 48.14 5.70 26.68
CA ASP A 292 46.73 5.37 26.47
C ASP A 292 46.32 5.73 25.04
N CYS A 293 45.72 4.77 24.31
CA CYS A 293 45.45 4.85 22.87
C CYS A 293 44.50 6.01 22.51
N SER A 294 43.77 6.54 23.51
CA SER A 294 42.90 7.72 23.44
C SER A 294 43.63 9.05 23.20
N SER A 295 44.95 9.10 23.39
CA SER A 295 45.76 10.32 23.33
C SER A 295 46.43 10.58 21.98
N TRP A 296 46.19 9.71 20.99
CA TRP A 296 46.72 9.83 19.63
C TRP A 296 46.11 11.01 18.87
N LYS A 297 46.96 11.89 18.33
CA LYS A 297 46.57 13.00 17.44
C LYS A 297 47.07 12.72 16.02
N LEU A 298 46.32 13.19 15.01
CA LEU A 298 46.56 12.95 13.56
C LEU A 298 47.92 13.43 13.03
N HIS A 299 48.71 14.13 13.84
CA HIS A 299 50.09 14.54 13.56
C HIS A 299 51.09 13.60 14.26
N GLY A 300 50.93 12.29 14.06
CA GLY A 300 51.87 11.29 14.58
C GLY A 300 53.26 11.41 13.94
N GLU A 301 54.29 10.90 14.60
CA GLU A 301 55.66 10.88 14.06
C GLU A 301 55.72 10.15 12.70
N PRO A 302 56.45 10.68 11.70
CA PRO A 302 56.57 10.08 10.37
C PRO A 302 56.94 8.59 10.39
N THR A 303 57.77 8.17 11.35
CA THR A 303 58.20 6.79 11.55
C THR A 303 57.03 5.85 11.87
N VAL A 304 56.09 6.29 12.70
CA VAL A 304 54.93 5.47 13.05
C VAL A 304 53.96 5.37 11.87
N LEU A 305 53.75 6.46 11.14
CA LEU A 305 52.93 6.47 9.93
C LEU A 305 53.50 5.55 8.84
N LEU A 306 54.82 5.55 8.64
CA LEU A 306 55.52 4.67 7.70
C LEU A 306 55.45 3.20 8.11
N ALA A 307 55.67 2.89 9.39
CA ALA A 307 55.55 1.54 9.91
C ALA A 307 54.11 1.02 9.75
N MET A 308 53.13 1.87 10.03
CA MET A 308 51.72 1.54 9.90
C MET A 308 51.34 1.31 8.43
N ALA A 309 51.78 2.16 7.50
CA ALA A 309 51.56 1.97 6.07
C ALA A 309 52.08 0.62 5.56
N HIS A 310 53.27 0.19 6.00
CA HIS A 310 53.83 -1.12 5.63
C HIS A 310 53.06 -2.30 6.22
N ILE A 311 52.64 -2.22 7.48
CA ILE A 311 51.78 -3.26 8.09
C ILE A 311 50.47 -3.36 7.30
N PHE A 312 49.90 -2.22 6.90
CA PHE A 312 48.68 -2.16 6.13
C PHE A 312 48.81 -2.74 4.71
N ASN A 313 49.92 -2.54 4.00
CA ASN A 313 50.15 -3.17 2.69
C ASN A 313 50.05 -4.71 2.73
N HIS A 314 50.33 -5.33 3.88
CA HIS A 314 50.18 -6.78 4.05
C HIS A 314 48.82 -7.18 4.66
N PHE A 315 48.15 -6.27 5.35
CA PHE A 315 46.88 -6.49 6.01
C PHE A 315 45.69 -6.25 5.07
N ALA A 316 45.72 -5.20 4.26
CA ALA A 316 44.61 -4.78 3.41
C ALA A 316 44.17 -5.85 2.38
N PRO A 317 45.08 -6.58 1.68
CA PRO A 317 44.67 -7.68 0.80
C PRO A 317 43.95 -8.83 1.52
N LEU A 318 44.23 -9.03 2.81
CA LEU A 318 43.52 -10.03 3.63
C LEU A 318 42.12 -9.55 3.98
N MET A 319 41.92 -8.24 4.15
CA MET A 319 40.62 -7.62 4.45
C MET A 319 39.68 -7.51 3.23
N CYS A 320 40.09 -8.03 2.07
CA CYS A 320 39.19 -8.27 0.93
C CYS A 320 38.45 -9.62 1.03
N LYS A 321 38.79 -10.46 2.02
CA LYS A 321 38.16 -11.78 2.22
C LYS A 321 37.10 -11.72 3.30
N VAL A 322 35.87 -12.08 2.93
CA VAL A 322 34.68 -12.03 3.79
C VAL A 322 34.90 -12.68 5.17
N TYR A 323 35.44 -13.91 5.18
CA TYR A 323 35.73 -14.64 6.43
C TYR A 323 36.65 -13.85 7.37
N LEU A 324 37.72 -13.26 6.84
CA LEU A 324 38.71 -12.53 7.65
C LEU A 324 38.17 -11.19 8.15
N VAL A 325 37.30 -10.53 7.36
CA VAL A 325 36.61 -9.31 7.79
C VAL A 325 35.67 -9.61 8.95
N GLU A 326 34.91 -10.70 8.92
CA GLU A 326 34.00 -11.07 9.99
C GLU A 326 34.70 -11.60 11.25
N ASP A 327 35.77 -12.40 11.11
CA ASP A 327 36.47 -12.96 12.27
C ASP A 327 37.42 -11.95 12.92
N VAL A 328 38.20 -11.24 12.10
CA VAL A 328 39.32 -10.42 12.58
C VAL A 328 38.91 -8.95 12.69
N LEU A 329 38.36 -8.37 11.62
CA LEU A 329 38.07 -6.94 11.59
C LEU A 329 36.84 -6.61 12.45
N MET A 330 35.72 -7.30 12.27
CA MET A 330 34.51 -7.11 13.08
C MET A 330 34.77 -7.32 14.57
N SER A 331 35.53 -8.36 14.95
CA SER A 331 35.96 -8.58 16.34
C SER A 331 36.88 -7.48 16.84
N PHE A 332 37.80 -6.97 16.03
CA PHE A 332 38.67 -5.85 16.39
C PHE A 332 37.88 -4.56 16.63
N LEU A 333 36.94 -4.25 15.74
CA LEU A 333 36.07 -3.08 15.80
C LEU A 333 35.18 -3.05 17.05
N THR A 334 34.98 -4.19 17.73
CA THR A 334 34.25 -4.24 19.00
C THR A 334 34.98 -3.56 20.17
N VAL A 335 36.31 -3.35 20.06
CA VAL A 335 37.15 -2.88 21.18
C VAL A 335 37.40 -1.37 21.17
N SER A 336 37.52 -0.71 20.00
CA SER A 336 37.68 0.77 19.94
C SER A 336 37.30 1.39 18.60
N ILE A 337 36.38 2.37 18.64
CA ILE A 337 35.94 3.17 17.48
C ILE A 337 37.06 4.10 16.95
N LEU A 338 38.03 4.47 17.79
CA LEU A 338 39.14 5.35 17.42
C LEU A 338 40.09 4.70 16.41
N GLU A 339 40.26 3.38 16.50
CA GLU A 339 41.17 2.60 15.65
C GLU A 339 40.64 2.50 14.20
N VAL A 340 39.32 2.60 14.01
CA VAL A 340 38.64 2.60 12.70
C VAL A 340 39.07 3.79 11.86
N CYS A 341 39.11 4.98 12.46
CA CYS A 341 39.53 6.19 11.78
C CYS A 341 41.01 6.09 11.37
N LEU A 342 41.88 5.63 12.25
CA LEU A 342 43.32 5.47 11.97
C LEU A 342 43.58 4.44 10.85
N VAL A 343 42.87 3.32 10.84
CA VAL A 343 42.96 2.30 9.77
C VAL A 343 42.54 2.88 8.41
N LEU A 344 41.46 3.66 8.37
CA LEU A 344 40.92 4.20 7.11
C LEU A 344 41.72 5.38 6.54
N TYR A 345 42.48 6.08 7.37
CA TYR A 345 43.32 7.22 6.95
C TYR A 345 44.68 6.79 6.35
N LEU A 346 45.15 5.56 6.60
CA LEU A 346 46.53 5.13 6.34
C LEU A 346 46.72 4.16 5.16
N VAL A 347 45.64 3.76 4.49
CA VAL A 347 45.65 2.76 3.43
C VAL A 347 45.39 3.43 2.07
N ASP A 348 46.04 2.94 1.02
CA ASP A 348 45.88 3.44 -0.36
C ASP A 348 44.42 3.34 -0.85
N ASP A 349 43.99 4.32 -1.65
CA ASP A 349 42.57 4.52 -2.01
C ASP A 349 41.91 3.28 -2.65
N TYR A 350 42.66 2.39 -3.33
CA TYR A 350 42.09 1.19 -3.98
C TYR A 350 41.80 0.02 -3.02
N GLU A 351 42.70 -0.27 -2.08
CA GLU A 351 42.55 -1.41 -1.16
C GLU A 351 41.54 -1.11 -0.04
N VAL A 352 41.45 0.16 0.38
CA VAL A 352 40.40 0.67 1.29
C VAL A 352 39.01 0.39 0.75
N ASN A 353 38.81 0.58 -0.54
CA ASN A 353 37.51 0.53 -1.19
C ASN A 353 36.89 -0.87 -1.15
N GLU A 354 37.65 -1.91 -1.48
CA GLU A 354 37.14 -3.30 -1.42
C GLU A 354 36.99 -3.77 0.04
N CYS A 355 37.91 -3.41 0.94
CA CYS A 355 37.79 -3.69 2.37
C CYS A 355 36.53 -3.05 2.99
N LEU A 356 36.29 -1.75 2.73
CA LEU A 356 35.09 -1.03 3.19
C LEU A 356 33.80 -1.66 2.64
N LYS A 357 33.82 -2.08 1.39
CA LYS A 357 32.69 -2.77 0.76
C LYS A 357 32.38 -4.08 1.48
N GLN A 358 33.38 -4.93 1.74
CA GLN A 358 33.18 -6.19 2.45
C GLN A 358 32.75 -5.98 3.90
N LEU A 359 33.32 -4.99 4.58
CA LEU A 359 32.95 -4.61 5.95
C LEU A 359 31.49 -4.13 6.03
N MET A 360 31.05 -3.27 5.11
CA MET A 360 29.67 -2.81 5.07
C MET A 360 28.68 -3.97 4.81
N MET A 361 29.02 -4.87 3.88
CA MET A 361 28.19 -6.05 3.60
C MET A 361 28.13 -7.01 4.79
N SER A 362 29.23 -7.16 5.52
CA SER A 362 29.28 -7.98 6.75
C SER A 362 28.43 -7.36 7.85
N LEU A 363 28.54 -6.05 8.10
CA LEU A 363 27.69 -5.32 9.04
C LEU A 363 26.21 -5.40 8.67
N LEU A 364 25.90 -5.32 7.38
CA LEU A 364 24.54 -5.43 6.89
C LEU A 364 23.94 -6.81 7.17
N ARG A 365 24.69 -7.88 6.87
CA ARG A 365 24.27 -9.26 7.16
C ARG A 365 24.15 -9.49 8.65
N ALA A 366 25.12 -9.02 9.44
CA ALA A 366 25.08 -9.12 10.90
C ALA A 366 23.84 -8.40 11.47
N TYR A 367 23.52 -7.19 10.99
CA TYR A 367 22.29 -6.49 11.36
C TYR A 367 21.04 -7.28 10.92
N ARG A 368 20.96 -7.67 9.65
CA ARG A 368 19.81 -8.39 9.05
C ARG A 368 19.53 -9.75 9.68
N PHE A 369 20.54 -10.42 10.21
CA PHE A 369 20.40 -11.78 10.73
C PHE A 369 20.63 -11.88 12.24
N SER A 370 20.93 -10.76 12.92
CA SER A 370 21.05 -10.75 14.38
C SER A 370 19.77 -11.24 15.08
N PRO A 371 19.89 -12.08 16.13
CA PRO A 371 18.74 -12.45 16.93
C PRO A 371 18.15 -11.21 17.61
N ILE A 372 16.83 -11.21 17.78
CA ILE A 372 16.14 -10.17 18.55
C ILE A 372 16.18 -10.59 20.01
N ILE A 373 16.99 -9.91 20.79
CA ILE A 373 17.03 -10.05 22.25
C ILE A 373 16.38 -8.81 22.89
N PRO A 374 15.87 -8.90 24.13
CA PRO A 374 15.08 -7.84 24.73
C PRO A 374 15.74 -6.46 24.76
N ASP A 375 17.07 -6.38 24.88
CA ASP A 375 17.83 -5.13 24.98
C ASP A 375 18.25 -4.54 23.62
N LEU A 376 18.01 -5.24 22.52
CA LEU A 376 18.44 -4.87 21.16
C LEU A 376 19.95 -4.59 21.05
N GLY A 377 20.77 -5.19 21.93
CA GLY A 377 22.19 -4.88 22.05
C GLY A 377 22.98 -5.09 20.75
N PHE A 378 22.69 -6.16 20.01
CA PHE A 378 23.32 -6.44 18.72
C PHE A 378 23.00 -5.38 17.67
N GLN A 379 21.73 -5.00 17.53
CA GLN A 379 21.30 -3.99 16.56
C GLN A 379 21.93 -2.63 16.87
N ILE A 380 21.95 -2.23 18.14
CA ILE A 380 22.60 -1.00 18.60
C ILE A 380 24.10 -1.02 18.27
N HIS A 381 24.77 -2.14 18.53
CA HIS A 381 26.20 -2.29 18.27
C HIS A 381 26.54 -2.12 16.78
N TYR A 382 25.86 -2.85 15.88
CA TYR A 382 26.13 -2.75 14.45
C TYR A 382 25.81 -1.36 13.88
N LEU A 383 24.74 -0.71 14.34
CA LEU A 383 24.43 0.66 13.93
C LEU A 383 25.48 1.66 14.40
N ARG A 384 26.04 1.52 15.61
CA ARG A 384 27.14 2.37 16.09
C ARG A 384 28.40 2.23 15.24
N LEU A 385 28.75 1.00 14.86
CA LEU A 385 29.87 0.75 13.96
C LEU A 385 29.64 1.36 12.57
N THR A 386 28.46 1.15 11.99
CA THR A 386 28.07 1.77 10.72
C THR A 386 28.14 3.30 10.80
N THR A 387 27.61 3.89 11.86
CA THR A 387 27.68 5.34 12.10
C THR A 387 29.13 5.83 12.17
N ALA A 388 30.02 5.13 12.87
CA ALA A 388 31.43 5.50 12.96
C ALA A 388 32.13 5.50 11.59
N ILE A 389 31.90 4.47 10.77
CA ILE A 389 32.47 4.39 9.40
C ILE A 389 31.97 5.56 8.54
N LEU A 390 30.68 5.89 8.65
CA LEU A 390 30.06 6.95 7.87
C LEU A 390 30.41 8.36 8.34
N HIS A 391 31.04 8.55 9.51
CA HIS A 391 31.56 9.86 9.90
C HIS A 391 32.73 10.29 9.01
N HIS A 392 33.55 9.35 8.55
CA HIS A 392 34.66 9.63 7.65
C HIS A 392 34.17 9.98 6.23
N GLU A 393 34.49 11.19 5.75
CA GLU A 393 33.96 11.74 4.49
C GLU A 393 34.25 10.87 3.27
N LYS A 394 35.51 10.46 3.07
CA LYS A 394 35.90 9.64 1.90
C LYS A 394 35.18 8.30 1.89
N SER A 395 35.13 7.61 3.03
CA SER A 395 34.45 6.31 3.17
C SER A 395 32.95 6.45 2.92
N ARG A 396 32.30 7.47 3.52
CA ARG A 396 30.88 7.75 3.31
C ARG A 396 30.55 7.96 1.83
N LYS A 397 31.29 8.83 1.14
CA LYS A 397 31.08 9.11 -0.29
C LYS A 397 31.31 7.87 -1.15
N TYR A 398 32.40 7.13 -0.91
CA TYR A 398 32.67 5.88 -1.62
C TYR A 398 31.52 4.87 -1.47
N LEU A 399 31.04 4.68 -0.25
CA LEU A 399 29.93 3.78 0.06
C LEU A 399 28.64 4.25 -0.62
N LEU A 400 28.35 5.56 -0.58
CA LEU A 400 27.24 6.21 -1.29
C LEU A 400 27.27 5.98 -2.80
N SER A 401 28.42 6.17 -3.45
CA SER A 401 28.54 6.05 -4.90
C SER A 401 28.48 4.60 -5.39
N ASN A 402 29.12 3.67 -4.69
CA ASN A 402 29.40 2.34 -5.24
C ASN A 402 28.50 1.21 -4.72
N ARG A 403 27.90 1.29 -3.52
CA ARG A 403 27.21 0.12 -2.93
C ARG A 403 26.00 0.38 -2.03
N THR A 404 25.90 1.52 -1.34
CA THR A 404 24.65 1.83 -0.63
C THR A 404 23.60 2.26 -1.66
N PHE A 405 22.36 1.79 -1.49
CA PHE A 405 21.19 2.04 -2.34
C PHE A 405 21.07 1.29 -3.68
N ASP A 406 21.89 0.27 -3.97
CA ASP A 406 21.48 -0.69 -5.03
C ASP A 406 20.46 -1.70 -4.45
N VAL A 407 19.22 -1.53 -4.88
CA VAL A 407 18.04 -2.41 -4.85
C VAL A 407 17.48 -2.85 -3.48
N LEU A 408 18.30 -3.34 -2.54
CA LEU A 408 17.81 -3.88 -1.24
C LEU A 408 18.71 -3.55 -0.03
N ARG A 409 19.94 -3.05 -0.25
CA ARG A 409 21.02 -3.21 0.74
C ARG A 409 21.10 -2.11 1.80
N SER A 410 20.71 -0.86 1.52
CA SER A 410 20.81 0.23 2.53
C SER A 410 19.57 0.35 3.40
N VAL A 411 18.38 0.04 2.87
CA VAL A 411 17.10 0.20 3.59
C VAL A 411 16.98 -0.76 4.78
N VAL A 412 17.69 -1.89 4.72
CA VAL A 412 17.77 -2.89 5.79
C VAL A 412 18.27 -2.33 7.11
N PHE A 413 19.22 -1.38 7.12
CA PHE A 413 19.67 -0.73 8.37
C PHE A 413 18.56 0.06 9.05
N PHE A 414 17.54 0.49 8.31
CA PHE A 414 16.43 1.27 8.83
C PHE A 414 15.24 0.40 9.28
N TYR A 415 15.28 -0.92 9.07
CA TYR A 415 14.22 -1.83 9.48
C TYR A 415 14.40 -2.34 10.92
N ILE A 416 13.35 -2.19 11.72
CA ILE A 416 13.30 -2.79 13.06
C ILE A 416 12.55 -4.12 12.96
N LYS A 417 13.29 -5.23 13.09
CA LYS A 417 12.74 -6.57 12.94
C LYS A 417 11.59 -6.84 13.89
N THR A 418 10.50 -7.40 13.38
CA THR A 418 9.38 -7.83 14.21
C THR A 418 9.67 -9.20 14.82
N PRO A 419 9.54 -9.39 16.14
CA PRO A 419 9.71 -10.68 16.76
C PRO A 419 8.54 -11.60 16.36
N LEU A 420 8.87 -12.63 15.56
CA LEU A 420 7.90 -13.65 15.16
C LEU A 420 7.55 -14.59 16.33
N ARG A 421 8.45 -14.71 17.33
CA ARG A 421 8.25 -15.51 18.54
C ARG A 421 8.45 -14.68 19.80
N VAL A 422 7.35 -14.38 20.46
CA VAL A 422 7.32 -13.55 21.67
C VAL A 422 8.16 -14.12 22.82
N LYS A 423 8.15 -15.45 23.01
CA LYS A 423 8.92 -16.12 24.07
C LYS A 423 10.42 -16.05 23.80
N GLU A 424 10.83 -16.41 22.59
CA GLU A 424 12.25 -16.47 22.20
C GLU A 424 12.88 -15.08 22.07
N ALA A 425 12.09 -14.07 21.70
CA ALA A 425 12.54 -12.68 21.69
C ALA A 425 12.58 -12.03 23.10
N GLY A 426 12.23 -12.79 24.15
CA GLY A 426 12.15 -12.32 25.55
C GLY A 426 11.14 -11.18 25.78
N LEU A 427 10.14 -11.03 24.89
CA LEU A 427 9.05 -10.06 25.08
C LEU A 427 8.15 -10.44 26.25
N GLU A 428 8.06 -11.72 26.58
CA GLU A 428 7.36 -12.19 27.78
C GLU A 428 8.04 -11.69 29.07
N GLU A 429 9.37 -11.62 29.10
CA GLU A 429 10.12 -11.06 30.22
C GLU A 429 9.98 -9.52 30.29
N LEU A 430 9.97 -8.87 29.12
CA LEU A 430 9.84 -7.42 29.03
C LEU A 430 8.42 -6.91 29.34
N ILE A 431 7.41 -7.70 28.97
CA ILE A 431 5.98 -7.42 29.19
C ILE A 431 5.34 -8.65 29.86
N PRO A 432 5.56 -8.84 31.18
CA PRO A 432 5.05 -10.02 31.89
C PRO A 432 3.53 -10.07 31.92
N THR A 433 2.89 -8.92 32.15
CA THR A 433 1.45 -8.77 32.22
C THR A 433 0.92 -8.22 30.90
N THR A 434 0.03 -8.97 30.27
CA THR A 434 -0.70 -8.58 29.06
C THR A 434 -2.01 -7.90 29.42
N TRP A 435 -2.50 -7.07 28.51
CA TRP A 435 -3.79 -6.41 28.64
C TRP A 435 -4.39 -6.17 27.26
N TRP A 436 -5.72 -6.23 27.20
CA TRP A 436 -6.53 -5.88 26.04
C TRP A 436 -7.86 -5.33 26.55
N PRO A 437 -8.52 -4.45 25.79
CA PRO A 437 -9.86 -4.00 26.14
C PRO A 437 -10.81 -5.20 26.20
N THR A 438 -11.51 -5.38 27.31
CA THR A 438 -12.53 -6.44 27.49
C THR A 438 -13.94 -5.93 27.20
N ARG A 439 -14.11 -4.61 27.10
CA ARG A 439 -15.34 -3.91 26.75
C ARG A 439 -15.05 -3.03 25.55
N PHE A 440 -15.59 -3.43 24.41
CA PHE A 440 -15.52 -2.64 23.19
C PHE A 440 -16.87 -1.96 23.03
N ASP A 441 -16.97 -0.70 23.44
CA ASP A 441 -18.03 0.14 22.88
C ASP A 441 -17.62 0.50 21.46
N LYS A 442 -18.45 0.08 20.51
CA LYS A 442 -18.22 0.16 19.05
C LYS A 442 -18.20 1.60 18.51
N GLU A 443 -18.04 2.61 19.35
CA GLU A 443 -18.08 4.02 18.96
C GLU A 443 -16.76 4.78 19.15
N GLY A 444 -15.69 4.14 19.64
CA GLY A 444 -14.40 4.83 19.79
C GLY A 444 -14.47 6.10 20.65
N LYS A 445 -15.56 6.27 21.40
CA LYS A 445 -15.64 7.14 22.55
C LYS A 445 -15.49 6.22 23.75
N ASP A 446 -14.40 6.41 24.48
CA ASP A 446 -14.48 6.32 25.93
C ASP A 446 -15.66 7.23 26.32
N GLU A 447 -16.88 6.70 26.42
CA GLU A 447 -17.81 7.27 27.38
C GLU A 447 -17.07 7.19 28.71
N LEU A 448 -16.50 8.33 29.12
CA LEU A 448 -16.47 9.00 30.42
C LEU A 448 -17.05 8.30 31.66
N GLU A 449 -17.18 6.99 31.67
CA GLU A 449 -17.48 6.16 32.81
C GLU A 449 -16.30 5.23 33.11
N ALA A 450 -15.22 5.88 33.55
CA ALA A 450 -14.21 5.28 34.44
C ALA A 450 -14.81 4.71 35.77
N LYS A 451 -16.14 4.60 35.88
CA LYS A 451 -16.87 4.17 37.07
C LYS A 451 -17.05 2.66 37.19
N SER A 452 -16.71 1.85 36.18
CA SER A 452 -16.94 0.39 36.22
C SER A 452 -15.72 -0.49 35.89
N GLU A 453 -14.50 0.06 35.88
CA GLU A 453 -13.26 -0.73 35.77
C GLU A 453 -12.84 -1.24 37.15
N THR A 454 -12.69 -2.57 37.29
CA THR A 454 -12.28 -3.18 38.57
C THR A 454 -10.87 -2.71 38.97
N ALA A 455 -10.55 -2.76 40.27
CA ALA A 455 -9.21 -2.37 40.75
C ALA A 455 -8.10 -3.25 40.13
N ASP A 456 -8.40 -4.53 39.89
CA ASP A 456 -7.47 -5.50 39.31
C ASP A 456 -7.23 -5.27 37.82
N GLU A 457 -8.27 -4.94 37.03
CA GLU A 457 -8.13 -4.56 35.62
C GLU A 457 -7.27 -3.31 35.47
N ARG A 458 -7.49 -2.30 36.32
CA ARG A 458 -6.66 -1.08 36.37
C ARG A 458 -5.19 -1.39 36.65
N LEU A 459 -4.93 -2.29 37.60
CA LEU A 459 -3.57 -2.68 37.95
C LEU A 459 -2.88 -3.42 36.80
N ARG A 460 -3.59 -4.34 36.14
CA ARG A 460 -3.10 -5.08 34.95
C ARG A 460 -2.80 -4.15 33.78
N ARG A 461 -3.71 -3.21 33.47
CA ARG A 461 -3.52 -2.19 32.43
C ARG A 461 -2.24 -1.38 32.68
N ARG A 462 -2.08 -0.83 33.88
CA ARG A 462 -0.87 -0.07 34.26
C ARG A 462 0.40 -0.90 34.18
N ALA A 463 0.35 -2.20 34.50
CA ALA A 463 1.51 -3.09 34.39
C ALA A 463 1.91 -3.32 32.93
N TYR A 464 0.92 -3.56 32.05
CA TYR A 464 1.12 -3.68 30.61
C TYR A 464 1.69 -2.40 30.00
N GLU A 465 1.09 -1.23 30.30
CA GLU A 465 1.55 0.08 29.83
C GLU A 465 3.00 0.37 30.22
N ARG A 466 3.41 0.02 31.46
CA ARG A 466 4.81 0.12 31.88
C ARG A 466 5.73 -0.78 31.05
N GLY A 467 5.28 -1.98 30.70
CA GLY A 467 5.99 -2.90 29.81
C GLY A 467 6.18 -2.30 28.41
N CYS A 468 5.10 -1.80 27.82
CA CYS A 468 5.11 -1.10 26.53
C CYS A 468 6.06 0.11 26.52
N GLN A 469 6.06 0.91 27.60
CA GLN A 469 6.95 2.08 27.70
C GLN A 469 8.44 1.68 27.76
N ARG A 470 8.77 0.58 28.46
CA ARG A 470 10.16 0.06 28.47
C ARG A 470 10.59 -0.39 27.08
N LEU A 471 9.72 -1.09 26.36
CA LEU A 471 9.95 -1.50 24.98
C LEU A 471 10.17 -0.29 24.06
N LYS A 472 9.29 0.71 24.14
CA LYS A 472 9.39 1.96 23.38
C LYS A 472 10.75 2.65 23.57
N LYS A 473 11.19 2.84 24.82
CA LYS A 473 12.49 3.45 25.12
C LYS A 473 13.69 2.72 24.51
N ARG A 474 13.64 1.38 24.42
CA ARG A 474 14.71 0.58 23.80
C ARG A 474 14.72 0.74 22.29
N ILE A 475 13.54 0.79 21.67
CA ILE A 475 13.37 1.03 20.24
C ILE A 475 13.83 2.45 19.86
N GLU A 476 13.52 3.46 20.67
CA GLU A 476 13.94 4.86 20.45
C GLU A 476 15.45 4.99 20.25
N VAL A 477 16.28 4.28 21.03
CA VAL A 477 17.74 4.29 20.87
C VAL A 477 18.19 3.78 19.50
N VAL A 478 17.53 2.73 18.98
CA VAL A 478 17.81 2.19 17.65
C VAL A 478 17.39 3.18 16.57
N GLU A 479 16.21 3.79 16.72
CA GLU A 479 15.70 4.81 15.79
C GLU A 479 16.58 6.06 15.75
N GLU A 480 17.09 6.52 16.89
CA GLU A 480 18.02 7.65 16.96
C GLU A 480 19.30 7.38 16.18
N LEU A 481 19.89 6.19 16.31
CA LEU A 481 21.08 5.78 15.53
C LEU A 481 20.78 5.70 14.03
N GLN A 482 19.61 5.17 13.65
CA GLN A 482 19.14 5.13 12.26
C GLN A 482 19.00 6.54 11.68
N VAL A 483 18.42 7.49 12.42
CA VAL A 483 18.30 8.89 12.00
C VAL A 483 19.68 9.56 11.92
N GLN A 484 20.62 9.26 12.83
CA GLN A 484 21.99 9.76 12.75
C GLN A 484 22.70 9.32 11.47
N ILE A 485 22.54 8.05 11.07
CA ILE A 485 23.06 7.55 9.80
C ILE A 485 22.49 8.38 8.65
N LEU A 486 21.17 8.59 8.58
CA LEU A 486 20.56 9.41 7.53
C LEU A 486 21.04 10.86 7.55
N ARG A 487 21.29 11.44 8.73
CA ARG A 487 21.87 12.78 8.81
C ARG A 487 23.25 12.83 8.15
N LEU A 488 24.11 11.85 8.40
CA LEU A 488 25.41 11.78 7.73
C LEU A 488 25.26 11.67 6.21
N LEU A 489 24.33 10.83 5.74
CA LEU A 489 24.08 10.64 4.30
C LEU A 489 23.48 11.87 3.62
N LEU A 490 22.70 12.68 4.35
CA LEU A 490 22.06 13.92 3.88
C LEU A 490 22.92 15.18 4.12
N ASN A 491 24.20 15.01 4.44
CA ASN A 491 25.12 16.12 4.66
C ASN A 491 25.39 16.88 3.35
N ASN A 492 25.29 18.22 3.39
CA ASN A 492 25.55 19.12 2.25
C ASN A 492 26.78 20.03 2.45
N LYS A 493 27.51 19.87 3.57
CA LYS A 493 28.67 20.70 3.93
C LYS A 493 30.00 20.08 3.51
N ASP A 494 30.01 18.84 3.07
CA ASP A 494 31.21 18.04 2.81
C ASP A 494 31.65 18.09 1.33
N ARG A 495 31.98 19.30 0.84
CA ARG A 495 32.36 19.53 -0.57
C ARG A 495 33.85 19.31 -0.87
N GLY A 496 34.63 18.80 0.09
CA GLY A 496 36.10 18.80 0.01
C GLY A 496 36.70 17.91 -1.08
N THR A 497 36.00 16.86 -1.50
CA THR A 497 36.51 15.80 -2.41
C THR A 497 35.59 15.49 -3.61
N GLY A 498 34.69 16.41 -3.99
CA GLY A 498 33.72 16.21 -5.07
C GLY A 498 32.31 16.65 -4.67
N GLU A 499 31.29 16.01 -5.25
CA GLU A 499 29.88 16.27 -4.94
C GLU A 499 29.56 16.03 -3.45
N ALA A 500 28.63 16.82 -2.88
CA ALA A 500 28.22 16.66 -1.49
C ALA A 500 27.44 15.34 -1.28
N SER A 501 27.53 14.75 -0.08
CA SER A 501 26.91 13.44 0.20
C SER A 501 25.41 13.42 -0.10
N ARG A 502 24.70 14.52 0.17
CA ARG A 502 23.26 14.65 -0.08
C ARG A 502 22.86 14.41 -1.54
N TYR A 503 23.61 14.93 -2.52
CA TYR A 503 23.23 14.79 -3.93
C TYR A 503 23.48 13.36 -4.42
N ILE A 504 24.57 12.73 -3.97
CA ILE A 504 24.83 11.31 -4.22
C ILE A 504 23.68 10.46 -3.65
N PHE A 505 23.26 10.74 -2.41
CA PHE A 505 22.09 10.09 -1.80
C PHE A 505 20.82 10.32 -2.61
N LEU A 506 20.53 11.57 -3.01
CA LEU A 506 19.30 11.92 -3.74
C LEU A 506 19.20 11.18 -5.07
N ASN A 507 20.28 11.14 -5.87
CA ASN A 507 20.32 10.41 -7.13
C ASN A 507 20.08 8.91 -6.92
N LYS A 508 20.69 8.33 -5.88
CA LYS A 508 20.47 6.94 -5.51
C LYS A 508 19.06 6.67 -4.99
N PHE A 509 18.49 7.58 -4.20
CA PHE A 509 17.12 7.48 -3.71
C PHE A 509 16.11 7.54 -4.86
N ARG A 510 16.33 8.41 -5.86
CA ARG A 510 15.52 8.46 -7.08
C ARG A 510 15.59 7.16 -7.87
N LYS A 511 16.79 6.59 -8.05
CA LYS A 511 16.95 5.27 -8.68
C LYS A 511 16.24 4.15 -7.90
N PHE A 512 16.36 4.15 -6.58
CA PHE A 512 15.62 3.22 -5.70
C PHE A 512 14.10 3.34 -5.93
N LEU A 513 13.58 4.56 -6.02
CA LEU A 513 12.16 4.76 -6.28
C LEU A 513 11.75 4.34 -7.69
N GLN A 514 12.60 4.54 -8.70
CA GLN A 514 12.38 4.07 -10.08
C GLN A 514 12.23 2.56 -10.12
N GLU A 515 13.16 1.83 -9.49
CA GLU A 515 13.14 0.37 -9.40
C GLU A 515 11.87 -0.15 -8.73
N ASN A 516 11.36 0.56 -7.70
CA ASN A 516 10.13 0.18 -7.00
C ASN A 516 8.84 0.64 -7.71
N ALA A 517 8.90 1.65 -8.58
CA ALA A 517 7.74 2.15 -9.33
C ALA A 517 7.50 1.40 -10.64
N SER A 518 8.57 1.00 -11.35
CA SER A 518 8.44 0.59 -12.75
C SER A 518 7.74 -0.75 -12.99
N ASN A 519 7.46 -1.60 -11.98
CA ASN A 519 6.78 -2.93 -12.11
C ASN A 519 7.29 -3.86 -13.25
N ARG A 520 8.34 -3.49 -13.99
CA ARG A 520 8.84 -4.13 -15.21
C ARG A 520 10.02 -5.07 -14.96
N GLY A 521 10.29 -5.43 -13.71
CA GLY A 521 11.28 -6.43 -13.36
C GLY A 521 10.94 -7.13 -12.06
N HIS A 522 10.78 -8.46 -12.13
CA HIS A 522 10.81 -9.45 -11.05
C HIS A 522 10.38 -9.00 -9.63
N PRO A 523 9.22 -9.47 -9.11
CA PRO A 523 8.73 -9.16 -7.75
C PRO A 523 9.71 -9.44 -6.60
N THR A 524 10.74 -10.26 -6.83
CA THR A 524 11.81 -10.59 -5.87
C THR A 524 12.91 -9.53 -5.77
N ALA A 525 12.96 -8.54 -6.66
CA ALA A 525 13.89 -7.41 -6.61
C ALA A 525 13.28 -6.17 -5.90
N LEU A 526 12.00 -6.20 -5.53
CA LEU A 526 11.34 -5.08 -4.87
C LEU A 526 11.66 -5.05 -3.37
N CYS A 527 11.80 -3.83 -2.82
CA CYS A 527 12.03 -3.66 -1.39
C CYS A 527 10.80 -4.14 -0.60
N PRO A 528 10.94 -4.96 0.45
CA PRO A 528 9.77 -5.40 1.19
C PRO A 528 9.10 -4.19 1.88
N PRO A 529 7.75 -4.07 1.86
CA PRO A 529 7.05 -2.89 2.33
C PRO A 529 7.35 -2.49 3.79
N GLU A 530 7.69 -3.45 4.65
CA GLU A 530 8.09 -3.24 6.05
C GLU A 530 9.31 -2.31 6.17
N TYR A 531 10.25 -2.46 5.25
CA TYR A 531 11.50 -1.69 5.22
C TYR A 531 11.21 -0.26 4.78
N MET A 532 10.38 -0.09 3.74
CA MET A 532 9.98 1.23 3.25
C MET A 532 9.23 2.04 4.30
N LEU A 533 8.33 1.41 5.07
CA LEU A 533 7.63 2.06 6.18
C LEU A 533 8.60 2.58 7.25
N CYS A 534 9.52 1.74 7.71
CA CYS A 534 10.48 2.18 8.73
C CYS A 534 11.39 3.27 8.20
N PHE A 535 11.90 3.11 6.97
CA PHE A 535 12.75 4.09 6.31
C PHE A 535 12.05 5.44 6.12
N LEU A 536 10.77 5.48 5.75
CA LEU A 536 9.97 6.70 5.61
C LEU A 536 10.05 7.58 6.86
N HIS A 537 9.70 7.04 8.02
CA HIS A 537 9.68 7.79 9.28
C HIS A 537 11.06 8.36 9.65
N ARG A 538 12.12 7.58 9.40
CA ARG A 538 13.51 7.94 9.72
C ARG A 538 13.95 9.07 8.78
N LEU A 539 13.57 8.98 7.51
CA LEU A 539 13.85 9.98 6.48
C LEU A 539 13.11 11.29 6.74
N ILE A 540 11.82 11.24 7.09
CA ILE A 540 11.03 12.42 7.50
C ILE A 540 11.72 13.15 8.66
N THR A 541 12.10 12.40 9.71
CA THR A 541 12.78 12.97 10.88
C THR A 541 14.12 13.64 10.50
N ALA A 542 14.92 13.00 9.64
CA ALA A 542 16.19 13.55 9.18
C ALA A 542 16.01 14.81 8.32
N VAL A 543 15.07 14.79 7.36
CA VAL A 543 14.77 15.92 6.46
C VAL A 543 14.26 17.13 7.25
N ARG A 544 13.30 16.92 8.18
CA ARG A 544 12.79 18.00 9.03
C ARG A 544 13.91 18.66 9.84
N SER A 545 14.85 17.88 10.36
CA SER A 545 15.99 18.43 11.11
C SER A 545 16.90 19.35 10.28
N TYR A 546 17.14 19.02 9.01
CA TYR A 546 17.90 19.89 8.09
C TYR A 546 17.10 21.11 7.66
N TRP A 547 15.79 20.93 7.40
CA TRP A 547 14.89 22.02 7.05
C TRP A 547 14.86 23.09 8.13
N ASP A 548 14.68 22.69 9.40
CA ASP A 548 14.64 23.61 10.54
C ASP A 548 16.03 24.21 10.86
N GLU A 549 17.13 23.50 10.57
CA GLU A 549 18.47 24.11 10.60
C GLU A 549 18.63 25.20 9.53
N GLY A 550 18.09 24.98 8.33
CA GLY A 550 18.05 25.96 7.24
C GLY A 550 17.30 27.24 7.63
N LYS A 551 16.09 27.09 8.21
CA LYS A 551 15.29 28.22 8.71
C LYS A 551 16.00 29.02 9.81
N ARG A 552 16.70 28.35 10.73
CA ARG A 552 17.49 29.05 11.77
C ARG A 552 18.61 29.92 11.17
N LYS A 553 19.12 29.58 9.99
CA LYS A 553 20.14 30.36 9.26
C LYS A 553 19.54 31.42 8.34
N GLY A 554 18.35 31.17 7.78
CA GLY A 554 17.62 32.07 6.90
C GLY A 554 16.23 32.39 7.46
N PRO A 555 16.03 33.52 8.16
CA PRO A 555 14.74 33.85 8.80
C PRO A 555 13.58 34.07 7.82
N GLY A 556 13.86 34.18 6.51
CA GLY A 556 12.84 34.23 5.45
C GLY A 556 12.30 32.86 5.02
N CYS A 557 12.89 31.74 5.45
CA CYS A 557 12.47 30.40 5.05
C CYS A 557 11.28 29.86 5.87
N ILE A 558 10.43 29.05 5.24
CA ILE A 558 9.24 28.49 5.88
C ILE A 558 9.59 27.40 6.91
N ASN A 559 8.72 27.19 7.90
CA ASN A 559 8.89 26.10 8.86
C ASN A 559 8.79 24.73 8.16
N SER A 560 9.45 23.69 8.68
CA SER A 560 9.16 22.31 8.24
C SER A 560 7.68 21.95 8.45
N GLU A 561 7.02 22.50 9.48
CA GLU A 561 5.57 22.39 9.69
C GLU A 561 4.72 23.02 8.58
N GLU A 562 5.31 23.92 7.81
CA GLU A 562 4.71 24.65 6.68
C GLU A 562 5.14 24.10 5.32
N ALA A 563 5.95 23.03 5.30
CA ALA A 563 6.51 22.45 4.09
C ALA A 563 5.45 22.07 3.04
N TYR A 564 5.80 22.27 1.78
CA TYR A 564 5.07 21.84 0.59
C TYR A 564 6.06 21.65 -0.57
N VAL A 565 5.63 20.92 -1.61
CA VAL A 565 6.41 20.73 -2.84
C VAL A 565 5.94 21.75 -3.88
N PRO A 566 6.81 22.62 -4.41
CA PRO A 566 6.39 23.67 -5.33
C PRO A 566 5.90 23.11 -6.68
N PRO A 567 4.79 23.61 -7.25
CA PRO A 567 4.21 23.09 -8.50
C PRO A 567 5.15 23.13 -9.71
N GLN A 568 6.15 24.01 -9.68
CA GLN A 568 7.20 24.16 -10.71
C GLN A 568 7.87 22.81 -11.01
N LEU A 569 8.05 21.96 -10.00
CA LEU A 569 8.66 20.63 -10.14
C LEU A 569 7.85 19.67 -11.03
N PHE A 570 6.56 19.93 -11.24
CA PHE A 570 5.68 19.05 -12.00
C PHE A 570 5.77 19.27 -13.51
N TYR A 571 5.98 20.52 -13.92
CA TYR A 571 5.91 20.93 -15.33
C TYR A 571 7.21 21.45 -15.91
N ASN A 572 8.23 21.73 -15.09
CA ASN A 572 9.52 22.20 -15.61
C ASN A 572 10.36 21.09 -16.27
N GLY A 573 10.00 19.82 -16.12
CA GLY A 573 10.69 18.70 -16.73
C GLY A 573 12.04 18.33 -16.10
N LYS A 574 12.48 18.97 -15.00
CA LYS A 574 13.75 18.59 -14.34
C LYS A 574 13.67 17.33 -13.48
N VAL A 575 12.46 16.86 -13.20
CA VAL A 575 12.17 15.68 -12.39
C VAL A 575 11.46 14.62 -13.25
N ASP A 576 12.00 13.40 -13.26
CA ASP A 576 11.36 12.22 -13.84
C ASP A 576 10.49 11.51 -12.79
N TYR A 577 9.31 11.08 -13.22
CA TYR A 577 8.33 10.38 -12.40
C TYR A 577 7.94 9.01 -13.00
N PHE A 578 8.80 8.43 -13.84
CA PHE A 578 8.77 7.02 -14.22
C PHE A 578 7.43 6.55 -14.83
N ASP A 579 6.87 7.37 -15.73
CA ASP A 579 5.57 7.15 -16.38
C ASP A 579 4.34 7.13 -15.44
N LEU A 580 4.46 7.56 -14.17
CA LEU A 580 3.32 7.73 -13.28
C LEU A 580 2.32 8.76 -13.84
N GLN A 581 1.03 8.43 -13.77
CA GLN A 581 -0.03 9.25 -14.34
C GLN A 581 -0.09 10.65 -13.71
N ARG A 582 -0.52 11.63 -14.52
CA ARG A 582 -0.86 12.99 -14.08
C ARG A 582 -2.36 13.13 -13.96
N LEU A 583 -2.79 14.17 -13.25
CA LEU A 583 -4.22 14.47 -13.13
C LEU A 583 -4.91 14.58 -14.49
N GLY A 584 -4.27 15.22 -15.47
CA GLY A 584 -4.78 15.35 -16.85
C GLY A 584 -4.45 14.19 -17.78
N GLY A 585 -3.92 13.07 -17.28
CA GLY A 585 -3.56 11.88 -18.05
C GLY A 585 -2.05 11.75 -18.33
N LEU A 586 -1.70 11.31 -19.54
CA LEU A 586 -0.31 11.06 -19.92
C LEU A 586 0.48 12.37 -20.06
N LEU A 587 1.68 12.43 -19.46
CA LEU A 587 2.55 13.60 -19.50
C LEU A 587 2.90 14.03 -20.94
N SER A 588 3.10 13.08 -21.86
CA SER A 588 3.38 13.34 -23.27
C SER A 588 2.24 14.09 -23.96
N HIS A 589 0.99 13.68 -23.69
CA HIS A 589 -0.20 14.36 -24.19
C HIS A 589 -0.30 15.79 -23.61
N LEU A 590 -0.09 15.94 -22.31
CA LEU A 590 -0.15 17.24 -21.63
C LEU A 590 0.92 18.22 -22.14
N LYS A 591 2.15 17.75 -22.36
CA LYS A 591 3.22 18.55 -22.98
C LYS A 591 2.82 19.08 -24.36
N LYS A 592 2.09 18.28 -25.16
CA LYS A 592 1.61 18.70 -26.48
C LYS A 592 0.46 19.71 -26.40
N THR A 593 -0.50 19.48 -25.50
CA THR A 593 -1.72 20.29 -25.36
C THR A 593 -1.46 21.62 -24.65
N LEU A 594 -0.57 21.66 -23.66
CA LEU A 594 -0.30 22.83 -22.80
C LEU A 594 0.97 23.61 -23.18
N LYS A 595 1.61 23.30 -24.33
CA LYS A 595 2.87 23.91 -24.76
C LYS A 595 2.84 25.45 -24.81
N ASP A 596 1.73 26.02 -25.28
CA ASP A 596 1.61 27.47 -25.49
C ASP A 596 1.37 28.20 -24.16
N GLU A 597 0.72 27.51 -23.21
CA GLU A 597 0.54 28.00 -21.84
C GLU A 597 1.84 27.93 -21.03
N LEU A 598 2.63 26.86 -21.17
CA LEU A 598 3.96 26.77 -20.55
C LEU A 598 4.88 27.89 -21.04
N ALA A 599 4.87 28.16 -22.35
CA ALA A 599 5.69 29.21 -22.95
C ALA A 599 5.26 30.63 -22.57
N SER A 600 3.98 30.85 -22.26
CA SER A 600 3.43 32.17 -21.94
C SER A 600 3.37 32.47 -20.43
N LYS A 601 3.00 31.49 -19.59
CA LYS A 601 2.86 31.67 -18.13
C LYS A 601 4.13 31.42 -17.35
N THR A 602 5.04 30.56 -17.85
CA THR A 602 6.21 30.09 -17.10
C THR A 602 7.54 30.36 -17.80
N ASN A 603 7.53 30.98 -18.98
CA ASN A 603 8.71 31.21 -19.83
C ASN A 603 9.50 29.93 -20.20
N ILE A 604 8.85 28.76 -20.17
CA ILE A 604 9.44 27.45 -20.51
C ILE A 604 9.10 27.07 -21.95
N ILE A 605 10.10 26.75 -22.77
CA ILE A 605 9.90 26.15 -24.10
C ILE A 605 10.28 24.67 -24.05
N ILE A 606 9.31 23.80 -24.38
CA ILE A 606 9.55 22.36 -24.55
C ILE A 606 10.41 22.13 -25.79
N ASP A 607 11.43 21.28 -25.68
CA ASP A 607 12.25 20.92 -26.84
C ASP A 607 11.42 20.21 -27.92
N PRO A 608 11.40 20.69 -29.17
CA PRO A 608 10.72 20.03 -30.28
C PRO A 608 11.08 18.55 -30.47
N ALA A 609 12.29 18.14 -30.09
CA ALA A 609 12.73 16.75 -30.16
C ALA A 609 11.94 15.82 -29.21
N GLU A 610 11.51 16.29 -28.03
CA GLU A 610 10.68 15.49 -27.11
C GLU A 610 9.25 15.27 -27.63
N ILE A 611 8.76 16.18 -28.48
CA ILE A 611 7.41 16.09 -29.07
C ILE A 611 7.42 15.11 -30.25
N LEU A 612 8.53 15.04 -30.99
CA LEU A 612 8.73 14.17 -32.15
C LEU A 612 9.05 12.71 -31.78
N THR A 613 9.81 12.45 -30.72
CA THR A 613 10.11 11.06 -30.27
C THR A 613 8.88 10.32 -29.76
N THR A 614 7.79 11.02 -29.45
CA THR A 614 6.52 10.44 -28.97
C THR A 614 5.47 10.17 -30.05
N SER A 615 5.70 10.49 -31.33
CA SER A 615 4.80 10.07 -32.41
C SER A 615 5.17 8.68 -32.91
N MET A 616 4.55 7.64 -32.32
CA MET A 616 4.33 6.39 -33.05
C MET A 616 3.24 6.66 -34.10
N ASP A 617 3.60 7.15 -35.29
CA ASP A 617 2.74 7.09 -36.48
C ASP A 617 3.43 7.46 -37.80
N ASP A 618 4.76 7.42 -37.89
CA ASP A 618 5.44 7.42 -39.20
C ASP A 618 6.02 6.03 -39.45
N LEU A 619 5.31 5.28 -40.30
CA LEU A 619 5.82 4.10 -40.97
C LEU A 619 6.89 4.57 -41.95
N ASP A 620 8.16 4.30 -41.65
CA ASP A 620 9.24 4.46 -42.63
C ASP A 620 9.12 3.35 -43.68
N GLU A 621 8.59 3.71 -44.85
CA GLU A 621 8.97 3.09 -46.13
C GLU A 621 10.39 3.56 -46.49
N ASP A 622 11.27 2.56 -46.69
CA ASP A 622 12.50 2.56 -47.48
C ASP A 622 13.66 3.54 -47.16
N GLU A 623 14.76 3.00 -46.61
CA GLU A 623 15.99 2.88 -47.41
C GLU A 623 16.97 1.83 -46.85
N GLU A 624 17.42 0.98 -47.77
CA GLU A 624 18.30 -0.16 -47.60
C GLU A 624 19.78 0.27 -47.57
N SER A 625 20.56 -0.12 -46.54
CA SER A 625 21.98 -0.50 -46.70
C SER A 625 22.68 -0.87 -45.37
N GLY A 626 23.36 -2.03 -45.37
CA GLY A 626 24.61 -2.21 -44.60
C GLY A 626 24.63 -3.13 -43.37
N ALA A 627 24.50 -4.44 -43.61
CA ALA A 627 25.04 -5.60 -42.86
C ALA A 627 25.70 -5.42 -41.46
N ALA A 628 25.16 -6.12 -40.46
CA ALA A 628 25.89 -7.09 -39.62
C ALA A 628 24.94 -7.90 -38.70
N GLN A 629 25.16 -9.22 -38.68
CA GLN A 629 24.29 -10.27 -38.14
C GLN A 629 24.12 -10.25 -36.62
N ARG A 630 22.89 -10.49 -36.13
CA ARG A 630 22.60 -11.08 -34.81
C ARG A 630 21.77 -12.36 -35.00
N PRO A 631 22.03 -13.45 -34.25
CA PRO A 631 21.30 -14.70 -34.40
C PRO A 631 19.94 -14.64 -33.70
N PHE A 632 18.90 -15.03 -34.44
CA PHE A 632 17.59 -15.42 -33.93
C PHE A 632 17.64 -16.82 -33.31
N GLY A 633 16.92 -17.02 -32.20
CA GLY A 633 16.66 -18.35 -31.66
C GLY A 633 15.99 -18.35 -30.29
N ALA A 634 14.70 -18.05 -30.23
CA ALA A 634 13.81 -18.61 -29.20
C ALA A 634 12.36 -18.57 -29.70
N ALA A 635 11.84 -19.76 -29.96
CA ALA A 635 10.52 -20.02 -30.46
C ALA A 635 9.45 -19.59 -29.45
N ALA A 636 8.39 -18.97 -29.97
CA ALA A 636 7.13 -18.81 -29.28
C ALA A 636 6.50 -20.19 -29.08
N MET A 637 6.40 -20.63 -27.82
CA MET A 637 5.45 -21.65 -27.39
C MET A 637 4.41 -20.94 -26.52
N GLY A 638 3.17 -20.99 -26.99
CA GLY A 638 2.05 -20.26 -26.41
C GLY A 638 1.62 -20.79 -25.05
N GLY A 639 1.29 -19.84 -24.17
CA GLY A 639 0.49 -20.03 -22.97
C GLY A 639 -0.54 -18.92 -22.94
N ALA A 640 -1.79 -19.26 -23.27
CA ALA A 640 -2.90 -18.34 -23.41
C ALA A 640 -3.32 -17.73 -22.06
N LEU A 641 -3.43 -16.40 -21.99
CA LEU A 641 -4.33 -15.74 -21.04
C LEU A 641 -5.69 -15.58 -21.71
N ALA A 642 -6.64 -16.36 -21.22
CA ALA A 642 -8.02 -16.38 -21.67
C ALA A 642 -8.73 -15.05 -21.37
N ARG A 643 -9.12 -14.35 -22.43
CA ARG A 643 -10.31 -13.49 -22.48
C ARG A 643 -11.41 -14.27 -23.20
N PRO A 644 -12.59 -14.49 -22.63
CA PRO A 644 -13.77 -14.82 -23.42
C PRO A 644 -14.49 -13.55 -23.85
N SER A 645 -14.61 -13.40 -25.17
CA SER A 645 -15.41 -12.43 -25.90
C SER A 645 -16.89 -12.83 -25.88
N TRP A 646 -17.79 -11.92 -25.48
CA TRP A 646 -19.12 -11.78 -26.09
C TRP A 646 -19.51 -10.30 -26.05
N LEU A 647 -19.21 -9.59 -27.14
CA LEU A 647 -20.03 -8.50 -27.70
C LEU A 647 -19.53 -8.28 -29.14
N SER A 648 -20.14 -9.01 -30.07
CA SER A 648 -20.27 -8.65 -31.48
C SER A 648 -21.79 -8.60 -31.69
N SER A 649 -22.44 -7.63 -32.32
CA SER A 649 -22.09 -6.72 -33.40
C SER A 649 -23.28 -5.71 -33.55
N PRO A 650 -23.46 -4.94 -34.64
CA PRO A 650 -22.80 -3.66 -34.96
C PRO A 650 -23.81 -2.51 -35.22
N THR A 651 -23.26 -1.32 -35.55
CA THR A 651 -23.81 -0.19 -36.35
C THR A 651 -23.93 1.16 -35.61
N LEU A 652 -22.90 2.00 -35.77
CA LEU A 652 -22.98 3.26 -36.55
C LEU A 652 -21.61 3.94 -36.54
N GLY A 653 -20.88 3.73 -37.63
CA GLY A 653 -19.72 4.53 -37.98
C GLY A 653 -20.10 5.65 -38.96
N ARG A 654 -19.19 6.62 -39.05
CA ARG A 654 -19.02 7.65 -40.09
C ARG A 654 -19.93 8.88 -40.01
N ALA A 655 -19.40 9.95 -39.45
CA ALA A 655 -19.15 11.19 -40.21
C ALA A 655 -18.13 12.08 -39.47
N ASN A 656 -17.20 12.63 -40.24
CA ASN A 656 -16.30 13.77 -39.94
C ASN A 656 -14.81 13.46 -39.74
N ARG A 657 -14.18 13.02 -40.83
CA ARG A 657 -12.83 13.46 -41.26
C ARG A 657 -12.86 13.74 -42.77
N PHE A 658 -11.86 14.50 -43.24
CA PHE A 658 -11.72 15.22 -44.53
C PHE A 658 -12.30 16.66 -44.43
N LEU A 659 -11.52 17.75 -44.45
CA LEU A 659 -10.26 18.03 -45.15
C LEU A 659 -9.36 19.00 -44.34
N SER A 660 -8.09 18.61 -44.14
CA SER A 660 -6.94 19.52 -44.17
C SER A 660 -6.61 19.74 -45.67
N THR A 661 -6.05 20.83 -46.20
CA THR A 661 -4.82 21.55 -45.86
C THR A 661 -4.66 22.67 -46.92
N ALA A 662 -3.97 23.77 -46.58
CA ALA A 662 -3.01 24.52 -47.44
C ALA A 662 -3.17 26.05 -47.34
N ALA A 663 -2.25 26.68 -46.60
CA ALA A 663 -1.46 27.81 -47.09
C ALA A 663 -0.38 28.14 -46.04
N VAL A 664 0.86 27.85 -46.40
CA VAL A 664 2.08 28.25 -45.70
C VAL A 664 2.55 29.58 -46.30
N SER A 665 3.11 30.41 -45.41
CA SER A 665 4.21 31.36 -45.64
C SER A 665 3.94 32.85 -45.92
N LEU A 666 4.80 33.62 -45.23
CA LEU A 666 5.20 35.03 -45.36
C LEU A 666 4.37 36.07 -44.61
N MET A 667 4.94 36.58 -43.50
CA MET A 667 5.36 37.99 -43.34
C MET A 667 5.76 38.25 -41.86
N THR A 668 7.05 38.52 -41.65
CA THR A 668 7.57 39.36 -40.55
C THR A 668 8.43 40.43 -41.23
N PRO A 669 8.63 41.67 -40.70
CA PRO A 669 8.78 41.95 -39.26
C PRO A 669 8.28 43.33 -38.76
N ARG A 670 8.24 43.51 -37.44
CA ARG A 670 8.92 44.61 -36.70
C ARG A 670 8.84 44.39 -35.17
N ARG A 671 10.01 44.23 -34.54
CA ARG A 671 10.27 44.40 -33.09
C ARG A 671 10.18 45.90 -32.75
N PRO A 672 9.83 46.33 -31.51
CA PRO A 672 10.67 46.06 -30.32
C PRO A 672 9.99 46.00 -28.93
N LEU A 673 10.53 45.14 -28.06
CA LEU A 673 11.08 45.41 -26.71
C LEU A 673 11.42 44.02 -26.13
N ALA A 674 12.64 43.84 -25.63
CA ALA A 674 13.16 42.53 -25.24
C ALA A 674 12.33 41.90 -24.10
N PRO A 675 11.68 40.73 -24.30
CA PRO A 675 11.14 39.92 -23.22
C PRO A 675 12.27 39.07 -22.59
N PRO A 676 12.08 38.58 -21.35
CA PRO A 676 13.05 37.70 -20.68
C PRO A 676 13.40 36.50 -21.58
N GLU A 677 14.68 36.11 -21.55
CA GLU A 677 15.23 35.03 -22.37
C GLU A 677 14.48 33.72 -22.07
N LYS A 678 13.77 33.18 -23.07
CA LYS A 678 12.96 31.96 -22.90
C LYS A 678 13.88 30.75 -22.73
N VAL A 679 13.69 29.97 -21.68
CA VAL A 679 14.57 28.84 -21.32
C VAL A 679 14.03 27.54 -21.94
N LYS A 680 14.88 26.86 -22.72
CA LYS A 680 14.57 25.51 -23.25
C LYS A 680 14.80 24.49 -22.15
N VAL A 681 13.84 23.60 -21.92
CA VAL A 681 13.97 22.53 -20.91
C VAL A 681 13.75 21.16 -21.51
N ARG A 682 14.54 20.19 -21.03
CA ARG A 682 14.48 18.76 -21.36
C ARG A 682 14.33 17.94 -20.09
N THR A 683 13.64 16.82 -20.22
CA THR A 683 13.53 15.78 -19.20
C THR A 683 14.86 15.06 -19.09
N LEU A 684 15.52 15.24 -17.95
CA LEU A 684 16.82 14.60 -17.69
C LEU A 684 16.60 13.27 -16.98
N ALA A 685 17.17 12.20 -17.52
CA ALA A 685 17.27 10.93 -16.80
C ALA A 685 18.07 11.14 -15.51
N VAL A 686 17.77 10.33 -14.47
CA VAL A 686 18.44 10.42 -13.15
C VAL A 686 19.97 10.43 -13.27
N GLU A 687 20.52 9.66 -14.21
CA GLU A 687 21.96 9.50 -14.45
C GLU A 687 22.64 10.71 -15.11
N GLN A 688 21.85 11.63 -15.69
CA GLN A 688 22.36 12.78 -16.46
C GLN A 688 22.28 14.11 -15.68
N ARG A 689 21.76 14.08 -14.44
CA ARG A 689 21.51 15.30 -13.67
C ARG A 689 22.70 15.70 -12.81
N THR A 690 22.97 17.02 -12.78
CA THR A 690 24.07 17.62 -12.01
C THR A 690 23.57 18.45 -10.83
N GLU A 691 24.46 18.82 -9.89
CA GLU A 691 24.15 19.77 -8.81
C GLU A 691 23.62 21.11 -9.36
N GLU A 692 24.16 21.58 -10.50
CA GLU A 692 23.73 22.82 -11.16
C GLU A 692 22.29 22.72 -11.70
N ASP A 693 21.85 21.53 -12.14
CA ASP A 693 20.45 21.32 -12.54
C ASP A 693 19.48 21.43 -11.36
N ILE A 694 19.95 21.12 -10.15
CA ILE A 694 19.14 21.10 -8.94
C ILE A 694 19.10 22.49 -8.30
N GLU A 695 20.26 23.03 -7.94
CA GLU A 695 20.37 24.29 -7.20
C GLU A 695 20.28 25.52 -8.12
N GLY A 696 20.63 25.37 -9.41
CA GLY A 696 20.68 26.46 -10.38
C GLY A 696 22.06 27.14 -10.47
N SER A 697 22.26 27.96 -11.51
CA SER A 697 23.47 28.75 -11.76
C SER A 697 23.08 30.14 -12.29
N HIS A 698 24.01 31.12 -12.37
CA HIS A 698 23.73 32.54 -12.69
C HIS A 698 22.61 32.76 -13.76
N GLY A 699 21.38 33.06 -13.31
CA GLY A 699 20.20 33.32 -14.16
C GLY A 699 19.24 32.14 -14.38
N ASN A 700 19.55 30.94 -13.88
CA ASN A 700 18.72 29.72 -13.94
C ASN A 700 18.38 29.24 -12.52
N ASP A 701 17.09 29.14 -12.22
CA ASP A 701 16.59 28.79 -10.89
C ASP A 701 16.52 27.27 -10.61
N GLY A 702 17.26 26.45 -11.37
CA GLY A 702 17.39 25.01 -11.11
C GLY A 702 16.03 24.29 -11.10
N LEU A 703 15.73 23.54 -10.02
CA LEU A 703 14.44 22.87 -9.82
C LEU A 703 13.23 23.80 -9.73
N LEU A 704 13.41 25.11 -9.47
CA LEU A 704 12.32 26.07 -9.34
C LEU A 704 12.16 26.96 -10.57
N LEU A 705 12.76 26.56 -11.69
CA LEU A 705 12.57 27.24 -12.97
C LEU A 705 11.09 27.26 -13.37
N GLY A 706 10.64 28.42 -13.87
CA GLY A 706 9.28 28.62 -14.36
C GLY A 706 8.28 29.05 -13.29
N ARG A 707 8.73 29.83 -12.31
CA ARG A 707 7.85 30.44 -11.31
C ARG A 707 6.79 31.34 -11.98
N PRO A 708 5.49 31.17 -11.66
CA PRO A 708 4.45 32.10 -12.09
C PRO A 708 4.69 33.51 -11.54
N LEU A 709 4.35 34.55 -12.31
CA LEU A 709 4.49 35.96 -11.89
C LEU A 709 3.67 36.31 -10.63
N GLU A 710 2.67 35.50 -10.29
CA GLU A 710 1.73 35.72 -9.19
C GLU A 710 2.21 35.14 -7.85
N GLU A 711 3.23 34.27 -7.83
CA GLU A 711 3.75 33.69 -6.58
C GLU A 711 4.86 34.56 -5.94
N PRO A 712 4.82 34.78 -4.61
CA PRO A 712 5.85 35.55 -3.92
C PRO A 712 7.24 34.87 -3.98
N ASP A 713 8.30 35.68 -4.09
CA ASP A 713 9.70 35.24 -4.09
C ASP A 713 10.19 34.93 -2.68
N GLN A 714 9.58 33.96 -2.02
CA GLN A 714 10.00 33.49 -0.71
C GLN A 714 10.83 32.20 -0.84
N PRO A 715 12.03 32.14 -0.24
CA PRO A 715 12.82 30.92 -0.22
C PRO A 715 12.13 29.88 0.66
N ILE A 716 11.82 28.71 0.12
CA ILE A 716 11.09 27.65 0.82
C ILE A 716 12.06 26.82 1.65
N ALA A 717 12.98 26.14 0.96
CA ALA A 717 14.10 25.38 1.51
C ALA A 717 15.16 25.18 0.42
N GLU A 718 16.28 24.53 0.77
CA GLU A 718 17.27 24.06 -0.21
C GLU A 718 16.59 23.15 -1.25
N LYS A 719 16.87 23.34 -2.54
CA LYS A 719 16.13 22.68 -3.64
C LYS A 719 16.29 21.16 -3.58
N SER A 720 17.47 20.68 -3.18
CA SER A 720 17.73 19.28 -2.89
C SER A 720 16.81 18.68 -1.81
N LEU A 721 16.39 19.43 -0.78
CA LEU A 721 15.45 18.92 0.24
C LEU A 721 14.02 18.80 -0.30
N LEU A 722 13.60 19.75 -1.15
CA LEU A 722 12.27 19.72 -1.80
C LEU A 722 12.09 18.43 -2.62
N GLU A 723 13.13 18.03 -3.33
CA GLU A 723 13.09 16.82 -4.13
C GLU A 723 13.07 15.53 -3.28
N ILE A 724 13.76 15.53 -2.14
CA ILE A 724 13.67 14.41 -1.19
C ILE A 724 12.26 14.31 -0.62
N VAL A 725 11.60 15.44 -0.31
CA VAL A 725 10.20 15.46 0.15
C VAL A 725 9.25 14.92 -0.93
N ASP A 726 9.44 15.29 -2.20
CA ASP A 726 8.69 14.70 -3.31
C ASP A 726 8.86 13.17 -3.37
N GLY A 727 10.09 12.68 -3.23
CA GLY A 727 10.38 11.25 -3.14
C GLY A 727 9.78 10.55 -1.91
N ILE A 728 9.67 11.23 -0.76
CA ILE A 728 8.96 10.72 0.44
C ILE A 728 7.47 10.50 0.14
N VAL A 729 6.81 11.48 -0.51
CA VAL A 729 5.39 11.35 -0.90
C VAL A 729 5.22 10.17 -1.85
N MET A 730 6.08 10.05 -2.85
CA MET A 730 6.02 8.95 -3.80
C MET A 730 6.27 7.59 -3.13
N MET A 731 7.23 7.49 -2.21
CA MET A 731 7.47 6.26 -1.42
C MET A 731 6.24 5.84 -0.62
N TYR A 732 5.51 6.79 -0.04
CA TYR A 732 4.28 6.49 0.68
C TYR A 732 3.20 5.88 -0.23
N ASN A 733 3.05 6.44 -1.45
CA ASN A 733 2.12 5.95 -2.46
C ASN A 733 2.45 4.54 -2.95
N LEU A 734 3.74 4.21 -3.12
CA LEU A 734 4.17 2.94 -3.70
C LEU A 734 3.89 1.73 -2.79
N SER A 735 4.09 1.82 -1.47
CA SER A 735 3.99 0.64 -0.60
C SER A 735 3.61 0.90 0.86
N VAL A 736 3.94 2.08 1.41
CA VAL A 736 3.85 2.32 2.87
C VAL A 736 2.40 2.25 3.35
N HIS A 737 1.47 2.85 2.62
CA HIS A 737 0.05 2.83 3.01
C HIS A 737 -0.51 1.40 3.13
N GLN A 738 -0.21 0.55 2.15
CA GLN A 738 -0.65 -0.85 2.15
C GLN A 738 -0.09 -1.60 3.36
N GLN A 739 1.16 -1.31 3.73
CA GLN A 739 1.78 -1.93 4.89
C GLN A 739 1.17 -1.49 6.22
N LEU A 740 0.81 -0.20 6.33
CA LEU A 740 0.10 0.30 7.50
C LEU A 740 -1.25 -0.41 7.68
N GLY A 741 -1.98 -0.70 6.60
CA GLY A 741 -3.23 -1.46 6.67
C GLY A 741 -3.04 -2.92 7.10
N LYS A 742 -2.02 -3.61 6.58
CA LYS A 742 -1.72 -5.02 6.93
C LYS A 742 -1.42 -5.22 8.41
N MET A 743 -0.82 -4.23 9.07
CA MET A 743 -0.47 -4.34 10.50
C MET A 743 -1.67 -4.17 11.44
N VAL A 744 -2.78 -3.57 10.97
CA VAL A 744 -4.03 -3.43 11.75
C VAL A 744 -4.67 -4.78 11.98
N VAL A 745 -4.49 -5.73 11.06
CA VAL A 745 -5.02 -7.10 11.17
C VAL A 745 -4.63 -7.76 12.49
N VAL A 746 -3.46 -7.45 13.06
CA VAL A 746 -3.07 -7.99 14.38
C VAL A 746 -3.95 -7.43 15.51
N SER A 747 -4.38 -6.17 15.41
CA SER A 747 -5.35 -5.58 16.34
C SER A 747 -6.73 -6.21 16.18
N ASP A 748 -7.15 -6.49 14.94
CA ASP A 748 -8.41 -7.18 14.65
C ASP A 748 -8.38 -8.62 15.19
N ASP A 749 -7.28 -9.34 15.01
CA ASP A 749 -7.05 -10.67 15.60
C ASP A 749 -7.15 -10.60 17.14
N VAL A 750 -6.51 -9.62 17.79
CA VAL A 750 -6.62 -9.43 19.25
C VAL A 750 -8.09 -9.25 19.65
N HIS A 751 -8.86 -8.47 18.89
CA HIS A 751 -10.27 -8.24 19.14
C HIS A 751 -11.10 -9.53 18.98
N GLU A 752 -10.92 -10.25 17.87
CA GLU A 752 -11.64 -11.49 17.58
C GLU A 752 -11.39 -12.56 18.65
N TYR A 753 -10.12 -12.79 19.02
CA TYR A 753 -9.75 -13.74 20.06
C TYR A 753 -10.22 -13.31 21.46
N ALA A 754 -10.24 -12.00 21.75
CA ALA A 754 -10.80 -11.49 23.01
C ALA A 754 -12.31 -11.75 23.10
N MET A 755 -13.05 -11.56 22.00
CA MET A 755 -14.48 -11.88 21.93
C MET A 755 -14.73 -13.39 22.03
N ALA A 756 -13.94 -14.21 21.34
CA ALA A 756 -14.03 -15.67 21.41
C ALA A 756 -13.74 -16.20 22.84
N LEU A 757 -12.75 -15.62 23.53
CA LEU A 757 -12.44 -15.95 24.91
C LEU A 757 -13.62 -15.62 25.84
N LYS A 758 -14.21 -14.42 25.69
CA LYS A 758 -15.37 -14.01 26.48
C LYS A 758 -16.59 -14.92 26.24
N ASP A 759 -16.92 -15.24 24.99
CA ASP A 759 -18.01 -16.16 24.67
C ASP A 759 -17.75 -17.56 25.25
N THR A 760 -16.49 -18.01 25.26
CA THR A 760 -16.09 -19.28 25.89
C THR A 760 -16.26 -19.23 27.41
N GLU A 761 -15.87 -18.14 28.07
CA GLU A 761 -16.07 -17.94 29.52
C GLU A 761 -17.55 -17.93 29.90
N GLU A 762 -18.39 -17.27 29.09
CA GLU A 762 -19.84 -17.28 29.28
C GLU A 762 -20.46 -18.67 29.04
N LYS A 763 -19.91 -19.47 28.11
CA LYS A 763 -20.33 -20.87 27.89
C LYS A 763 -19.92 -21.75 29.06
N ILE A 764 -18.74 -21.54 29.64
CA ILE A 764 -18.28 -22.24 30.85
C ILE A 764 -19.22 -21.93 32.01
N ALA A 765 -19.56 -20.65 32.22
CA ALA A 765 -20.48 -20.23 33.28
C ALA A 765 -21.90 -20.83 33.13
N ARG A 766 -22.34 -21.09 31.88
CA ARG A 766 -23.64 -21.69 31.55
C ARG A 766 -23.61 -23.23 31.48
N CYS A 767 -22.44 -23.87 31.62
CA CYS A 767 -22.29 -25.31 31.43
C CYS A 767 -22.94 -26.11 32.58
N PRO A 768 -23.84 -27.07 32.31
CA PRO A 768 -24.45 -27.90 33.35
C PRO A 768 -23.42 -28.85 33.99
N ALA A 769 -23.45 -29.00 35.33
CA ALA A 769 -22.52 -29.83 36.10
C ALA A 769 -22.49 -31.33 35.69
N ARG A 770 -23.47 -31.81 34.92
CA ARG A 770 -23.56 -33.21 34.45
C ARG A 770 -22.69 -33.52 33.21
N ARG A 771 -22.15 -32.50 32.52
CA ARG A 771 -21.38 -32.65 31.27
C ARG A 771 -19.93 -32.19 31.46
N ALA A 772 -19.19 -32.98 32.24
CA ALA A 772 -17.78 -32.71 32.54
C ALA A 772 -16.86 -32.81 31.31
N ASP A 773 -17.25 -33.62 30.32
CA ASP A 773 -16.62 -33.74 29.01
C ASP A 773 -16.59 -32.41 28.24
N ILE A 774 -17.71 -31.69 28.22
CA ILE A 774 -17.81 -30.37 27.57
C ILE A 774 -17.07 -29.30 28.37
N LEU A 775 -17.14 -29.37 29.71
CA LEU A 775 -16.42 -28.43 30.57
C LEU A 775 -14.90 -28.52 30.36
N ASP A 776 -14.35 -29.74 30.26
CA ASP A 776 -12.92 -29.96 30.00
C ASP A 776 -12.50 -29.40 28.63
N GLU A 777 -13.32 -29.60 27.59
CA GLU A 777 -13.02 -29.08 26.25
C GLU A 777 -13.13 -27.54 26.18
N LEU A 778 -14.11 -26.96 26.87
CA LEU A 778 -14.22 -25.50 26.99
C LEU A 778 -13.05 -24.90 27.79
N GLN A 779 -12.58 -25.57 28.85
CA GLN A 779 -11.40 -25.13 29.62
C GLN A 779 -10.10 -25.22 28.79
N LYS A 780 -9.93 -26.27 27.97
CA LYS A 780 -8.84 -26.35 27.00
C LYS A 780 -8.92 -25.20 25.99
N SER A 781 -10.11 -24.95 25.43
CA SER A 781 -10.35 -23.86 24.49
C SER A 781 -10.04 -22.50 25.12
N GLN A 782 -10.47 -22.26 26.36
CA GLN A 782 -10.16 -21.05 27.13
C GLN A 782 -8.65 -20.85 27.27
N LYS A 783 -7.91 -21.91 27.62
CA LYS A 783 -6.45 -21.84 27.76
C LYS A 783 -5.77 -21.52 26.43
N VAL A 784 -6.20 -22.16 25.33
CA VAL A 784 -5.66 -21.90 23.98
C VAL A 784 -5.91 -20.45 23.56
N PHE A 785 -7.15 -19.96 23.72
CA PHE A 785 -7.48 -18.57 23.38
C PHE A 785 -6.71 -17.58 24.26
N ALA A 786 -6.59 -17.82 25.56
CA ALA A 786 -5.83 -16.96 26.47
C ALA A 786 -4.32 -16.92 26.12
N GLU A 787 -3.70 -18.07 25.82
CA GLU A 787 -2.29 -18.13 25.40
C GLU A 787 -2.06 -17.41 24.06
N LYS A 788 -2.95 -17.60 23.09
CA LYS A 788 -2.89 -16.92 21.80
C LYS A 788 -3.07 -15.41 21.96
N LEU A 789 -4.01 -14.98 22.78
CA LEU A 789 -4.30 -13.57 23.05
C LEU A 789 -3.14 -12.88 23.78
N ASN A 790 -2.48 -13.58 24.71
CA ASN A 790 -1.25 -13.10 25.35
C ASN A 790 -0.12 -12.88 24.34
N HIS A 791 0.05 -13.81 23.39
CA HIS A 791 1.03 -13.68 22.31
C HIS A 791 0.71 -12.49 21.40
N LEU A 792 -0.54 -12.38 20.95
CA LEU A 792 -0.99 -11.30 20.08
C LEU A 792 -0.90 -9.92 20.77
N SER A 793 -1.25 -9.83 22.05
CA SER A 793 -1.13 -8.60 22.86
C SER A 793 0.32 -8.10 22.92
N ARG A 794 1.30 -8.98 23.16
CA ARG A 794 2.73 -8.59 23.16
C ARG A 794 3.23 -8.22 21.76
N ARG A 795 2.75 -8.89 20.71
CA ARG A 795 3.04 -8.51 19.32
C ARG A 795 2.44 -7.14 18.97
N LEU A 796 1.22 -6.85 19.43
CA LEU A 796 0.58 -5.55 19.26
C LEU A 796 1.35 -4.46 20.01
N ALA A 797 1.87 -4.74 21.21
CA ALA A 797 2.76 -3.81 21.92
C ALA A 797 4.00 -3.45 21.09
N TRP A 798 4.60 -4.42 20.39
CA TRP A 798 5.71 -4.17 19.48
C TRP A 798 5.31 -3.27 18.32
N ILE A 799 4.21 -3.60 17.64
CA ILE A 799 3.69 -2.81 16.50
C ILE A 799 3.34 -1.38 16.94
N ASN A 800 2.73 -1.21 18.11
CA ASN A 800 2.43 0.10 18.65
C ASN A 800 3.68 0.92 18.98
N ALA A 801 4.80 0.27 19.34
CA ALA A 801 6.05 0.95 19.60
C ALA A 801 6.80 1.33 18.29
N THR A 802 6.73 0.50 17.25
CA THR A 802 7.49 0.71 16.00
C THR A 802 6.72 1.42 14.90
N VAL A 803 5.39 1.30 14.86
CA VAL A 803 4.52 1.73 13.74
C VAL A 803 3.38 2.64 14.17
N TYR A 804 2.59 2.26 15.19
CA TYR A 804 1.43 3.06 15.64
C TYR A 804 1.72 3.97 16.83
N SER A 805 2.97 4.42 16.97
CA SER A 805 3.35 5.36 18.02
C SER A 805 2.86 6.76 17.70
N LYS A 806 2.72 7.61 18.72
CA LYS A 806 2.29 9.00 18.56
C LYS A 806 3.25 9.80 17.66
N GLU A 807 4.53 9.51 17.73
CA GLU A 807 5.55 10.13 16.87
C GLU A 807 5.34 9.74 15.40
N LYS A 808 5.04 8.47 15.11
CA LYS A 808 4.78 8.00 13.74
C LYS A 808 3.47 8.54 13.18
N MET A 809 2.47 8.72 14.04
CA MET A 809 1.22 9.41 13.70
C MET A 809 1.48 10.86 13.27
N LEU A 810 2.35 11.58 13.99
CA LEU A 810 2.74 12.95 13.64
C LEU A 810 3.51 13.02 12.31
N ASP A 811 4.30 12.01 11.96
CA ASP A 811 4.96 11.93 10.65
C ASP A 811 3.95 11.77 9.49
N VAL A 812 2.95 10.89 9.65
CA VAL A 812 1.88 10.71 8.65
C VAL A 812 1.01 11.96 8.55
N TYR A 813 0.72 12.61 9.69
CA TYR A 813 0.00 13.88 9.72
C TYR A 813 0.78 15.02 9.06
N TRP A 814 2.09 15.08 9.27
CA TRP A 814 2.97 16.01 8.58
C TRP A 814 2.94 15.77 7.06
N LEU A 815 3.03 14.52 6.62
CA LEU A 815 2.93 14.14 5.20
C LEU A 815 1.59 14.53 4.58
N LEU A 816 0.48 14.34 5.31
CA LEU A 816 -0.85 14.79 4.91
C LEU A 816 -0.88 16.31 4.66
N ARG A 817 -0.35 17.10 5.61
CA ARG A 817 -0.30 18.57 5.48
C ARG A 817 0.58 19.03 4.32
N VAL A 818 1.71 18.36 4.07
CA VAL A 818 2.55 18.59 2.89
C VAL A 818 1.73 18.36 1.61
N CYS A 819 1.00 17.25 1.51
CA CYS A 819 0.20 16.94 0.32
C CYS A 819 -0.94 17.94 0.10
N ILE A 820 -1.68 18.31 1.17
CA ILE A 820 -2.76 19.30 1.11
C ILE A 820 -2.22 20.62 0.55
N ARG A 821 -1.14 21.16 1.14
CA ARG A 821 -0.55 22.42 0.67
C ARG A 821 -0.01 22.34 -0.75
N THR A 822 0.66 21.24 -1.10
CA THR A 822 1.14 21.03 -2.48
C THR A 822 -0.01 21.08 -3.47
N VAL A 823 -1.14 20.45 -3.15
CA VAL A 823 -2.34 20.46 -4.00
C VAL A 823 -2.96 21.85 -4.07
N GLU A 824 -3.07 22.57 -2.94
CA GLU A 824 -3.57 23.96 -2.91
C GLU A 824 -2.71 24.90 -3.78
N HIS A 825 -1.39 24.82 -3.70
CA HIS A 825 -0.50 25.63 -4.54
C HIS A 825 -0.57 25.21 -6.01
N ALA A 826 -0.64 23.91 -6.29
CA ALA A 826 -0.76 23.41 -7.66
C ALA A 826 -2.09 23.82 -8.30
N ASP A 827 -3.17 23.86 -7.54
CA ASP A 827 -4.50 24.28 -7.99
C ASP A 827 -4.50 25.75 -8.45
N HIS A 828 -3.75 26.62 -7.78
CA HIS A 828 -3.58 28.03 -8.17
C HIS A 828 -2.85 28.22 -9.51
N THR A 829 -2.15 27.21 -10.03
CA THR A 829 -1.51 27.29 -11.36
C THR A 829 -2.50 27.20 -12.53
N GLY A 830 -3.79 27.02 -12.25
CA GLY A 830 -4.86 27.00 -13.23
C GLY A 830 -4.84 25.71 -14.07
N SER A 831 -4.70 25.83 -15.37
CA SER A 831 -4.65 24.71 -16.33
C SER A 831 -3.44 23.79 -16.13
N LEU A 832 -2.32 24.32 -15.60
CA LEU A 832 -1.11 23.55 -15.31
C LEU A 832 -1.28 22.55 -14.15
N PHE A 833 -2.35 22.69 -13.36
CA PHE A 833 -2.74 21.70 -12.35
C PHE A 833 -2.90 20.30 -12.96
N ALA A 834 -3.32 20.21 -14.23
CA ALA A 834 -3.42 18.94 -14.96
C ALA A 834 -2.08 18.17 -15.05
N VAL A 835 -0.94 18.86 -14.92
CA VAL A 835 0.41 18.26 -14.97
C VAL A 835 0.86 17.71 -13.62
N ALA A 836 0.17 18.02 -12.52
CA ALA A 836 0.49 17.52 -11.20
C ALA A 836 0.39 15.97 -11.16
N PRO A 837 1.34 15.28 -10.50
CA PRO A 837 1.24 13.83 -10.31
C PRO A 837 0.02 13.45 -9.48
N GLU A 838 -0.74 12.45 -9.94
CA GLU A 838 -1.99 12.05 -9.27
C GLU A 838 -1.78 11.52 -7.84
N PHE A 839 -0.58 11.00 -7.57
CA PHE A 839 -0.28 10.37 -6.29
C PHE A 839 -0.37 11.35 -5.12
N TYR A 840 -0.23 12.66 -5.31
CA TYR A 840 -0.39 13.64 -4.23
C TYR A 840 -1.81 13.62 -3.63
N LEU A 841 -2.84 13.49 -4.48
CA LEU A 841 -4.22 13.34 -4.03
C LEU A 841 -4.43 11.98 -3.36
N ASN A 842 -3.88 10.91 -3.94
CA ASN A 842 -3.94 9.57 -3.35
C ASN A 842 -3.31 9.52 -1.96
N VAL A 843 -2.12 10.10 -1.78
CA VAL A 843 -1.43 10.15 -0.49
C VAL A 843 -2.22 10.97 0.51
N ALA A 844 -2.79 12.12 0.14
CA ALA A 844 -3.63 12.91 1.05
C ALA A 844 -4.84 12.09 1.56
N MET A 845 -5.57 11.42 0.67
CA MET A 845 -6.71 10.57 1.05
C MET A 845 -6.29 9.37 1.90
N ASN A 846 -5.23 8.68 1.49
CA ASN A 846 -4.72 7.48 2.15
C ASN A 846 -4.08 7.79 3.51
N ALA A 847 -3.41 8.94 3.66
CA ALA A 847 -2.87 9.39 4.95
C ALA A 847 -3.99 9.75 5.93
N TYR A 848 -5.05 10.46 5.48
CA TYR A 848 -6.23 10.69 6.31
C TYR A 848 -6.91 9.36 6.74
N SER A 849 -7.11 8.44 5.80
CA SER A 849 -7.67 7.12 6.09
C SER A 849 -6.82 6.37 7.12
N ALA A 850 -5.49 6.39 6.99
CA ALA A 850 -4.58 5.76 7.93
C ALA A 850 -4.65 6.39 9.33
N LEU A 851 -4.59 7.72 9.43
CA LEU A 851 -4.69 8.46 10.70
C LEU A 851 -5.98 8.16 11.46
N LYS A 852 -7.07 7.96 10.73
CA LYS A 852 -8.39 7.69 11.29
C LYS A 852 -8.60 6.22 11.68
N ASN A 853 -8.17 5.30 10.83
CA ASN A 853 -8.57 3.89 10.93
C ASN A 853 -7.49 2.97 11.50
N TYR A 854 -6.20 3.34 11.39
CA TYR A 854 -5.10 2.41 11.69
C TYR A 854 -4.44 2.66 13.05
N PHE A 855 -4.40 3.91 13.51
CA PHE A 855 -3.79 4.24 14.80
C PHE A 855 -4.75 3.88 15.95
N SER A 856 -4.17 3.44 17.07
CA SER A 856 -4.91 3.03 18.27
C SER A 856 -5.81 4.15 18.81
N PRO A 857 -6.99 3.85 19.38
CA PRO A 857 -7.84 4.84 20.05
C PRO A 857 -7.13 5.68 21.13
N ALA A 858 -6.06 5.14 21.73
CA ALA A 858 -5.23 5.86 22.69
C ALA A 858 -4.46 7.06 22.09
N ASN A 859 -4.29 7.08 20.77
CA ASN A 859 -3.73 8.18 20.00
C ASN A 859 -4.81 8.65 19.01
N SER A 860 -5.76 9.45 19.50
CA SER A 860 -6.85 9.95 18.66
C SER A 860 -6.37 11.03 17.70
N MET A 861 -6.95 11.07 16.49
CA MET A 861 -6.75 12.18 15.55
C MET A 861 -7.15 13.52 16.17
N ASP A 862 -8.10 13.51 17.12
CA ASP A 862 -8.56 14.71 17.82
C ASP A 862 -7.45 15.39 18.66
N ASP A 863 -6.41 14.65 19.03
CA ASP A 863 -5.27 15.18 19.81
C ASP A 863 -4.21 15.84 18.92
N LEU A 864 -4.39 15.85 17.59
CA LEU A 864 -3.43 16.42 16.65
C LEU A 864 -3.55 17.96 16.58
N PRO A 865 -2.41 18.67 16.45
CA PRO A 865 -2.41 20.13 16.43
C PRO A 865 -3.06 20.67 15.15
N GLY A 866 -4.11 21.49 15.28
CA GLY A 866 -4.80 22.11 14.14
C GLY A 866 -5.53 21.10 13.24
N TYR A 867 -5.97 19.96 13.80
CA TYR A 867 -6.58 18.89 13.01
C TYR A 867 -7.88 19.34 12.34
N GLU A 868 -8.72 20.15 13.02
CA GLU A 868 -9.97 20.64 12.45
C GLU A 868 -9.74 21.50 11.19
N ASP A 869 -8.70 22.34 11.19
CA ASP A 869 -8.33 23.16 10.03
C ASP A 869 -7.84 22.26 8.87
N THR A 870 -7.00 21.28 9.19
CA THR A 870 -6.48 20.31 8.20
C THR A 870 -7.61 19.48 7.58
N LEU A 871 -8.61 19.07 8.39
CA LEU A 871 -9.81 18.40 7.88
C LEU A 871 -10.63 19.31 6.97
N THR A 872 -10.74 20.59 7.31
CA THR A 872 -11.49 21.58 6.51
C THR A 872 -10.78 21.84 5.18
N GLN A 873 -9.45 21.92 5.17
CA GLN A 873 -8.65 22.04 3.94
C GLN A 873 -8.79 20.81 3.04
N LEU A 874 -8.70 19.60 3.61
CA LEU A 874 -8.91 18.38 2.82
C LEU A 874 -10.37 18.27 2.33
N ALA A 875 -11.36 18.67 3.13
CA ALA A 875 -12.75 18.74 2.71
C ALA A 875 -12.95 19.70 1.52
N ALA A 876 -12.28 20.86 1.52
CA ALA A 876 -12.30 21.82 0.42
C ALA A 876 -11.71 21.22 -0.87
N ILE A 877 -10.57 20.53 -0.77
CA ILE A 877 -9.94 19.80 -1.89
C ILE A 877 -10.91 18.73 -2.43
N LEU A 878 -11.49 17.89 -1.57
CA LEU A 878 -12.42 16.83 -1.97
C LEU A 878 -13.67 17.41 -2.65
N ALA A 879 -14.26 18.45 -2.06
CA ALA A 879 -15.46 19.13 -2.57
C ALA A 879 -15.24 19.83 -3.91
N LYS A 880 -14.04 20.37 -4.15
CA LYS A 880 -13.68 21.04 -5.40
C LYS A 880 -13.31 20.05 -6.50
N HIS A 881 -12.49 19.05 -6.19
CA HIS A 881 -11.79 18.28 -7.22
C HIS A 881 -12.50 17.00 -7.70
N PHE A 882 -13.50 16.48 -6.99
CA PHE A 882 -14.21 15.25 -7.42
C PHE A 882 -14.91 15.39 -8.78
N ALA A 883 -15.28 16.62 -9.16
CA ALA A 883 -15.92 16.96 -10.44
C ALA A 883 -15.09 17.94 -11.28
N ASP A 884 -13.78 18.05 -11.01
CA ASP A 884 -12.90 18.98 -11.72
C ASP A 884 -12.57 18.46 -13.14
N PRO A 885 -12.83 19.26 -14.20
CA PRO A 885 -12.57 18.84 -15.58
C PRO A 885 -11.08 18.71 -15.90
N ARG A 886 -10.18 19.32 -15.11
CA ARG A 886 -8.72 19.17 -15.28
C ARG A 886 -8.23 17.79 -14.88
N ILE A 887 -9.00 17.07 -14.07
CA ILE A 887 -8.73 15.69 -13.69
C ILE A 887 -9.42 14.79 -14.71
N VAL A 888 -8.67 13.95 -15.42
CA VAL A 888 -9.18 13.06 -16.48
C VAL A 888 -9.27 11.62 -16.01
N GLY A 889 -8.34 11.18 -15.14
CA GLY A 889 -8.32 9.80 -14.63
C GLY A 889 -9.62 9.42 -13.91
N THR A 890 -10.23 8.30 -14.30
CA THR A 890 -11.46 7.79 -13.69
C THR A 890 -11.22 7.26 -12.29
N ASP A 891 -10.10 6.55 -12.10
CA ASP A 891 -9.78 5.89 -10.83
C ASP A 891 -9.55 6.90 -9.70
N ILE A 892 -8.88 8.01 -10.00
CA ILE A 892 -8.68 9.10 -9.03
C ILE A 892 -10.00 9.84 -8.74
N LYS A 893 -10.87 10.04 -9.73
CA LYS A 893 -12.20 10.63 -9.52
C LYS A 893 -13.07 9.76 -8.62
N ASP A 894 -13.07 8.45 -8.85
CA ASP A 894 -13.77 7.48 -8.01
C ASP A 894 -13.22 7.49 -6.59
N SER A 895 -11.88 7.57 -6.44
CA SER A 895 -11.22 7.67 -5.14
C SER A 895 -11.60 8.96 -4.39
N LEU A 896 -11.64 10.11 -5.07
CA LEU A 896 -12.08 11.40 -4.51
C LEU A 896 -13.55 11.34 -4.06
N MET A 897 -14.42 10.75 -4.88
CA MET A 897 -15.83 10.56 -4.53
C MET A 897 -16.00 9.65 -3.31
N GLN A 898 -15.26 8.53 -3.26
CA GLN A 898 -15.29 7.61 -2.12
C GLN A 898 -14.75 8.27 -0.84
N ALA A 899 -13.69 9.08 -0.94
CA ALA A 899 -13.15 9.84 0.17
C ALA A 899 -14.15 10.89 0.68
N LEU A 900 -14.79 11.66 -0.22
CA LEU A 900 -15.83 12.62 0.14
C LEU A 900 -17.02 11.91 0.81
N ALA A 901 -17.41 10.74 0.29
CA ALA A 901 -18.49 9.96 0.85
C ALA A 901 -18.16 9.41 2.24
N SER A 902 -16.90 9.01 2.47
CA SER A 902 -16.40 8.69 3.80
C SER A 902 -16.41 9.93 4.72
N TYR A 903 -16.11 11.12 4.22
CA TYR A 903 -16.13 12.37 5.00
C TYR A 903 -17.52 12.71 5.54
N VAL A 904 -18.56 12.62 4.71
CA VAL A 904 -19.93 12.94 5.14
C VAL A 904 -20.52 11.90 6.09
N CYS A 905 -19.89 10.74 6.23
CA CYS A 905 -20.37 9.69 7.11
C CYS A 905 -20.14 9.96 8.59
N TYR A 906 -19.12 10.73 8.96
CA TYR A 906 -18.74 10.91 10.37
C TYR A 906 -18.95 12.36 10.83
N PRO A 907 -19.43 12.60 12.07
CA PRO A 907 -19.78 13.95 12.53
C PRO A 907 -18.65 14.97 12.45
N GLN A 908 -17.40 14.61 12.81
CA GLN A 908 -16.27 15.55 12.80
C GLN A 908 -15.85 15.95 11.38
N SER A 909 -15.74 14.98 10.47
CA SER A 909 -15.40 15.24 9.07
C SER A 909 -16.56 15.91 8.32
N LEU A 910 -17.82 15.63 8.67
CA LEU A 910 -18.98 16.34 8.13
C LEU A 910 -18.97 17.82 8.56
N ARG A 911 -18.66 18.13 9.82
CA ARG A 911 -18.48 19.52 10.28
C ARG A 911 -17.37 20.23 9.50
N ALA A 912 -16.31 19.52 9.12
CA ALA A 912 -15.27 20.09 8.27
C ALA A 912 -15.81 20.47 6.88
N VAL A 913 -16.66 19.63 6.27
CA VAL A 913 -17.37 19.96 5.02
C VAL A 913 -18.31 21.17 5.22
N GLU A 914 -18.96 21.30 6.37
CA GLU A 914 -19.83 22.44 6.68
C GLU A 914 -19.06 23.76 6.88
N ARG A 915 -17.79 23.70 7.30
CA ARG A 915 -16.92 24.88 7.52
C ARG A 915 -16.27 25.41 6.26
N ILE A 916 -16.28 24.68 5.13
CA ILE A 916 -15.68 25.18 3.88
C ILE A 916 -16.44 26.42 3.36
N PRO A 917 -15.82 27.27 2.53
CA PRO A 917 -16.45 28.48 1.99
C PRO A 917 -17.79 28.17 1.29
N GLU A 918 -18.77 29.05 1.45
CA GLU A 918 -20.13 28.84 0.95
C GLU A 918 -20.18 28.61 -0.57
N GLU A 919 -19.41 29.38 -1.33
CA GLU A 919 -19.29 29.22 -2.79
C GLU A 919 -18.86 27.79 -3.17
N GLN A 920 -17.94 27.20 -2.42
CA GLN A 920 -17.48 25.82 -2.65
C GLN A 920 -18.53 24.78 -2.22
N ARG A 921 -19.26 25.02 -1.11
CA ARG A 921 -20.38 24.14 -0.70
C ARG A 921 -21.48 24.09 -1.74
N VAL A 922 -21.85 25.25 -2.27
CA VAL A 922 -22.87 25.38 -3.32
C VAL A 922 -22.39 24.75 -4.63
N ALA A 923 -21.13 24.95 -5.02
CA ALA A 923 -20.54 24.30 -6.19
C ALA A 923 -20.52 22.76 -6.06
N MET A 924 -20.11 22.25 -4.89
CA MET A 924 -20.13 20.83 -4.56
C MET A 924 -21.55 20.27 -4.70
N MET A 925 -22.55 20.94 -4.11
CA MET A 925 -23.94 20.50 -4.17
C MET A 925 -24.48 20.52 -5.60
N ARG A 926 -24.18 21.55 -6.40
CA ARG A 926 -24.53 21.60 -7.82
C ARG A 926 -23.95 20.42 -8.60
N ASN A 927 -22.70 20.05 -8.33
CA ASN A 927 -22.05 18.89 -8.96
C ASN A 927 -22.64 17.55 -8.47
N LEU A 928 -23.13 17.45 -7.23
CA LEU A 928 -23.84 16.26 -6.73
C LEU A 928 -25.21 16.08 -7.40
N LEU A 929 -25.88 17.19 -7.72
CA LEU A 929 -27.20 17.24 -8.38
C LEU A 929 -27.12 17.16 -9.92
N ALA A 930 -25.95 16.92 -10.50
CA ALA A 930 -25.83 16.74 -11.94
C ALA A 930 -26.56 15.45 -12.41
N PRO A 931 -27.11 15.43 -13.64
CA PRO A 931 -27.87 14.28 -14.16
C PRO A 931 -27.07 12.97 -14.19
N TYR A 932 -27.73 11.84 -13.94
CA TYR A 932 -27.08 10.52 -13.80
C TYR A 932 -26.68 9.84 -15.12
N GLU A 933 -27.13 10.32 -16.27
CA GLU A 933 -27.05 9.59 -17.56
C GLU A 933 -25.64 9.52 -18.19
N GLN A 934 -24.68 10.33 -17.73
CA GLN A 934 -23.33 10.40 -18.34
C GLN A 934 -22.18 10.24 -17.32
N ARG A 935 -22.46 9.72 -16.12
CA ARG A 935 -21.44 9.55 -15.07
C ARG A 935 -21.76 8.42 -14.11
N PRO A 936 -20.75 7.85 -13.43
CA PRO A 936 -20.97 7.08 -12.21
C PRO A 936 -21.75 7.93 -11.19
N TRP A 937 -22.93 7.46 -10.79
CA TRP A 937 -23.85 8.22 -9.93
C TRP A 937 -24.05 7.59 -8.56
N ALA A 938 -23.75 6.30 -8.39
CA ALA A 938 -24.02 5.55 -7.17
C ALA A 938 -23.37 6.19 -5.93
N GLN A 939 -22.08 6.58 -6.01
CA GLN A 939 -21.40 7.23 -4.88
C GLN A 939 -22.03 8.60 -4.56
N THR A 940 -22.40 9.38 -5.59
CA THR A 940 -23.02 10.70 -5.36
C THR A 940 -24.42 10.62 -4.81
N ASN A 941 -25.20 9.62 -5.22
CA ASN A 941 -26.49 9.30 -4.61
C ASN A 941 -26.31 8.87 -3.15
N TRP A 942 -25.29 8.05 -2.86
CA TRP A 942 -24.99 7.62 -1.50
C TRP A 942 -24.61 8.80 -0.57
N ILE A 943 -23.85 9.79 -1.08
CA ILE A 943 -23.57 11.04 -0.36
C ILE A 943 -24.88 11.74 0.02
N LEU A 944 -25.79 11.95 -0.94
CA LEU A 944 -27.09 12.60 -0.70
C LEU A 944 -27.93 11.84 0.35
N VAL A 945 -28.00 10.52 0.24
CA VAL A 945 -28.69 9.67 1.21
C VAL A 945 -28.08 9.81 2.62
N ARG A 946 -26.75 9.96 2.72
CA ARG A 946 -26.09 10.12 4.02
C ARG A 946 -26.39 11.48 4.65
N LEU A 947 -26.44 12.54 3.84
CA LEU A 947 -26.85 13.88 4.28
C LEU A 947 -28.30 13.91 4.78
N TRP A 948 -29.16 13.03 4.26
CA TRP A 948 -30.57 12.86 4.66
C TRP A 948 -30.79 11.95 5.88
N ARG A 949 -29.90 10.99 6.10
CA ARG A 949 -30.08 9.95 7.14
C ARG A 949 -30.24 10.56 8.52
N GLY A 950 -31.42 10.35 9.13
CA GLY A 950 -31.86 10.95 10.39
C GLY A 950 -33.04 11.92 10.26
N CYS A 951 -33.31 12.44 9.05
CA CYS A 951 -34.40 13.38 8.79
C CYS A 951 -35.65 12.73 8.14
N GLY A 952 -35.48 11.64 7.39
CA GLY A 952 -36.59 10.95 6.71
C GLY A 952 -37.53 10.17 7.64
N PHE A 953 -38.73 9.87 7.14
CA PHE A 953 -39.74 9.08 7.82
C PHE A 953 -39.14 7.73 8.22
N GLY A 954 -39.19 7.39 9.51
CA GLY A 954 -38.62 6.14 10.05
C GLY A 954 -37.13 5.89 9.73
N TYR A 955 -36.36 6.91 9.30
CA TYR A 955 -34.99 6.76 8.79
C TYR A 955 -33.92 7.11 9.84
N ARG A 956 -34.06 6.54 11.04
CA ARG A 956 -33.21 6.82 12.21
C ARG A 956 -32.37 5.63 12.66
N TYR A 957 -32.46 4.50 11.97
CA TYR A 957 -31.82 3.26 12.34
C TYR A 957 -30.33 3.23 11.96
N THR A 958 -29.51 2.61 12.83
CA THR A 958 -28.09 2.31 12.56
C THR A 958 -27.92 0.99 11.83
N ARG A 959 -28.70 -0.02 12.23
CA ARG A 959 -28.86 -1.33 11.57
C ARG A 959 -30.30 -1.48 11.14
N LEU A 960 -30.53 -2.23 10.07
CA LEU A 960 -31.89 -2.55 9.66
C LEU A 960 -32.60 -3.28 10.82
N PRO A 961 -33.81 -2.88 11.22
CA PRO A 961 -34.48 -3.41 12.41
C PRO A 961 -34.62 -4.93 12.43
N HIS A 962 -34.79 -5.58 11.28
CA HIS A 962 -34.93 -7.03 11.16
C HIS A 962 -33.63 -7.81 11.42
N LEU A 963 -32.47 -7.17 11.26
CA LEU A 963 -31.14 -7.77 11.48
C LEU A 963 -30.66 -7.71 12.94
N LEU A 964 -31.39 -7.02 13.82
CA LEU A 964 -31.02 -6.91 15.24
C LEU A 964 -31.19 -8.23 16.01
N LYS A 965 -31.91 -9.21 15.44
CA LYS A 965 -32.19 -10.51 16.06
C LYS A 965 -31.12 -11.58 15.77
N THR A 966 -30.20 -11.34 14.84
CA THR A 966 -29.10 -12.25 14.47
C THR A 966 -27.76 -11.73 14.97
N LYS A 967 -26.84 -12.64 15.34
CA LYS A 967 -25.52 -12.30 15.91
C LYS A 967 -24.71 -11.41 14.93
N PRO A 968 -23.87 -10.50 15.45
CA PRO A 968 -23.13 -9.55 14.63
C PRO A 968 -21.91 -10.22 13.99
N GLU A 969 -22.00 -10.58 12.72
CA GLU A 969 -20.84 -10.78 11.86
C GLU A 969 -20.76 -9.55 10.93
N ASP A 970 -19.54 -9.04 10.72
CA ASP A 970 -19.16 -7.87 9.90
C ASP A 970 -19.36 -6.46 10.47
N THR A 971 -18.27 -5.91 11.01
CA THR A 971 -18.17 -4.58 11.68
C THR A 971 -17.62 -3.45 10.81
N ASN A 972 -17.22 -3.70 9.56
CA ASN A 972 -16.53 -2.70 8.73
C ASN A 972 -17.40 -2.05 7.64
N LEU A 973 -18.73 -2.19 7.70
CA LEU A 973 -19.64 -1.52 6.77
C LEU A 973 -19.97 -0.09 7.22
N PRO A 974 -19.81 0.93 6.33
CA PRO A 974 -20.22 2.32 6.59
C PRO A 974 -21.70 2.49 7.03
N SER A 975 -22.54 1.49 6.74
CA SER A 975 -23.96 1.47 7.10
C SER A 975 -24.22 1.45 8.61
N LEU A 976 -23.26 1.00 9.44
CA LEU A 976 -23.42 0.79 10.89
C LEU A 976 -23.33 2.07 11.75
N GLN A 977 -23.04 3.22 11.15
CA GLN A 977 -22.84 4.47 11.88
C GLN A 977 -24.15 5.16 12.29
N LYS A 978 -24.13 5.86 13.43
CA LYS A 978 -25.23 6.74 13.87
C LYS A 978 -25.63 7.73 12.76
N PRO A 979 -26.94 8.03 12.60
CA PRO A 979 -27.39 9.10 11.72
C PRO A 979 -26.73 10.44 12.06
N CYS A 980 -26.24 11.16 11.06
CA CYS A 980 -25.62 12.47 11.20
C CYS A 980 -25.99 13.35 10.00
N PRO A 981 -27.24 13.83 9.91
CA PRO A 981 -27.69 14.64 8.79
C PRO A 981 -27.04 16.02 8.80
N SER A 982 -26.83 16.62 7.62
CA SER A 982 -26.39 18.02 7.50
C SER A 982 -27.53 18.91 7.02
N LEU A 983 -28.14 19.63 7.95
CA LEU A 983 -29.21 20.58 7.63
C LEU A 983 -28.71 21.74 6.76
N LEU A 984 -27.42 22.10 6.88
CA LEU A 984 -26.81 23.18 6.11
C LEU A 984 -26.69 22.82 4.63
N LEU A 985 -26.17 21.62 4.32
CA LEU A 985 -26.06 21.14 2.94
C LEU A 985 -27.44 20.84 2.32
N GLN A 986 -28.40 20.36 3.13
CA GLN A 986 -29.79 20.21 2.71
C GLN A 986 -30.42 21.55 2.30
N ARG A 987 -30.16 22.66 3.02
CA ARG A 987 -30.63 24.00 2.64
C ARG A 987 -30.06 24.46 1.30
N HIS A 988 -28.76 24.28 1.07
CA HIS A 988 -28.15 24.61 -0.23
C HIS A 988 -28.73 23.79 -1.38
N MET A 989 -29.03 22.50 -1.15
CA MET A 989 -29.77 21.69 -2.12
C MET A 989 -31.15 22.29 -2.41
N ALA A 990 -31.89 22.67 -1.37
CA ALA A 990 -33.22 23.25 -1.50
C ALA A 990 -33.21 24.57 -2.30
N GLU A 991 -32.25 25.45 -2.00
CA GLU A 991 -32.04 26.72 -2.72
C GLU A 991 -31.72 26.49 -4.19
N LEU A 992 -30.77 25.60 -4.50
CA LEU A 992 -30.37 25.28 -5.88
C LEU A 992 -31.53 24.74 -6.71
N LEU A 993 -32.28 23.78 -6.17
CA LEU A 993 -33.43 23.18 -6.86
C LEU A 993 -34.62 24.15 -7.00
N SER A 994 -34.71 25.15 -6.13
CA SER A 994 -35.74 26.19 -6.22
C SER A 994 -35.39 27.25 -7.26
N MET A 995 -34.11 27.61 -7.39
CA MET A 995 -33.63 28.64 -8.31
C MET A 995 -33.53 28.15 -9.77
N ASP A 996 -32.95 26.96 -9.99
CA ASP A 996 -32.69 26.43 -11.34
C ASP A 996 -33.69 25.32 -11.71
N LYS A 997 -34.78 25.72 -12.36
CA LYS A 997 -35.90 24.84 -12.71
C LYS A 997 -35.51 23.76 -13.72
N ASP A 998 -34.63 24.07 -14.65
CA ASP A 998 -34.21 23.13 -15.72
C ASP A 998 -33.26 22.07 -15.16
N MET A 999 -32.30 22.48 -14.32
CA MET A 999 -31.42 21.56 -13.61
C MET A 999 -32.22 20.63 -12.68
N ALA A 1000 -33.16 21.18 -11.90
CA ALA A 1000 -34.03 20.38 -11.03
C ALA A 1000 -34.84 19.34 -11.82
N ALA A 1001 -35.43 19.74 -12.96
CA ALA A 1001 -36.17 18.83 -13.82
C ALA A 1001 -35.28 17.74 -14.45
N SER A 1002 -34.08 18.09 -14.91
CA SER A 1002 -33.14 17.14 -15.50
C SER A 1002 -32.62 16.13 -14.45
N PHE A 1003 -32.24 16.61 -13.27
CA PHE A 1003 -31.83 15.77 -12.14
C PHE A 1003 -32.92 14.77 -11.76
N LEU A 1004 -34.14 15.24 -11.49
CA LEU A 1004 -35.23 14.37 -11.04
C LEU A 1004 -35.67 13.38 -12.12
N ASN A 1005 -35.69 13.77 -13.40
CA ASN A 1005 -35.94 12.82 -14.47
C ASN A 1005 -34.90 11.70 -14.50
N SER A 1006 -33.62 12.02 -14.28
CA SER A 1006 -32.56 11.02 -14.21
C SER A 1006 -32.69 10.10 -12.99
N VAL A 1007 -33.04 10.63 -11.82
CA VAL A 1007 -33.29 9.84 -10.60
C VAL A 1007 -34.47 8.88 -10.79
N LEU A 1008 -35.59 9.38 -11.34
CA LEU A 1008 -36.78 8.56 -11.64
C LEU A 1008 -36.48 7.48 -12.70
N ASN A 1009 -35.66 7.80 -13.71
CA ASN A 1009 -35.20 6.83 -14.70
C ASN A 1009 -34.38 5.71 -14.05
N GLN A 1010 -33.40 6.06 -13.20
CA GLN A 1010 -32.57 5.08 -12.51
C GLN A 1010 -33.36 4.25 -11.49
N LEU A 1011 -34.36 4.83 -10.83
CA LEU A 1011 -35.24 4.10 -9.91
C LEU A 1011 -36.07 3.06 -10.66
N ASN A 1012 -36.66 3.46 -11.79
CA ASN A 1012 -37.42 2.53 -12.63
C ASN A 1012 -36.56 1.36 -13.10
N TRP A 1013 -35.34 1.64 -13.54
CA TRP A 1013 -34.38 0.61 -13.95
C TRP A 1013 -33.99 -0.30 -12.79
N ALA A 1014 -33.47 0.26 -11.68
CA ALA A 1014 -32.97 -0.51 -10.55
C ALA A 1014 -34.06 -1.39 -9.93
N PHE A 1015 -35.29 -0.87 -9.81
CA PHE A 1015 -36.41 -1.62 -9.28
C PHE A 1015 -36.88 -2.71 -10.25
N SER A 1016 -36.89 -2.46 -11.56
CA SER A 1016 -37.23 -3.48 -12.56
C SER A 1016 -36.24 -4.64 -12.56
N GLU A 1017 -34.93 -4.34 -12.52
CA GLU A 1017 -33.88 -5.36 -12.42
C GLU A 1017 -33.98 -6.16 -11.12
N PHE A 1018 -34.26 -5.49 -10.00
CA PHE A 1018 -34.50 -6.14 -8.72
C PHE A 1018 -35.65 -7.15 -8.79
N ILE A 1019 -36.80 -6.75 -9.36
CA ILE A 1019 -37.96 -7.65 -9.50
C ILE A 1019 -37.64 -8.81 -10.46
N GLY A 1020 -36.94 -8.57 -11.57
CA GLY A 1020 -36.49 -9.61 -12.48
C GLY A 1020 -35.61 -10.66 -11.78
N MET A 1021 -34.63 -10.20 -10.99
CA MET A 1021 -33.76 -11.11 -10.23
C MET A 1021 -34.51 -11.88 -9.14
N ILE A 1022 -35.46 -11.25 -8.44
CA ILE A 1022 -36.29 -11.97 -7.46
C ILE A 1022 -37.09 -13.09 -8.13
N GLN A 1023 -37.61 -12.85 -9.34
CA GLN A 1023 -38.33 -13.87 -10.11
C GLN A 1023 -37.41 -15.03 -10.51
N GLU A 1024 -36.19 -14.74 -10.95
CA GLU A 1024 -35.19 -15.76 -11.27
C GLU A 1024 -34.79 -16.59 -10.04
N ILE A 1025 -34.55 -15.94 -8.90
CA ILE A 1025 -34.18 -16.60 -7.64
C ILE A 1025 -35.30 -17.54 -7.19
N GLN A 1026 -36.56 -17.11 -7.27
CA GLN A 1026 -37.69 -17.97 -6.93
C GLN A 1026 -37.82 -19.16 -7.87
N GLN A 1027 -37.72 -18.94 -9.19
CA GLN A 1027 -37.78 -20.03 -10.17
C GLN A 1027 -36.65 -21.05 -9.96
N ALA A 1028 -35.47 -20.59 -9.52
CA ALA A 1028 -34.36 -21.47 -9.18
C ALA A 1028 -34.62 -22.23 -7.87
N ALA A 1029 -35.18 -21.57 -6.85
CA ALA A 1029 -35.50 -22.17 -5.56
C ALA A 1029 -36.61 -23.23 -5.64
N GLU A 1030 -37.53 -23.12 -6.61
CA GLU A 1030 -38.63 -24.08 -6.82
C GLU A 1030 -38.21 -25.33 -7.63
N ARG A 1031 -37.01 -25.38 -8.22
CA ARG A 1031 -36.54 -26.56 -8.98
C ARG A 1031 -36.11 -27.69 -8.04
N PRO A 1032 -36.53 -28.95 -8.29
CA PRO A 1032 -36.25 -30.10 -7.42
C PRO A 1032 -34.78 -30.55 -7.44
N GLU A 1033 -34.02 -30.21 -8.49
CA GLU A 1033 -32.57 -30.33 -8.49
C GLU A 1033 -32.00 -29.16 -7.68
N ARG A 1034 -31.33 -29.43 -6.56
CA ARG A 1034 -30.69 -28.42 -5.69
C ARG A 1034 -29.57 -27.68 -6.42
N ASN A 1035 -29.93 -26.80 -7.36
CA ASN A 1035 -29.02 -25.83 -7.95
C ASN A 1035 -28.88 -24.70 -6.94
N PHE A 1036 -27.73 -24.66 -6.26
CA PHE A 1036 -27.37 -23.53 -5.43
C PHE A 1036 -27.45 -22.26 -6.29
N VAL A 1037 -28.29 -21.30 -5.90
CA VAL A 1037 -28.31 -19.97 -6.51
C VAL A 1037 -26.93 -19.37 -6.29
N ASP A 1038 -26.31 -18.87 -7.36
CA ASP A 1038 -24.96 -18.29 -7.29
C ASP A 1038 -24.94 -17.14 -6.28
N THR A 1039 -24.05 -17.22 -5.30
CA THR A 1039 -23.85 -16.17 -4.29
C THR A 1039 -23.60 -14.80 -4.92
N ARG A 1040 -23.01 -14.75 -6.12
CA ARG A 1040 -22.85 -13.50 -6.87
C ARG A 1040 -24.20 -12.93 -7.32
N GLN A 1041 -25.12 -13.74 -7.81
CA GLN A 1041 -26.46 -13.29 -8.22
C GLN A 1041 -27.24 -12.74 -7.03
N LEU A 1042 -27.17 -13.41 -5.87
CA LEU A 1042 -27.79 -12.92 -4.62
C LEU A 1042 -27.26 -11.53 -4.23
N LYS A 1043 -25.94 -11.33 -4.31
CA LYS A 1043 -25.33 -10.01 -4.03
C LYS A 1043 -25.75 -8.94 -5.02
N VAL A 1044 -25.90 -9.25 -6.31
CA VAL A 1044 -26.39 -8.28 -7.31
C VAL A 1044 -27.85 -7.92 -7.03
N CYS A 1045 -28.69 -8.90 -6.67
CA CYS A 1045 -30.08 -8.68 -6.27
C CYS A 1045 -30.19 -7.74 -5.06
N ALA A 1046 -29.43 -8.00 -3.98
CA ALA A 1046 -29.35 -7.11 -2.83
C ALA A 1046 -28.85 -5.71 -3.21
N THR A 1047 -27.87 -5.61 -4.11
CA THR A 1047 -27.36 -4.32 -4.59
C THR A 1047 -28.43 -3.51 -5.34
N CYS A 1048 -29.22 -4.15 -6.22
CA CYS A 1048 -30.32 -3.48 -6.91
C CYS A 1048 -31.45 -3.05 -5.95
N PHE A 1049 -31.71 -3.83 -4.91
CA PHE A 1049 -32.62 -3.44 -3.84
C PHE A 1049 -32.12 -2.20 -3.09
N ASP A 1050 -30.86 -2.22 -2.64
CA ASP A 1050 -30.23 -1.11 -1.92
C ASP A 1050 -30.19 0.17 -2.78
N LEU A 1051 -29.90 0.04 -4.08
CA LEU A 1051 -29.98 1.14 -5.04
C LEU A 1051 -31.40 1.71 -5.12
N SER A 1052 -32.42 0.85 -5.23
CA SER A 1052 -33.84 1.27 -5.29
C SER A 1052 -34.24 2.05 -4.03
N VAL A 1053 -33.90 1.53 -2.84
CA VAL A 1053 -34.15 2.21 -1.56
C VAL A 1053 -33.40 3.54 -1.49
N SER A 1054 -32.13 3.56 -1.90
CA SER A 1054 -31.31 4.79 -1.86
C SER A 1054 -31.88 5.90 -2.74
N LEU A 1055 -32.36 5.57 -3.95
CA LEU A 1055 -33.01 6.51 -4.86
C LEU A 1055 -34.34 7.03 -4.30
N LEU A 1056 -35.14 6.14 -3.69
CA LEU A 1056 -36.35 6.54 -2.97
C LEU A 1056 -36.05 7.50 -1.81
N ARG A 1057 -34.96 7.31 -1.07
CA ARG A 1057 -34.55 8.24 -0.01
C ARG A 1057 -34.11 9.61 -0.53
N VAL A 1058 -33.48 9.69 -1.71
CA VAL A 1058 -33.19 10.97 -2.35
C VAL A 1058 -34.45 11.67 -2.85
N LEU A 1059 -35.43 10.91 -3.36
CA LEU A 1059 -36.75 11.44 -3.73
C LEU A 1059 -37.50 11.95 -2.49
N GLU A 1060 -37.51 11.19 -1.40
CA GLU A 1060 -38.07 11.61 -0.10
C GLU A 1060 -37.45 12.93 0.37
N MET A 1061 -36.11 13.02 0.37
CA MET A 1061 -35.40 14.26 0.69
C MET A 1061 -35.83 15.41 -0.20
N THR A 1062 -35.88 15.21 -1.52
CA THR A 1062 -36.20 16.28 -2.48
C THR A 1062 -37.63 16.79 -2.32
N VAL A 1063 -38.60 15.88 -2.18
CA VAL A 1063 -40.01 16.19 -1.98
C VAL A 1063 -40.22 16.91 -0.64
N THR A 1064 -39.45 16.56 0.39
CA THR A 1064 -39.53 17.22 1.71
C THR A 1064 -38.92 18.63 1.69
N LEU A 1065 -37.78 18.79 1.04
CA LEU A 1065 -37.07 20.07 0.99
C LEU A 1065 -37.71 21.08 0.03
N VAL A 1066 -38.20 20.63 -1.14
CA VAL A 1066 -38.76 21.50 -2.19
C VAL A 1066 -40.03 20.87 -2.80
N PRO A 1067 -41.14 20.80 -2.05
CA PRO A 1067 -42.38 20.18 -2.52
C PRO A 1067 -42.98 20.88 -3.75
N GLU A 1068 -42.69 22.17 -3.93
CA GLU A 1068 -43.15 22.97 -5.07
C GLU A 1068 -42.75 22.39 -6.43
N ILE A 1069 -41.64 21.64 -6.53
CA ILE A 1069 -41.20 21.04 -7.79
C ILE A 1069 -42.24 20.05 -8.33
N PHE A 1070 -43.02 19.43 -7.45
CA PHE A 1070 -44.07 18.48 -7.81
C PHE A 1070 -45.48 19.10 -7.74
N LEU A 1071 -45.70 20.03 -6.81
CA LEU A 1071 -47.04 20.55 -6.49
C LEU A 1071 -47.40 21.84 -7.23
N ASP A 1072 -46.41 22.64 -7.67
CA ASP A 1072 -46.65 23.91 -8.36
C ASP A 1072 -46.71 23.71 -9.88
N TRP A 1073 -47.92 23.56 -10.42
CA TRP A 1073 -48.17 23.45 -11.86
C TRP A 1073 -47.91 24.74 -12.65
N SER A 1074 -47.50 25.84 -12.02
CA SER A 1074 -46.90 26.97 -12.74
C SER A 1074 -45.58 26.56 -13.40
N ARG A 1075 -44.93 25.50 -12.89
CA ARG A 1075 -43.73 24.88 -13.47
C ARG A 1075 -44.15 23.85 -14.52
N PRO A 1076 -43.66 23.95 -15.77
CA PRO A 1076 -44.09 23.06 -16.87
C PRO A 1076 -43.74 21.59 -16.64
N SER A 1077 -42.74 21.27 -15.81
CA SER A 1077 -42.32 19.91 -15.49
C SER A 1077 -43.04 19.29 -14.28
N ALA A 1078 -43.73 20.08 -13.45
CA ALA A 1078 -44.25 19.60 -12.16
C ALA A 1078 -45.32 18.52 -12.30
N GLU A 1079 -46.31 18.73 -13.17
CA GLU A 1079 -47.36 17.73 -13.41
C GLU A 1079 -46.77 16.41 -13.90
N LEU A 1080 -45.81 16.49 -14.82
CA LEU A 1080 -45.18 15.32 -15.40
C LEU A 1080 -44.34 14.55 -14.38
N LEU A 1081 -43.50 15.24 -13.60
CA LEU A 1081 -42.68 14.63 -12.55
C LEU A 1081 -43.55 13.96 -11.49
N LEU A 1082 -44.66 14.60 -11.10
CA LEU A 1082 -45.61 14.05 -10.13
C LEU A 1082 -46.30 12.78 -10.65
N ARG A 1083 -46.74 12.77 -11.92
CA ARG A 1083 -47.32 11.57 -12.55
C ARG A 1083 -46.34 10.41 -12.60
N ARG A 1084 -45.08 10.67 -12.99
CA ARG A 1084 -44.03 9.65 -13.03
C ARG A 1084 -43.66 9.13 -11.64
N LEU A 1085 -43.58 10.02 -10.65
CA LEU A 1085 -43.34 9.64 -9.25
C LEU A 1085 -44.47 8.75 -8.75
N ALA A 1086 -45.74 9.16 -8.91
CA ALA A 1086 -46.91 8.38 -8.50
C ALA A 1086 -46.93 6.97 -9.13
N GLN A 1087 -46.66 6.87 -10.44
CA GLN A 1087 -46.53 5.59 -11.14
C GLN A 1087 -45.50 4.67 -10.49
N LEU A 1088 -44.30 5.17 -10.20
CA LEU A 1088 -43.23 4.37 -9.59
C LEU A 1088 -43.56 3.98 -8.15
N LEU A 1089 -44.11 4.89 -7.35
CA LEU A 1089 -44.52 4.58 -5.97
C LEU A 1089 -45.60 3.48 -5.95
N ASN A 1090 -46.58 3.55 -6.86
CA ASN A 1090 -47.62 2.54 -6.98
C ASN A 1090 -47.05 1.19 -7.43
N GLN A 1091 -46.11 1.19 -8.38
CA GLN A 1091 -45.43 -0.03 -8.81
C GLN A 1091 -44.66 -0.68 -7.66
N VAL A 1092 -43.95 0.12 -6.85
CA VAL A 1092 -43.23 -0.38 -5.68
C VAL A 1092 -44.20 -0.94 -4.64
N LEU A 1093 -45.22 -0.17 -4.26
CA LEU A 1093 -46.24 -0.61 -3.30
C LEU A 1093 -46.87 -1.93 -3.72
N ASN A 1094 -47.44 -2.00 -4.91
CA ASN A 1094 -48.13 -3.21 -5.37
C ASN A 1094 -47.23 -4.44 -5.41
N ARG A 1095 -45.95 -4.31 -5.73
CA ARG A 1095 -45.04 -5.45 -5.82
C ARG A 1095 -44.54 -5.93 -4.46
N VAL A 1096 -44.45 -5.02 -3.48
CA VAL A 1096 -43.98 -5.32 -2.13
C VAL A 1096 -45.14 -5.69 -1.19
N THR A 1097 -46.33 -5.12 -1.35
CA THR A 1097 -47.50 -5.34 -0.47
C THR A 1097 -48.55 -6.30 -1.02
N ALA A 1098 -48.37 -6.87 -2.23
CA ALA A 1098 -49.36 -7.79 -2.79
C ALA A 1098 -49.53 -9.06 -1.92
N GLU A 1099 -50.75 -9.56 -1.77
CA GLU A 1099 -51.00 -10.78 -1.01
C GLU A 1099 -50.38 -12.02 -1.69
N ARG A 1100 -49.66 -12.85 -0.92
CA ARG A 1100 -48.98 -14.08 -1.40
C ARG A 1100 -47.95 -13.80 -2.52
N ASN A 1101 -47.29 -12.65 -2.48
CA ASN A 1101 -46.41 -12.19 -3.54
C ASN A 1101 -45.04 -12.91 -3.56
N LEU A 1102 -44.27 -12.61 -4.61
CA LEU A 1102 -42.92 -13.14 -4.86
C LEU A 1102 -41.91 -12.64 -3.81
N PHE A 1103 -42.09 -11.40 -3.35
CA PHE A 1103 -41.19 -10.72 -2.42
C PHE A 1103 -41.22 -11.36 -1.03
N ASP A 1104 -42.41 -11.57 -0.47
CA ASP A 1104 -42.64 -12.27 0.80
C ASP A 1104 -41.98 -13.66 0.81
N ARG A 1105 -42.09 -14.40 -0.29
CA ARG A 1105 -41.48 -15.73 -0.40
C ARG A 1105 -39.96 -15.65 -0.30
N VAL A 1106 -39.33 -14.74 -1.04
CA VAL A 1106 -37.86 -14.62 -1.06
C VAL A 1106 -37.30 -14.12 0.27
N VAL A 1107 -37.94 -13.13 0.90
CA VAL A 1107 -37.53 -12.62 2.22
C VAL A 1107 -37.60 -13.74 3.28
N ASN A 1108 -38.65 -14.58 3.22
CA ASN A 1108 -38.81 -15.70 4.14
C ASN A 1108 -37.81 -16.87 3.91
N LEU A 1109 -37.16 -16.97 2.74
CA LEU A 1109 -36.13 -17.99 2.48
C LEU A 1109 -34.83 -17.76 3.26
N ARG A 1110 -34.56 -16.54 3.75
CA ARG A 1110 -33.34 -16.16 4.50
C ARG A 1110 -32.04 -16.65 3.84
N LEU A 1111 -31.93 -16.46 2.53
CA LEU A 1111 -30.73 -16.85 1.78
C LEU A 1111 -29.53 -15.98 2.18
N PRO A 1112 -28.33 -16.57 2.40
CA PRO A 1112 -27.13 -15.82 2.72
C PRO A 1112 -26.75 -14.90 1.54
N GLY A 1113 -26.66 -13.60 1.80
CA GLY A 1113 -26.44 -12.57 0.77
C GLY A 1113 -27.65 -11.69 0.42
N LEU A 1114 -28.85 -11.98 0.95
CA LEU A 1114 -30.05 -11.13 0.80
C LEU A 1114 -30.47 -10.45 2.12
N GLU A 1115 -29.55 -10.30 3.07
CA GLU A 1115 -29.83 -9.80 4.42
C GLU A 1115 -30.39 -8.37 4.44
N SER A 1116 -30.03 -7.52 3.47
CA SER A 1116 -30.55 -6.15 3.37
C SER A 1116 -31.97 -6.08 2.81
N VAL A 1117 -32.44 -7.12 2.12
CA VAL A 1117 -33.73 -7.15 1.43
C VAL A 1117 -34.85 -7.47 2.43
N ASP A 1118 -35.64 -6.45 2.77
CA ASP A 1118 -36.76 -6.55 3.71
C ASP A 1118 -37.85 -5.50 3.39
N HIS A 1119 -39.05 -5.70 3.92
CA HIS A 1119 -40.19 -4.79 3.74
C HIS A 1119 -39.92 -3.41 4.32
N TYR A 1120 -39.29 -3.34 5.50
CA TYR A 1120 -39.09 -2.08 6.24
C TYR A 1120 -38.36 -0.98 5.41
N PRO A 1121 -37.14 -1.20 4.90
CA PRO A 1121 -36.37 -0.11 4.27
C PRO A 1121 -37.04 0.53 3.05
N ILE A 1122 -37.77 -0.25 2.25
CA ILE A 1122 -38.43 0.23 1.03
C ILE A 1122 -39.79 0.87 1.30
N LEU A 1123 -40.64 0.24 2.12
CA LEU A 1123 -41.99 0.75 2.41
C LEU A 1123 -41.95 2.05 3.22
N VAL A 1124 -41.02 2.16 4.16
CA VAL A 1124 -40.85 3.38 4.96
C VAL A 1124 -40.42 4.56 4.09
N ALA A 1125 -39.57 4.35 3.08
CA ALA A 1125 -39.17 5.42 2.14
C ALA A 1125 -40.35 5.89 1.27
N VAL A 1126 -41.15 4.95 0.75
CA VAL A 1126 -42.36 5.28 -0.02
C VAL A 1126 -43.39 6.02 0.84
N THR A 1127 -43.57 5.56 2.09
CA THR A 1127 -44.51 6.18 3.04
C THR A 1127 -44.11 7.63 3.32
N GLY A 1128 -42.82 7.91 3.54
CA GLY A 1128 -42.32 9.27 3.74
C GLY A 1128 -42.63 10.20 2.56
N ILE A 1129 -42.45 9.73 1.32
CA ILE A 1129 -42.78 10.50 0.12
C ILE A 1129 -44.29 10.80 0.05
N LEU A 1130 -45.13 9.80 0.30
CA LEU A 1130 -46.59 9.95 0.24
C LEU A 1130 -47.12 10.88 1.32
N VAL A 1131 -46.66 10.74 2.56
CA VAL A 1131 -47.02 11.62 3.68
C VAL A 1131 -46.68 13.08 3.35
N GLN A 1132 -45.50 13.33 2.78
CA GLN A 1132 -45.09 14.68 2.44
C GLN A 1132 -45.99 15.32 1.37
N ILE A 1133 -46.37 14.56 0.35
CA ILE A 1133 -47.17 15.05 -0.79
C ILE A 1133 -48.66 15.19 -0.43
N LEU A 1134 -49.18 14.32 0.43
CA LEU A 1134 -50.62 14.20 0.70
C LEU A 1134 -51.07 14.80 2.03
N VAL A 1135 -50.16 15.01 2.99
CA VAL A 1135 -50.52 15.49 4.33
C VAL A 1135 -49.87 16.84 4.63
N GLU A 1136 -48.59 17.02 4.30
CA GLU A 1136 -47.82 18.20 4.72
C GLU A 1136 -47.81 19.36 3.70
N GLY A 1137 -48.39 19.16 2.51
CA GLY A 1137 -48.41 20.16 1.43
C GLY A 1137 -49.48 21.27 1.56
N GLN A 1138 -49.48 22.21 0.60
CA GLN A 1138 -50.57 23.18 0.46
C GLN A 1138 -51.86 22.49 -0.03
N ARG A 1139 -53.04 22.89 0.47
CA ARG A 1139 -54.34 22.25 0.14
C ARG A 1139 -54.59 22.04 -1.36
N GLN A 1140 -54.26 23.02 -2.21
CA GLN A 1140 -54.42 22.89 -3.66
C GLN A 1140 -53.45 21.87 -4.28
N GLY A 1141 -52.22 21.80 -3.78
CA GLY A 1141 -51.23 20.80 -4.20
C GLY A 1141 -51.61 19.39 -3.78
N ILE A 1142 -52.10 19.22 -2.54
CA ILE A 1142 -52.55 17.94 -1.99
C ILE A 1142 -53.68 17.34 -2.83
N SER A 1143 -54.71 18.13 -3.16
CA SER A 1143 -55.84 17.63 -3.98
C SER A 1143 -55.39 17.23 -5.40
N ARG A 1144 -54.47 17.99 -6.00
CA ARG A 1144 -53.87 17.61 -7.31
C ARG A 1144 -53.07 16.31 -7.22
N ALA A 1145 -52.28 16.14 -6.17
CA ALA A 1145 -51.50 14.93 -5.98
C ALA A 1145 -52.37 13.70 -5.69
N ALA A 1146 -53.42 13.85 -4.87
CA ALA A 1146 -54.42 12.81 -4.66
C ALA A 1146 -55.12 12.43 -5.97
N SER A 1147 -55.53 13.42 -6.77
CA SER A 1147 -56.13 13.18 -8.09
C SER A 1147 -55.18 12.42 -9.03
N VAL A 1148 -53.89 12.79 -9.09
CA VAL A 1148 -52.89 12.09 -9.91
C VAL A 1148 -52.69 10.65 -9.43
N LEU A 1149 -52.55 10.44 -8.11
CA LEU A 1149 -52.34 9.12 -7.51
C LEU A 1149 -53.56 8.20 -7.74
N LEU A 1150 -54.78 8.70 -7.53
CA LEU A 1150 -56.03 7.96 -7.71
C LEU A 1150 -56.37 7.70 -9.18
N SER A 1151 -55.90 8.56 -10.10
CA SER A 1151 -56.09 8.35 -11.55
C SER A 1151 -55.20 7.26 -12.14
N ASP A 1152 -54.19 6.82 -11.39
CA ASP A 1152 -53.27 5.79 -11.85
C ASP A 1152 -53.91 4.39 -11.74
N PRO A 1153 -53.98 3.60 -12.83
CA PRO A 1153 -54.63 2.28 -12.81
C PRO A 1153 -53.98 1.27 -11.87
N CYS A 1154 -52.71 1.47 -11.51
CA CYS A 1154 -52.03 0.62 -10.56
C CYS A 1154 -52.34 1.01 -9.11
N PHE A 1155 -53.01 2.12 -8.82
CA PHE A 1155 -53.25 2.49 -7.43
C PHE A 1155 -54.25 1.53 -6.76
N GLN A 1156 -53.88 0.96 -5.60
CA GLN A 1156 -54.75 0.14 -4.77
C GLN A 1156 -54.75 0.68 -3.35
N LEU A 1157 -55.93 1.06 -2.84
CA LEU A 1157 -56.08 1.58 -1.47
C LEU A 1157 -55.65 0.55 -0.41
N HIS A 1158 -55.83 -0.74 -0.71
CA HIS A 1158 -55.40 -1.85 0.15
C HIS A 1158 -53.88 -1.85 0.42
N SER A 1159 -53.05 -1.41 -0.55
CA SER A 1159 -51.60 -1.32 -0.37
C SER A 1159 -51.20 -0.34 0.74
N ILE A 1160 -52.02 0.69 1.01
CA ILE A 1160 -51.82 1.64 2.10
C ILE A 1160 -52.33 1.05 3.43
N GLN A 1161 -53.47 0.35 3.42
CA GLN A 1161 -54.00 -0.34 4.60
C GLN A 1161 -53.02 -1.40 5.13
N HIS A 1162 -52.32 -2.09 4.21
CA HIS A 1162 -51.27 -3.05 4.54
C HIS A 1162 -50.12 -2.44 5.36
N LEU A 1163 -49.80 -1.15 5.17
CA LEU A 1163 -48.76 -0.48 5.96
C LEU A 1163 -49.11 -0.44 7.47
N LEU A 1164 -50.39 -0.32 7.79
CA LEU A 1164 -50.89 -0.33 9.17
C LEU A 1164 -51.16 -1.76 9.68
N GLY A 1165 -51.13 -2.77 8.81
CA GLY A 1165 -51.49 -4.15 9.13
C GLY A 1165 -53.00 -4.41 9.13
N GLU A 1166 -53.81 -3.50 8.60
CA GLU A 1166 -55.25 -3.65 8.46
C GLU A 1166 -55.56 -4.33 7.11
N GLY A 1167 -55.80 -5.64 7.11
CA GLY A 1167 -56.10 -6.34 5.85
C GLY A 1167 -56.32 -7.86 5.86
N GLY A 1168 -56.13 -8.58 6.98
CA GLY A 1168 -56.32 -10.03 7.03
C GLY A 1168 -57.44 -10.48 7.97
N GLU A 1169 -58.29 -11.42 7.53
CA GLU A 1169 -59.26 -12.14 8.36
C GLU A 1169 -58.63 -12.76 9.64
N PRO A 1170 -59.41 -13.01 10.71
CA PRO A 1170 -58.87 -13.42 12.00
C PRO A 1170 -58.42 -14.89 12.03
N ALA A 1171 -57.24 -15.10 12.62
CA ALA A 1171 -56.76 -16.30 13.30
C ALA A 1171 -56.73 -17.63 12.50
N GLY A 1172 -55.56 -17.96 11.93
CA GLY A 1172 -55.31 -19.32 11.44
C GLY A 1172 -53.89 -19.69 11.01
N SER A 1173 -53.05 -18.76 10.54
CA SER A 1173 -51.67 -19.08 10.09
C SER A 1173 -50.63 -18.21 10.77
N SER A 1174 -49.57 -18.85 11.25
CA SER A 1174 -48.42 -18.28 11.95
C SER A 1174 -47.47 -17.47 11.03
N THR A 1175 -48.01 -16.53 10.25
CA THR A 1175 -47.23 -15.64 9.38
C THR A 1175 -47.34 -14.21 9.89
N THR A 1176 -46.25 -13.68 10.43
CA THR A 1176 -46.16 -12.29 10.89
C THR A 1176 -46.20 -11.35 9.69
N HIS A 1177 -47.32 -10.65 9.48
CA HIS A 1177 -47.43 -9.62 8.44
C HIS A 1177 -46.67 -8.35 8.83
N PHE A 1178 -46.14 -7.63 7.83
CA PHE A 1178 -45.51 -6.32 8.06
C PHE A 1178 -46.53 -5.31 8.57
N SER A 1179 -46.16 -4.53 9.59
CA SER A 1179 -46.95 -3.40 10.08
C SER A 1179 -46.01 -2.36 10.67
N LEU A 1180 -46.25 -1.08 10.40
CA LEU A 1180 -45.48 0.02 10.96
C LEU A 1180 -45.55 0.04 12.50
N HIS A 1181 -46.68 -0.37 13.09
CA HIS A 1181 -46.87 -0.46 14.54
C HIS A 1181 -45.90 -1.43 15.24
N ALA A 1182 -45.29 -2.36 14.50
CA ALA A 1182 -44.32 -3.30 15.06
C ALA A 1182 -42.93 -2.68 15.32
N TYR A 1183 -42.70 -1.42 14.89
CA TYR A 1183 -41.39 -0.75 14.91
C TYR A 1183 -41.37 0.52 15.78
N THR A 1184 -41.87 0.42 17.01
CA THR A 1184 -42.00 1.55 17.99
C THR A 1184 -40.69 2.27 18.32
N ASP A 1185 -39.54 1.61 18.16
CA ASP A 1185 -38.22 2.21 18.43
C ASP A 1185 -37.75 3.17 17.31
N TYR A 1186 -38.37 3.10 16.12
CA TYR A 1186 -37.91 3.83 14.94
C TYR A 1186 -38.98 4.74 14.33
N ILE A 1187 -40.25 4.40 14.51
CA ILE A 1187 -41.41 5.17 14.04
C ILE A 1187 -42.06 5.86 15.25
N SER A 1188 -42.24 7.17 15.15
CA SER A 1188 -42.88 7.96 16.21
C SER A 1188 -44.41 7.92 16.12
N GLU A 1189 -45.10 8.10 17.25
CA GLU A 1189 -46.57 8.19 17.28
C GLU A 1189 -47.12 9.31 16.38
N GLU A 1190 -46.35 10.39 16.17
CA GLU A 1190 -46.72 11.46 15.24
C GLU A 1190 -46.67 10.98 13.78
N GLU A 1191 -45.64 10.24 13.42
CA GLU A 1191 -45.50 9.63 12.08
C GLU A 1191 -46.60 8.63 11.80
N GLU A 1192 -46.98 7.78 12.76
CA GLU A 1192 -48.10 6.86 12.61
C GLU A 1192 -49.42 7.59 12.35
N ARG A 1193 -49.70 8.64 13.15
CA ARG A 1193 -50.92 9.45 12.99
C ARG A 1193 -50.99 10.14 11.62
N LYS A 1194 -49.85 10.50 11.02
CA LYS A 1194 -49.79 11.05 9.66
C LYS A 1194 -50.20 10.01 8.62
N VAL A 1195 -49.82 8.75 8.79
CA VAL A 1195 -50.21 7.65 7.90
C VAL A 1195 -51.71 7.35 8.01
N GLU A 1196 -52.26 7.32 9.23
CA GLU A 1196 -53.71 7.20 9.46
C GLU A 1196 -54.49 8.34 8.81
N GLY A 1197 -54.02 9.58 8.98
CA GLY A 1197 -54.61 10.77 8.36
C GLY A 1197 -54.56 10.70 6.83
N MET A 1198 -53.44 10.24 6.26
CA MET A 1198 -53.29 10.02 4.82
C MET A 1198 -54.29 8.97 4.29
N LEU A 1199 -54.46 7.85 5.00
CA LEU A 1199 -55.40 6.80 4.63
C LEU A 1199 -56.86 7.32 4.67
N ALA A 1200 -57.23 8.05 5.72
CA ALA A 1200 -58.55 8.65 5.84
C ALA A 1200 -58.83 9.64 4.70
N PHE A 1201 -57.86 10.50 4.38
CA PHE A 1201 -57.98 11.47 3.29
C PHE A 1201 -58.13 10.79 1.92
N LEU A 1202 -57.27 9.82 1.59
CA LEU A 1202 -57.35 9.10 0.32
C LEU A 1202 -58.64 8.27 0.19
N THR A 1203 -59.15 7.72 1.29
CA THR A 1203 -60.43 7.00 1.29
C THR A 1203 -61.59 7.93 0.93
N GLU A 1204 -61.58 9.17 1.41
CA GLU A 1204 -62.61 10.15 1.11
C GLU A 1204 -62.51 10.66 -0.34
N GLU A 1205 -61.31 11.02 -0.80
CA GLU A 1205 -61.08 11.43 -2.19
C GLU A 1205 -61.39 10.30 -3.19
N SER A 1206 -61.11 9.04 -2.83
CA SER A 1206 -61.46 7.87 -3.65
C SER A 1206 -62.98 7.70 -3.79
N LYS A 1207 -63.75 7.89 -2.70
CA LYS A 1207 -65.23 7.89 -2.75
C LYS A 1207 -65.76 9.01 -3.64
N GLN A 1208 -65.18 10.21 -3.54
CA GLN A 1208 -65.57 11.36 -4.36
C GLN A 1208 -65.24 11.14 -5.84
N ALA A 1209 -64.05 10.58 -6.14
CA ALA A 1209 -63.65 10.21 -7.50
C ALA A 1209 -64.60 9.15 -8.09
N ALA A 1210 -64.92 8.09 -7.32
CA ALA A 1210 -65.87 7.05 -7.73
C ALA A 1210 -67.28 7.61 -8.00
N ALA A 1211 -67.74 8.59 -7.19
CA ALA A 1211 -69.03 9.25 -7.39
C ALA A 1211 -69.06 10.16 -8.64
N SER A 1212 -67.90 10.62 -9.13
CA SER A 1212 -67.77 11.51 -10.31
C SER A 1212 -67.61 10.77 -11.65
N THR A 1213 -67.35 9.46 -11.63
CA THR A 1213 -67.02 8.69 -12.83
C THR A 1213 -68.28 8.08 -13.47
N ALA A 1214 -68.76 8.67 -14.58
CA ALA A 1214 -69.85 8.08 -15.38
C ALA A 1214 -69.32 6.94 -16.26
N PRO A 1215 -70.09 5.84 -16.47
CA PRO A 1215 -69.65 4.73 -17.31
C PRO A 1215 -69.42 5.20 -18.75
N THR A 1216 -68.16 5.18 -19.19
CA THR A 1216 -67.75 5.55 -20.55
C THR A 1216 -67.86 4.32 -21.44
N SER A 1217 -68.48 4.45 -22.62
CA SER A 1217 -68.58 3.37 -23.61
C SER A 1217 -67.20 2.85 -24.02
N GLU A 1218 -67.04 1.54 -24.26
CA GLU A 1218 -65.76 0.94 -24.71
C GLU A 1218 -65.20 1.60 -25.99
N GLU A 1219 -66.06 2.16 -26.85
CA GLU A 1219 -65.67 2.86 -28.08
C GLU A 1219 -65.06 4.25 -27.83
N ASP A 1220 -65.28 4.82 -26.64
CA ASP A 1220 -64.77 6.14 -26.26
C ASP A 1220 -63.44 6.06 -25.48
N LEU A 1221 -62.94 4.85 -25.21
CA LEU A 1221 -61.70 4.62 -24.50
C LEU A 1221 -60.49 4.80 -25.42
N CYS A 1222 -59.42 5.32 -24.83
CA CYS A 1222 -58.14 5.52 -25.50
C CYS A 1222 -57.55 4.16 -25.91
N PRO A 1223 -57.23 3.95 -27.19
CA PRO A 1223 -56.73 2.66 -27.69
C PRO A 1223 -55.33 2.28 -27.18
N ILE A 1224 -54.63 3.18 -26.48
CA ILE A 1224 -53.32 2.91 -25.88
C ILE A 1224 -53.43 2.39 -24.44
N CYS A 1225 -54.19 3.05 -23.57
CA CYS A 1225 -54.31 2.67 -22.17
C CYS A 1225 -55.59 1.91 -21.83
N TYR A 1226 -56.60 1.90 -22.71
CA TYR A 1226 -57.93 1.32 -22.49
C TYR A 1226 -58.62 1.78 -21.18
N ALA A 1227 -58.14 2.86 -20.57
CA ALA A 1227 -58.56 3.30 -19.24
C ALA A 1227 -59.14 4.71 -19.22
N HIS A 1228 -58.62 5.60 -20.08
CA HIS A 1228 -59.05 6.99 -20.15
C HIS A 1228 -59.82 7.25 -21.44
N SER A 1229 -60.78 8.17 -21.43
CA SER A 1229 -61.48 8.57 -22.66
C SER A 1229 -60.54 9.24 -23.67
N ILE A 1230 -60.82 9.09 -24.95
CA ILE A 1230 -60.12 9.80 -26.02
C ILE A 1230 -60.29 11.31 -25.81
N SER A 1231 -59.17 12.04 -25.73
CA SER A 1231 -59.19 13.47 -25.40
C SER A 1231 -58.17 14.29 -26.21
N ALA A 1232 -57.39 13.67 -27.09
CA ALA A 1232 -56.36 14.32 -27.89
C ALA A 1232 -56.29 13.75 -29.32
N VAL A 1233 -56.01 14.62 -30.30
CA VAL A 1233 -55.84 14.29 -31.73
C VAL A 1233 -54.46 14.73 -32.23
N PHE A 1234 -53.82 13.88 -33.05
CA PHE A 1234 -52.46 14.06 -33.52
C PHE A 1234 -52.46 14.85 -34.83
N LYS A 1235 -51.61 15.87 -34.98
CA LYS A 1235 -51.41 16.57 -36.26
C LYS A 1235 -50.11 16.12 -36.93
N PRO A 1236 -50.09 15.87 -38.26
CA PRO A 1236 -51.21 15.97 -39.21
C PRO A 1236 -52.06 14.68 -39.34
N CYS A 1237 -51.65 13.56 -38.75
CA CYS A 1237 -52.22 12.23 -39.04
C CYS A 1237 -53.61 11.93 -38.46
N SER A 1238 -54.17 12.83 -37.65
CA SER A 1238 -55.51 12.78 -37.05
C SER A 1238 -55.81 11.55 -36.17
N HIS A 1239 -54.80 10.79 -35.77
CA HIS A 1239 -54.97 9.69 -34.83
C HIS A 1239 -55.35 10.21 -33.44
N LYS A 1240 -56.09 9.39 -32.71
CA LYS A 1240 -56.74 9.75 -31.44
C LYS A 1240 -56.15 8.97 -30.28
N SER A 1241 -55.95 9.64 -29.14
CA SER A 1241 -55.51 9.03 -27.88
C SER A 1241 -55.99 9.87 -26.69
N CYS A 1242 -55.78 9.42 -25.45
CA CYS A 1242 -55.93 10.29 -24.29
C CYS A 1242 -54.70 11.20 -24.14
N LYS A 1243 -54.90 12.36 -23.51
CA LYS A 1243 -53.86 13.37 -23.27
C LYS A 1243 -52.73 12.82 -22.39
N ALA A 1244 -53.04 11.89 -21.48
CA ALA A 1244 -52.04 11.22 -20.65
C ALA A 1244 -51.06 10.37 -21.48
N CYS A 1245 -51.56 9.48 -22.34
CA CYS A 1245 -50.71 8.65 -23.20
C CYS A 1245 -49.90 9.49 -24.19
N ILE A 1246 -50.51 10.53 -24.78
CA ILE A 1246 -49.82 11.37 -25.76
C ILE A 1246 -48.67 12.16 -25.14
N ASN A 1247 -48.89 12.74 -23.96
CA ASN A 1247 -47.87 13.51 -23.25
C ASN A 1247 -46.72 12.60 -22.84
N GLN A 1248 -47.01 11.39 -22.35
CA GLN A 1248 -46.00 10.40 -21.99
C GLN A 1248 -45.12 9.99 -23.19
N HIS A 1249 -45.72 9.82 -24.37
CA HIS A 1249 -44.97 9.39 -25.56
C HIS A 1249 -44.15 10.51 -26.18
N LEU A 1250 -44.68 11.72 -26.24
CA LEU A 1250 -43.95 12.91 -26.72
C LEU A 1250 -42.71 13.23 -25.89
N MET A 1251 -42.58 12.70 -24.67
CA MET A 1251 -41.34 12.79 -23.90
C MET A 1251 -40.17 12.03 -24.53
N ASN A 1252 -40.46 10.88 -25.14
CA ASN A 1252 -39.44 9.93 -25.58
C ASN A 1252 -39.34 9.85 -27.11
N ASN A 1253 -40.45 10.13 -27.81
CA ASN A 1253 -40.52 9.97 -29.25
C ASN A 1253 -41.52 10.96 -29.88
N LYS A 1254 -41.12 11.62 -30.97
CA LYS A 1254 -41.93 12.63 -31.66
C LYS A 1254 -42.84 12.05 -32.75
N ASP A 1255 -42.84 10.74 -32.96
CA ASP A 1255 -43.61 10.10 -34.03
C ASP A 1255 -44.96 9.54 -33.52
N CYS A 1256 -45.99 9.54 -34.35
CA CYS A 1256 -47.30 8.95 -34.03
C CYS A 1256 -47.19 7.46 -33.65
N PHE A 1257 -47.87 7.03 -32.57
CA PHE A 1257 -47.95 5.62 -32.17
C PHE A 1257 -48.41 4.69 -33.29
N PHE A 1258 -49.38 5.14 -34.08
CA PHE A 1258 -50.10 4.32 -35.05
C PHE A 1258 -49.44 4.30 -36.41
N CYS A 1259 -49.10 5.48 -36.95
CA CYS A 1259 -48.59 5.60 -38.31
C CYS A 1259 -47.14 6.08 -38.41
N LYS A 1260 -46.46 6.30 -37.28
CA LYS A 1260 -45.06 6.78 -37.20
C LYS A 1260 -44.79 8.12 -37.91
N ALA A 1261 -45.83 8.87 -38.28
CA ALA A 1261 -45.67 10.23 -38.80
C ALA A 1261 -45.25 11.19 -37.68
N THR A 1262 -44.27 12.05 -37.93
CA THR A 1262 -43.79 13.04 -36.96
C THR A 1262 -44.92 14.00 -36.56
N ILE A 1263 -45.20 14.07 -35.27
CA ILE A 1263 -46.27 14.86 -34.66
C ILE A 1263 -45.84 16.33 -34.66
N THR A 1264 -46.56 17.17 -35.40
CA THR A 1264 -46.32 18.62 -35.47
C THR A 1264 -47.15 19.40 -34.44
N GLY A 1265 -48.18 18.77 -33.86
CA GLY A 1265 -49.02 19.35 -32.82
C GLY A 1265 -50.04 18.37 -32.27
N VAL A 1266 -50.59 18.69 -31.09
CA VAL A 1266 -51.66 17.93 -30.43
C VAL A 1266 -52.82 18.89 -30.16
N GLU A 1267 -54.02 18.52 -30.60
CA GLU A 1267 -55.24 19.29 -30.35
C GLU A 1267 -56.16 18.54 -29.38
N ASP A 1268 -56.88 19.29 -28.54
CA ASP A 1268 -57.88 18.71 -27.64
C ASP A 1268 -59.08 18.19 -28.44
N TYR A 1269 -59.43 16.93 -28.19
CA TYR A 1269 -60.58 16.29 -28.83
C TYR A 1269 -61.77 16.31 -27.89
N THR A 1270 -62.83 16.99 -28.30
CA THR A 1270 -64.15 16.90 -27.69
C THR A 1270 -65.07 16.15 -28.65
N LYS A 1271 -65.72 15.10 -28.16
CA LYS A 1271 -66.73 14.37 -28.93
C LYS A 1271 -67.87 15.36 -29.26
N PRO A 1272 -68.25 15.56 -30.52
CA PRO A 1272 -69.43 16.35 -30.84
C PRO A 1272 -70.66 15.66 -30.22
N ALA A 1273 -71.47 16.41 -29.47
CA ALA A 1273 -72.71 15.90 -28.91
C ALA A 1273 -73.57 15.31 -30.04
N SER A 1274 -73.90 14.03 -29.95
CA SER A 1274 -74.83 13.39 -30.88
C SER A 1274 -76.19 14.07 -30.76
N SER A 1275 -76.67 14.63 -31.87
CA SER A 1275 -78.07 15.03 -32.08
C SER A 1275 -79.02 13.85 -31.98
#